data_AF-A0A8J7NLI1-F1
#
_entry.id   AF-A0A8J7NLI1-F1
#
_cell.length_a   1.000
_cell.length_b   1.000
_cell.length_c   1.000
_cell.angle_alpha   90.00
_cell.angle_beta   90.00
_cell.angle_gamma   90.00
#
_symmetry.space_group_name_H-M   'P 1'
#
loop_
_entity.id
_entity.type
_entity.pdbx_description
1 polymer ?
#
loop_
_entity_poly.entity_id
_entity_poly.type
_entity_poly.pdbx_seq_one_letter_code
_entity_poly.pdbx_strand_id
1 'polypeptide(L)'
;MADRDRNKKILLELVKQPENSTCADCGAPEPDWASYSLGIFICLNCSGTHRNLSGVSKVKSIRLDFWDDELVEFMKASGNAVARARYERAVPLFYYRPLQSDCAVLREQWIRAKYERREFTGDNVTHQEAYGSGSYEGVLWKKGKDNGQFLKRKFILCESDFTLKYYTKEESKGPKAIIYIKDLNATFQPDKIGHAHGLQLTYLQDEHTRNIFVYHNNAQEIVNWFNAIRASRFSYLKTAFPTASSSELLPWVTRSFLKEGYMEKTGPMQREPFKKRWFILDWHNRKLLYFKGPLDALELGAVFLGTEQHGYAAQQTQPRGARGNKWKHGIAVETPDRQFLFMCENERDQREWVEALRQVIARPMLPQDYTKHGGADVSPEGMELETVGGQERSEALSQTKVGKTSLIMSLVSEEFPDEVFFCLWITPERVPTHIVDYSEAEQTDEQLYQEISKANVICIVYSVNNKNSIEKVTSRWIPLINDRTDKDSRVPLILVGNKSDLVEHSSMETILPIMNQYTEIETCVECSAKNLKNISELFYYAQKAVLHPTGPLYCPEEKEMKPACIKALTRIFKVTDLDNDGILNDTELNFFQRTCFNTPLAPQALEDVKNVVRKNMADGVRNNGLTLKGKYRASRRPLGARFLFLHTLFIQRGRHETTWTVLRRFGYDDDLELTQDYLFPPLKIPPDCTTELNHNAYLFLQSVFDKHDQDRDCALSPDELKDLFKPYMPWGPDVNNTVCTNDQGWITYQGYLSQWTLTTYLDVQRCLEYMGYLGYSIICEQESQAAAITVTRDKKIDLQKRQTQRNVFRCNVIGMRGCGKSGFLQAFLGRNLMRQRQIREDHKSYYAISTTYVYGQEKYLLLHEVFTDSEFLSDADLSCDVVCLVYDSSNPRSFEFCAKIFKQYFMDSKTPCMIVATKSDLHEVKQQCGTSPPDFCKKHKIPPPQAFTCNTVDVPSKELYVKLTTMAMYPFSSNLKRPKLQNNNTGPVQNLTAGVCVFAVTCYHLTRSLCGTPPQPVWELVAGAPKAHFFCLFTSFQLGFHARLRCMCTCNRCTFCICQNVLNSDLLQCVKTKIYTAVLNSVRSPLLKYRSCGAHDGHARLTRFSAWCVCDEQQSRISLVPLSPELIELEFLHCFHALKRYPIVDALGALLLASEDGSLVHQVHAVSSLEDSTFLGSTVDTCVPPGPRRPLSSALCLLTVLSVRCLPPSCMPASLISSSCPRLPAFCAASAAVHVTQADLKSSTFWLRASVGATVFAVLGFAMYRALLKQR
;
A
#
# COMPACT_ATOMS: atom_id res chain seq x y z
N MET A 1 21.98 28.53 -63.40
CA MET A 1 20.58 28.95 -63.13
C MET A 1 19.62 27.81 -63.42
N ALA A 2 19.58 27.30 -64.66
CA ALA A 2 18.73 26.18 -65.08
C ALA A 2 18.56 25.05 -64.04
N ASP A 3 19.66 24.58 -63.44
CA ASP A 3 19.65 23.47 -62.47
C ASP A 3 18.91 23.79 -61.18
N ARG A 4 18.96 25.06 -60.71
CA ARG A 4 18.19 25.52 -59.54
C ARG A 4 16.70 25.40 -59.79
N ASP A 5 16.25 25.77 -60.98
CA ASP A 5 14.82 25.73 -61.34
C ASP A 5 14.36 24.31 -61.70
N ARG A 6 15.22 23.49 -62.32
CA ARG A 6 15.04 22.04 -62.52
C ARG A 6 14.85 21.31 -61.18
N ASN A 7 15.78 21.49 -60.24
CA ASN A 7 15.76 20.81 -58.94
C ASN A 7 14.57 21.27 -58.08
N LYS A 8 14.26 22.57 -58.10
CA LYS A 8 13.06 23.12 -57.47
C LYS A 8 11.77 22.55 -58.06
N LYS A 9 11.69 22.37 -59.38
CA LYS A 9 10.54 21.72 -60.04
C LYS A 9 10.38 20.27 -59.57
N ILE A 10 11.47 19.49 -59.56
CA ILE A 10 11.48 18.09 -59.12
C ILE A 10 10.99 17.97 -57.66
N LEU A 11 11.51 18.79 -56.74
CA LEU A 11 11.07 18.76 -55.34
C LEU A 11 9.58 19.16 -55.17
N LEU A 12 9.09 20.10 -55.98
CA LEU A 12 7.67 20.47 -56.01
C LEU A 12 6.77 19.41 -56.68
N GLU A 13 7.33 18.49 -57.47
CA GLU A 13 6.65 17.30 -57.98
C GLU A 13 6.66 16.17 -56.92
N LEU A 14 7.76 16.00 -56.17
CA LEU A 14 7.83 15.05 -55.05
C LEU A 14 6.84 15.36 -53.91
N VAL A 15 6.68 16.64 -53.53
CA VAL A 15 5.69 17.07 -52.51
C VAL A 15 4.25 16.75 -52.93
N LYS A 16 3.96 16.71 -54.24
CA LYS A 16 2.61 16.37 -54.74
C LYS A 16 2.29 14.88 -54.71
N GLN A 17 3.27 14.01 -54.43
CA GLN A 17 3.01 12.59 -54.24
C GLN A 17 2.17 12.39 -52.96
N PRO A 18 1.15 11.50 -52.95
CA PRO A 18 0.23 11.38 -51.82
C PRO A 18 0.93 11.19 -50.46
N GLU A 19 1.99 10.39 -50.42
CA GLU A 19 2.81 10.14 -49.23
C GLU A 19 3.50 11.39 -48.66
N ASN A 20 3.91 12.33 -49.52
CA ASN A 20 4.68 13.53 -49.16
C ASN A 20 3.81 14.79 -49.06
N SER A 21 2.53 14.69 -49.45
CA SER A 21 1.56 15.81 -49.51
C SER A 21 1.17 16.39 -48.14
N THR A 22 1.50 15.67 -47.07
CA THR A 22 1.35 16.12 -45.67
C THR A 22 2.68 16.06 -44.92
N CYS A 23 2.85 16.96 -43.95
CA CYS A 23 4.02 17.05 -43.08
C CYS A 23 4.21 15.75 -42.28
N ALA A 24 5.42 15.16 -42.37
CA ALA A 24 5.78 13.89 -41.75
C ALA A 24 5.55 13.79 -40.22
N ASP A 25 5.40 14.92 -39.52
CA ASP A 25 5.34 14.95 -38.05
C ASP A 25 4.02 15.44 -37.46
N CYS A 26 3.21 16.19 -38.22
CA CYS A 26 1.98 16.79 -37.69
C CYS A 26 0.79 16.81 -38.66
N GLY A 27 0.91 16.15 -39.82
CA GLY A 27 -0.16 16.02 -40.81
C GLY A 27 -0.52 17.31 -41.58
N ALA A 28 0.10 18.45 -41.25
CA ALA A 28 -0.13 19.73 -41.92
C ALA A 28 0.02 19.60 -43.45
N PRO A 29 -0.95 20.06 -44.27
CA PRO A 29 -0.90 19.92 -45.73
C PRO A 29 0.20 20.80 -46.36
N GLU A 30 0.60 20.45 -47.59
CA GLU A 30 1.54 21.19 -48.42
C GLU A 30 2.88 21.57 -47.74
N PRO A 31 3.69 20.60 -47.27
CA PRO A 31 4.97 20.88 -46.62
C PRO A 31 5.92 21.67 -47.52
N ASP A 32 6.42 22.80 -47.01
CA ASP A 32 7.28 23.76 -47.71
C ASP A 32 8.79 23.63 -47.38
N TRP A 33 9.14 22.73 -46.45
CA TRP A 33 10.50 22.39 -46.05
C TRP A 33 10.77 20.89 -46.19
N ALA A 34 12.04 20.52 -46.28
CA ALA A 34 12.47 19.14 -46.18
C ALA A 34 13.71 19.00 -45.30
N SER A 35 13.81 17.88 -44.57
CA SER A 35 15.02 17.49 -43.85
C SER A 35 15.84 16.56 -44.74
N TYR A 36 16.90 17.11 -45.35
CA TYR A 36 17.74 16.41 -46.32
C TYR A 36 18.73 15.42 -45.68
N SER A 37 18.78 15.32 -44.34
CA SER A 37 19.51 14.25 -43.63
C SER A 37 18.61 13.13 -43.10
N LEU A 38 17.28 13.32 -43.11
CA LEU A 38 16.29 12.33 -42.68
C LEU A 38 15.40 11.83 -43.85
N GLY A 39 15.39 12.54 -44.98
CA GLY A 39 14.64 12.16 -46.17
C GLY A 39 13.14 12.46 -46.10
N ILE A 40 12.73 13.52 -45.37
CA ILE A 40 11.32 13.85 -45.09
C ILE A 40 10.91 15.26 -45.52
N PHE A 41 9.64 15.40 -45.87
CA PHE A 41 8.95 16.65 -46.18
C PHE A 41 8.09 17.10 -44.98
N ILE A 42 8.31 18.34 -44.52
CA ILE A 42 7.76 18.89 -43.29
C ILE A 42 7.33 20.35 -43.47
N CYS A 43 6.36 20.83 -42.68
CA CYS A 43 5.94 22.23 -42.72
C CYS A 43 6.92 23.14 -41.95
N LEU A 44 6.87 24.46 -42.25
CA LEU A 44 7.66 25.49 -41.58
C LEU A 44 7.73 25.33 -40.04
N ASN A 45 6.61 25.05 -39.38
CA ASN A 45 6.54 24.89 -37.92
C ASN A 45 7.40 23.72 -37.41
N CYS A 46 7.32 22.55 -38.05
CA CYS A 46 8.16 21.40 -37.69
C CYS A 46 9.62 21.62 -38.10
N SER A 47 9.88 22.35 -39.19
CA SER A 47 11.25 22.76 -39.56
C SER A 47 11.94 23.53 -38.43
N GLY A 48 11.20 24.32 -37.65
CA GLY A 48 11.70 25.03 -36.47
C GLY A 48 12.26 24.09 -35.40
N THR A 49 11.49 23.06 -35.01
CA THR A 49 11.95 22.01 -34.09
C THR A 49 13.15 21.25 -34.66
N HIS A 50 13.11 20.90 -35.95
CA HIS A 50 14.19 20.17 -36.60
C HIS A 50 15.52 20.95 -36.66
N ARG A 51 15.52 22.29 -36.65
CA ARG A 51 16.76 23.10 -36.51
C ARG A 51 17.42 22.95 -35.14
N ASN A 52 16.62 22.71 -34.09
CA ASN A 52 17.12 22.47 -32.74
C ASN A 52 17.70 21.05 -32.56
N LEU A 53 17.64 20.20 -33.60
CA LEU A 53 18.17 18.84 -33.65
C LEU A 53 19.34 18.72 -34.64
N SER A 54 20.22 19.73 -34.71
CA SER A 54 21.25 19.89 -35.76
C SER A 54 22.22 18.72 -35.94
N GLY A 55 22.43 17.89 -34.91
CA GLY A 55 23.22 16.64 -34.99
C GLY A 55 22.50 15.45 -35.63
N VAL A 56 21.18 15.55 -35.86
CA VAL A 56 20.31 14.49 -36.39
C VAL A 56 19.59 14.94 -37.67
N SER A 57 19.12 16.18 -37.69
CA SER A 57 18.31 16.76 -38.76
C SER A 57 18.93 18.03 -39.32
N LYS A 58 19.01 18.11 -40.65
CA LYS A 58 19.38 19.33 -41.38
C LYS A 58 18.27 19.67 -42.37
N VAL A 59 17.73 20.89 -42.29
CA VAL A 59 16.57 21.33 -43.09
C VAL A 59 16.92 22.40 -44.11
N LYS A 60 16.19 22.41 -45.22
CA LYS A 60 16.17 23.46 -46.27
C LYS A 60 14.72 23.73 -46.68
N SER A 61 14.41 24.96 -47.09
CA SER A 61 13.15 25.32 -47.74
C SER A 61 13.14 24.82 -49.18
N ILE A 62 12.04 24.21 -49.60
CA ILE A 62 11.87 23.68 -50.97
C ILE A 62 11.75 24.82 -51.99
N ARG A 63 11.24 25.98 -51.55
CA ARG A 63 10.91 27.11 -52.43
C ARG A 63 11.99 28.20 -52.46
N LEU A 64 12.76 28.36 -51.38
CA LEU A 64 13.68 29.49 -51.19
C LEU A 64 15.16 29.10 -51.33
N ASP A 65 15.58 28.00 -50.71
CA ASP A 65 17.00 27.62 -50.61
C ASP A 65 17.54 27.01 -51.92
N PHE A 66 18.86 26.83 -51.98
CA PHE A 66 19.52 26.12 -53.07
C PHE A 66 19.59 24.61 -52.79
N TRP A 67 19.34 23.80 -53.81
CA TRP A 67 19.29 22.33 -53.74
C TRP A 67 20.18 21.70 -54.79
N ASP A 68 21.18 20.99 -54.29
CA ASP A 68 22.22 20.27 -55.02
C ASP A 68 21.66 18.93 -55.54
N ASP A 69 22.05 18.48 -56.75
CA ASP A 69 21.48 17.29 -57.40
C ASP A 69 21.52 16.04 -56.49
N GLU A 70 22.64 15.80 -55.78
CA GLU A 70 22.77 14.68 -54.83
C GLU A 70 21.71 14.69 -53.72
N LEU A 71 21.35 15.89 -53.21
CA LEU A 71 20.30 16.02 -52.20
C LEU A 71 18.91 15.79 -52.79
N VAL A 72 18.70 16.15 -54.06
CA VAL A 72 17.43 15.89 -54.76
C VAL A 72 17.26 14.39 -55.02
N GLU A 73 18.31 13.69 -55.50
CA GLU A 73 18.28 12.24 -55.66
C GLU A 73 18.09 11.51 -54.31
N PHE A 74 18.73 11.98 -53.23
CA PHE A 74 18.48 11.45 -51.89
C PHE A 74 17.02 11.64 -51.44
N MET A 75 16.42 12.80 -51.74
CA MET A 75 14.99 13.05 -51.45
C MET A 75 14.04 12.23 -52.34
N LYS A 76 14.43 11.86 -53.57
CA LYS A 76 13.67 10.91 -54.43
C LYS A 76 13.74 9.48 -53.92
N ALA A 77 14.92 9.05 -53.46
CA ALA A 77 15.15 7.69 -52.93
C ALA A 77 14.59 7.51 -51.51
N SER A 78 14.30 8.62 -50.83
CA SER A 78 13.67 8.67 -49.52
C SER A 78 12.18 9.06 -49.64
N GLY A 79 11.64 9.83 -48.70
CA GLY A 79 10.25 10.27 -48.66
C GLY A 79 9.57 9.90 -47.35
N ASN A 80 8.40 10.50 -47.12
CA ASN A 80 7.66 10.36 -45.86
C ASN A 80 7.21 8.91 -45.62
N ALA A 81 6.92 8.14 -46.66
CA ALA A 81 6.64 6.70 -46.58
C ALA A 81 7.84 5.90 -46.03
N VAL A 82 9.04 6.12 -46.58
CA VAL A 82 10.28 5.45 -46.19
C VAL A 82 10.64 5.80 -44.74
N ALA A 83 10.48 7.08 -44.37
CA ALA A 83 10.71 7.53 -43.01
C ALA A 83 9.67 6.97 -42.02
N ARG A 84 8.39 6.86 -42.39
CA ARG A 84 7.35 6.22 -41.58
C ARG A 84 7.66 4.74 -41.34
N ALA A 85 8.02 4.00 -42.40
CA ALA A 85 8.42 2.59 -42.31
C ALA A 85 9.65 2.34 -41.42
N ARG A 86 10.53 3.35 -41.25
CA ARG A 86 11.74 3.26 -40.41
C ARG A 86 11.55 3.79 -38.99
N TYR A 87 11.09 5.03 -38.84
CA TYR A 87 11.03 5.77 -37.58
C TYR A 87 9.69 5.65 -36.85
N GLU A 88 8.68 5.02 -37.47
CA GLU A 88 7.37 4.74 -36.87
C GLU A 88 6.99 3.25 -36.90
N ARG A 89 7.97 2.37 -37.16
CA ARG A 89 7.80 0.91 -37.32
C ARG A 89 7.09 0.24 -36.14
N ALA A 90 7.36 0.70 -34.93
CA ALA A 90 6.90 0.15 -33.66
C ALA A 90 6.31 1.24 -32.75
N VAL A 91 5.45 2.11 -33.29
CA VAL A 91 4.68 3.09 -32.48
C VAL A 91 3.59 2.34 -31.71
N PRO A 92 3.55 2.38 -30.37
CA PRO A 92 2.45 1.77 -29.62
C PRO A 92 1.12 2.42 -29.99
N LEU A 93 0.05 1.63 -30.13
CA LEU A 93 -1.26 2.13 -30.56
C LEU A 93 -1.76 3.29 -29.70
N PHE A 94 -1.57 3.20 -28.38
CA PHE A 94 -1.95 4.24 -27.43
C PHE A 94 -1.09 5.51 -27.48
N TYR A 95 0.06 5.54 -28.17
CA TYR A 95 0.92 6.73 -28.20
C TYR A 95 0.24 7.88 -28.97
N TYR A 96 0.26 9.09 -28.43
CA TYR A 96 -0.39 10.23 -29.06
C TYR A 96 0.39 10.77 -30.28
N ARG A 97 -0.25 10.77 -31.44
CA ARG A 97 0.26 11.34 -32.70
C ARG A 97 -0.27 12.78 -32.83
N PRO A 98 0.58 13.82 -32.74
CA PRO A 98 0.11 15.20 -32.67
C PRO A 98 -0.32 15.77 -34.04
N LEU A 99 -1.29 16.67 -34.00
CA LEU A 99 -1.80 17.42 -35.15
C LEU A 99 -1.13 18.80 -35.24
N GLN A 100 -1.32 19.50 -36.36
CA GLN A 100 -0.83 20.88 -36.55
C GLN A 100 -1.37 21.86 -35.49
N SER A 101 -2.58 21.63 -34.99
CA SER A 101 -3.27 22.43 -33.96
C SER A 101 -2.73 22.22 -32.54
N ASP A 102 -2.01 21.12 -32.29
CA ASP A 102 -1.58 20.78 -30.92
C ASP A 102 -0.49 21.72 -30.38
N CYS A 103 -0.37 21.75 -29.05
CA CYS A 103 0.64 22.54 -28.36
C CYS A 103 2.08 22.15 -28.79
N ALA A 104 3.00 23.11 -28.68
CA ALA A 104 4.38 22.94 -29.14
C ALA A 104 5.11 21.76 -28.45
N VAL A 105 4.82 21.49 -27.18
CA VAL A 105 5.45 20.39 -26.42
C VAL A 105 5.12 19.01 -26.96
N LEU A 106 3.87 18.76 -27.41
CA LEU A 106 3.50 17.48 -28.03
C LEU A 106 4.21 17.29 -29.37
N ARG A 107 4.20 18.32 -30.23
CA ARG A 107 4.88 18.29 -31.53
C ARG A 107 6.40 18.14 -31.39
N GLU A 108 7.02 18.84 -30.43
CA GLU A 108 8.46 18.68 -30.16
C GLU A 108 8.81 17.28 -29.66
N GLN A 109 8.10 16.77 -28.65
CA GLN A 109 8.47 15.48 -28.05
C GLN A 109 8.20 14.29 -28.98
N TRP A 110 7.23 14.40 -29.90
CA TRP A 110 7.04 13.43 -30.98
C TRP A 110 8.21 13.43 -31.98
N ILE A 111 8.64 14.60 -32.45
CA ILE A 111 9.81 14.75 -33.33
C ILE A 111 11.08 14.17 -32.67
N ARG A 112 11.28 14.45 -31.38
CA ARG A 112 12.39 13.89 -30.59
C ARG A 112 12.27 12.38 -30.41
N ALA A 113 11.07 11.86 -30.09
CA ALA A 113 10.83 10.43 -29.95
C ALA A 113 11.18 9.66 -31.23
N LYS A 114 10.76 10.17 -32.39
CA LYS A 114 11.03 9.55 -33.71
C LYS A 114 12.52 9.57 -34.08
N TYR A 115 13.17 10.73 -34.09
CA TYR A 115 14.47 10.88 -34.77
C TYR A 115 15.66 10.95 -33.82
N GLU A 116 15.52 11.60 -32.66
CA GLU A 116 16.58 11.81 -31.66
C GLU A 116 16.72 10.58 -30.74
N ARG A 117 15.62 10.12 -30.14
CA ARG A 117 15.58 8.98 -29.20
C ARG A 117 15.25 7.64 -29.87
N ARG A 118 14.65 7.68 -31.07
CA ARG A 118 14.34 6.52 -31.93
C ARG A 118 13.44 5.46 -31.29
N GLU A 119 12.51 5.90 -30.42
CA GLU A 119 11.63 5.07 -29.58
C GLU A 119 10.85 4.00 -30.37
N PHE A 120 10.55 4.25 -31.64
CA PHE A 120 9.66 3.42 -32.46
C PHE A 120 10.36 2.74 -33.65
N THR A 121 11.69 2.66 -33.63
CA THR A 121 12.47 1.94 -34.68
C THR A 121 12.38 0.41 -34.54
N GLY A 122 12.02 -0.08 -33.36
CA GLY A 122 12.02 -1.51 -33.00
C GLY A 122 13.32 -2.00 -32.36
N ASP A 123 14.41 -1.23 -32.47
CA ASP A 123 15.73 -1.62 -31.97
C ASP A 123 15.92 -1.33 -30.46
N ASN A 124 15.12 -0.42 -29.88
CA ASN A 124 15.25 0.10 -28.51
C ASN A 124 14.05 -0.27 -27.61
N VAL A 125 13.96 -1.52 -27.15
CA VAL A 125 12.87 -2.02 -26.28
C VAL A 125 12.71 -1.19 -25.00
N THR A 126 13.83 -0.81 -24.37
CA THR A 126 13.87 -0.11 -23.06
C THR A 126 13.17 1.24 -23.02
N HIS A 127 12.90 1.87 -24.18
CA HIS A 127 12.14 3.13 -24.22
C HIS A 127 10.62 2.91 -24.31
N GLN A 128 10.17 1.74 -24.79
CA GLN A 128 8.75 1.41 -24.87
C GLN A 128 8.20 0.92 -23.52
N GLU A 129 9.05 0.24 -22.74
CA GLU A 129 8.78 -0.15 -21.34
C GLU A 129 8.45 1.06 -20.45
N ALA A 130 9.04 2.23 -20.73
CA ALA A 130 9.01 3.40 -19.85
C ALA A 130 7.60 3.96 -19.57
N TYR A 131 6.62 3.72 -20.44
CA TYR A 131 5.21 4.14 -20.26
C TYR A 131 4.23 2.96 -20.39
N GLY A 132 4.73 1.72 -20.31
CA GLY A 132 3.96 0.47 -20.36
C GLY A 132 4.33 -0.53 -19.27
N SER A 133 4.98 -0.06 -18.19
CA SER A 133 5.59 -0.90 -17.15
C SER A 133 4.62 -1.45 -16.08
N GLY A 134 3.30 -1.41 -16.30
CA GLY A 134 2.25 -1.79 -15.35
C GLY A 134 2.09 -0.86 -14.13
N SER A 135 3.11 -0.07 -13.83
CA SER A 135 3.08 1.04 -12.87
C SER A 135 4.05 2.14 -13.31
N TYR A 136 3.66 3.41 -13.14
CA TYR A 136 4.46 4.59 -13.47
C TYR A 136 4.37 5.63 -12.35
N GLU A 137 5.50 5.98 -11.74
CA GLU A 137 5.54 6.93 -10.62
C GLU A 137 6.54 8.06 -10.81
N GLY A 138 6.31 9.18 -10.10
CA GLY A 138 7.12 10.37 -10.23
C GLY A 138 6.52 11.59 -9.54
N VAL A 139 7.19 12.73 -9.63
CA VAL A 139 6.80 13.96 -8.91
C VAL A 139 6.37 15.05 -9.88
N LEU A 140 5.09 15.42 -9.82
CA LEU A 140 4.51 16.51 -10.60
C LEU A 140 4.30 17.76 -9.75
N TRP A 141 4.41 18.95 -10.36
CA TRP A 141 3.98 20.19 -9.75
C TRP A 141 2.46 20.30 -9.89
N LYS A 142 1.73 20.19 -8.79
CA LYS A 142 0.26 20.19 -8.77
C LYS A 142 -0.30 21.50 -8.20
N LYS A 143 -1.25 22.12 -8.89
CA LYS A 143 -2.02 23.26 -8.36
C LYS A 143 -2.84 22.84 -7.14
N GLY A 144 -2.77 23.64 -6.07
CA GLY A 144 -3.67 23.53 -4.91
C GLY A 144 -5.09 23.97 -5.26
N LYS A 145 -6.09 23.49 -4.51
CA LYS A 145 -7.51 23.77 -4.79
C LYS A 145 -7.79 25.28 -4.71
N ASP A 146 -7.56 25.87 -3.54
CA ASP A 146 -8.04 27.22 -3.22
C ASP A 146 -6.91 28.28 -3.14
N ASN A 147 -5.65 27.86 -2.89
CA ASN A 147 -4.52 28.77 -2.67
C ASN A 147 -3.75 29.18 -3.94
N GLY A 148 -4.14 28.71 -5.13
CA GLY A 148 -3.53 29.03 -6.43
C GLY A 148 -2.12 28.47 -6.69
N GLN A 149 -1.33 28.18 -5.65
CA GLN A 149 0.06 27.75 -5.75
C GLN A 149 0.23 26.33 -6.34
N PHE A 150 1.30 26.13 -7.10
CA PHE A 150 1.77 24.82 -7.51
C PHE A 150 2.76 24.25 -6.50
N LEU A 151 2.57 22.99 -6.10
CA LEU A 151 3.39 22.30 -5.11
C LEU A 151 3.73 20.89 -5.61
N LYS A 152 4.96 20.43 -5.37
CA LYS A 152 5.38 19.06 -5.72
C LYS A 152 4.51 18.01 -5.02
N ARG A 153 4.06 17.00 -5.75
CA ARG A 153 3.29 15.84 -5.27
C ARG A 153 3.79 14.59 -5.96
N LYS A 154 4.00 13.49 -5.21
CA LYS A 154 4.21 12.17 -5.82
C LYS A 154 2.89 11.70 -6.41
N PHE A 155 2.91 11.28 -7.67
CA PHE A 155 1.84 10.56 -8.35
C PHE A 155 2.31 9.13 -8.60
N ILE A 156 1.38 8.18 -8.55
CA ILE A 156 1.56 6.77 -8.90
C ILE A 156 0.37 6.38 -9.77
N LEU A 157 0.64 6.08 -11.04
CA LEU A 157 -0.28 5.42 -11.95
C LEU A 157 -0.07 3.91 -11.82
N CYS A 158 -1.14 3.18 -11.60
CA CYS A 158 -1.14 1.74 -11.33
C CYS A 158 -2.15 1.08 -12.27
N GLU A 159 -1.66 0.15 -13.10
CA GLU A 159 -2.47 -0.48 -14.14
C GLU A 159 -3.25 -1.68 -13.58
N SER A 160 -2.66 -2.44 -12.65
CA SER A 160 -3.27 -3.65 -12.06
C SER A 160 -4.53 -3.37 -11.21
N ASP A 161 -4.71 -2.15 -10.72
CA ASP A 161 -5.95 -1.71 -10.05
C ASP A 161 -6.67 -0.59 -10.80
N PHE A 162 -6.17 -0.22 -11.99
CA PHE A 162 -6.68 0.88 -12.82
C PHE A 162 -6.88 2.20 -12.03
N THR A 163 -5.87 2.64 -11.28
CA THR A 163 -5.91 3.92 -10.54
C THR A 163 -4.74 4.88 -10.81
N LEU A 164 -5.00 6.18 -10.66
CA LEU A 164 -4.02 7.23 -10.48
C LEU A 164 -4.11 7.79 -9.05
N LYS A 165 -3.13 7.47 -8.23
CA LYS A 165 -3.00 7.90 -6.82
C LYS A 165 -2.08 9.13 -6.73
N TYR A 166 -2.33 10.05 -5.80
CA TYR A 166 -1.35 11.11 -5.49
C TYR A 166 -1.24 11.42 -4.00
N TYR A 167 -0.04 11.80 -3.56
CA TYR A 167 0.37 11.95 -2.16
C TYR A 167 0.81 13.38 -1.85
N THR A 168 0.57 13.87 -0.63
CA THR A 168 0.94 15.25 -0.21
C THR A 168 2.38 15.40 0.23
N LYS A 169 3.00 14.29 0.67
CA LYS A 169 4.40 14.09 1.03
C LYS A 169 4.78 12.66 0.62
N GLU A 170 6.07 12.34 0.57
CA GLU A 170 6.54 10.99 0.23
C GLU A 170 6.25 9.98 1.36
N GLU A 171 6.29 10.42 2.63
CA GLU A 171 6.10 9.59 3.83
C GLU A 171 4.63 9.54 4.36
N SER A 172 3.63 9.91 3.55
CA SER A 172 2.24 9.93 4.03
C SER A 172 1.61 8.53 4.02
N LYS A 173 1.01 8.12 5.15
CA LYS A 173 0.33 6.82 5.42
C LYS A 173 -0.79 6.38 4.44
N GLY A 174 -1.03 7.11 3.36
CA GLY A 174 -2.06 6.82 2.37
C GLY A 174 -2.16 7.92 1.31
N PRO A 175 -2.77 7.62 0.15
CA PRO A 175 -2.97 8.59 -0.92
C PRO A 175 -3.93 9.71 -0.48
N LYS A 176 -3.72 10.93 -0.97
CA LYS A 176 -4.61 12.08 -0.71
C LYS A 176 -5.86 12.07 -1.60
N ALA A 177 -5.77 11.42 -2.76
CA ALA A 177 -6.89 11.00 -3.59
C ALA A 177 -6.48 9.75 -4.39
N ILE A 178 -7.46 8.91 -4.67
CA ILE A 178 -7.40 7.79 -5.62
C ILE A 178 -8.34 8.17 -6.76
N ILE A 179 -7.89 8.07 -8.00
CA ILE A 179 -8.66 8.47 -9.19
C ILE A 179 -8.75 7.26 -10.11
N TYR A 180 -9.96 6.75 -10.36
CA TYR A 180 -10.14 5.60 -11.23
C TYR A 180 -9.91 5.96 -12.70
N ILE A 181 -9.21 5.07 -13.41
CA ILE A 181 -8.80 5.26 -14.82
C ILE A 181 -10.01 5.35 -15.75
N LYS A 182 -11.13 4.70 -15.40
CA LYS A 182 -12.41 4.76 -16.14
C LYS A 182 -12.91 6.20 -16.34
N ASP A 183 -12.85 7.02 -15.29
CA ASP A 183 -13.38 8.39 -15.28
C ASP A 183 -12.35 9.42 -15.73
N LEU A 184 -11.07 9.11 -15.52
CA LEU A 184 -9.94 10.00 -15.82
C LEU A 184 -9.92 10.45 -17.30
N ASN A 185 -9.47 11.67 -17.50
CA ASN A 185 -9.09 12.23 -18.79
C ASN A 185 -7.87 13.13 -18.61
N ALA A 186 -7.10 13.32 -19.68
CA ALA A 186 -5.91 14.17 -19.70
C ALA A 186 -5.89 15.02 -20.99
N THR A 187 -5.65 16.32 -20.86
CA THR A 187 -5.53 17.26 -21.99
C THR A 187 -4.40 18.26 -21.73
N PHE A 188 -3.56 18.55 -22.73
CA PHE A 188 -2.56 19.62 -22.61
C PHE A 188 -3.24 20.99 -22.73
N GLN A 189 -2.93 21.87 -21.79
CA GLN A 189 -3.63 23.14 -21.58
C GLN A 189 -2.64 24.26 -21.17
N PRO A 190 -1.56 24.48 -21.95
CA PRO A 190 -0.40 25.27 -21.50
C PRO A 190 -0.74 26.73 -21.23
N ASP A 191 -1.49 27.39 -22.13
CA ASP A 191 -1.86 28.80 -22.02
C ASP A 191 -2.84 29.04 -20.85
N LYS A 192 -3.78 28.11 -20.65
CA LYS A 192 -4.72 28.10 -19.53
C LYS A 192 -4.01 28.00 -18.17
N ILE A 193 -2.97 27.17 -18.11
CA ILE A 193 -2.18 26.88 -16.90
C ILE A 193 -1.08 27.93 -16.68
N GLY A 194 -0.68 28.68 -17.71
CA GLY A 194 0.45 29.62 -17.67
C GLY A 194 1.82 28.93 -17.70
N HIS A 195 1.92 27.73 -18.27
CA HIS A 195 3.16 26.96 -18.33
C HIS A 195 3.20 26.06 -19.57
N ALA A 196 4.30 26.08 -20.33
CA ALA A 196 4.45 25.35 -21.60
C ALA A 196 4.19 23.83 -21.50
N HIS A 197 4.42 23.26 -20.32
CA HIS A 197 4.20 21.83 -20.00
C HIS A 197 2.93 21.61 -19.16
N GLY A 198 1.94 22.50 -19.27
CA GLY A 198 0.69 22.43 -18.50
C GLY A 198 -0.23 21.31 -19.00
N LEU A 199 -0.58 20.38 -18.11
CA LEU A 199 -1.51 19.27 -18.34
C LEU A 199 -2.70 19.39 -17.36
N GLN A 200 -3.92 19.37 -17.89
CA GLN A 200 -5.15 19.28 -17.12
C GLN A 200 -5.62 17.82 -17.08
N LEU A 201 -5.74 17.30 -15.87
CA LEU A 201 -6.38 16.02 -15.57
C LEU A 201 -7.81 16.29 -15.08
N THR A 202 -8.80 15.58 -15.60
CA THR A 202 -10.21 15.70 -15.17
C THR A 202 -10.79 14.33 -14.85
N TYR A 203 -11.61 14.22 -13.80
CA TYR A 203 -12.28 12.97 -13.43
C TYR A 203 -13.62 13.25 -12.74
N LEU A 204 -14.51 12.26 -12.71
CA LEU A 204 -15.77 12.34 -11.97
C LEU A 204 -15.52 12.09 -10.48
N GLN A 205 -16.09 12.93 -9.62
CA GLN A 205 -16.07 12.75 -8.18
C GLN A 205 -17.37 13.31 -7.61
N ASP A 206 -18.15 12.49 -6.90
CA ASP A 206 -19.37 12.90 -6.19
C ASP A 206 -20.35 13.64 -7.14
N GLU A 207 -20.62 13.03 -8.32
CA GLU A 207 -21.29 13.59 -9.52
C GLU A 207 -20.68 14.85 -10.16
N HIS A 208 -19.62 15.42 -9.59
CA HIS A 208 -18.96 16.64 -10.06
C HIS A 208 -17.71 16.38 -10.92
N THR A 209 -17.42 17.31 -11.84
CA THR A 209 -16.24 17.24 -12.72
C THR A 209 -15.01 17.87 -12.06
N ARG A 210 -14.17 17.02 -11.49
CA ARG A 210 -13.01 17.42 -10.72
C ARG A 210 -11.80 17.72 -11.61
N ASN A 211 -11.36 18.98 -11.61
CA ASN A 211 -10.15 19.42 -12.30
C ASN A 211 -8.89 19.32 -11.40
N ILE A 212 -7.80 18.83 -11.98
CA ILE A 212 -6.44 18.88 -11.44
C ILE A 212 -5.51 19.46 -12.52
N PHE A 213 -4.80 20.53 -12.18
CA PHE A 213 -3.79 21.14 -13.06
C PHE A 213 -2.39 20.74 -12.58
N VAL A 214 -1.59 20.18 -13.47
CA VAL A 214 -0.22 19.73 -13.21
C VAL A 214 0.75 20.19 -14.29
N TYR A 215 2.05 20.22 -13.98
CA TYR A 215 3.11 20.30 -14.97
C TYR A 215 4.39 19.58 -14.46
N HIS A 216 5.34 19.39 -15.37
CA HIS A 216 6.72 19.04 -15.03
C HIS A 216 7.73 19.97 -15.72
N ASN A 217 8.94 20.10 -15.17
CA ASN A 217 9.96 21.01 -15.71
C ASN A 217 10.61 20.44 -16.99
N ASN A 218 10.80 19.12 -17.06
CA ASN A 218 11.21 18.43 -18.28
C ASN A 218 9.97 18.17 -19.17
N ALA A 219 10.06 18.56 -20.44
CA ALA A 219 9.07 18.34 -21.49
C ALA A 219 8.80 16.86 -21.79
N GLN A 220 9.84 16.03 -21.80
CA GLN A 220 9.70 14.59 -22.07
C GLN A 220 8.85 13.92 -20.99
N GLU A 221 9.16 14.19 -19.71
CA GLU A 221 8.44 13.60 -18.57
C GLU A 221 6.94 13.86 -18.57
N ILE A 222 6.47 15.07 -18.92
CA ILE A 222 5.03 15.34 -18.95
C ILE A 222 4.34 14.62 -20.12
N VAL A 223 5.05 14.39 -21.22
CA VAL A 223 4.56 13.63 -22.38
C VAL A 223 4.61 12.12 -22.10
N ASN A 224 5.60 11.64 -21.35
CA ASN A 224 5.62 10.28 -20.80
C ASN A 224 4.42 10.07 -19.87
N TRP A 225 4.17 10.96 -18.91
CA TRP A 225 2.98 10.91 -18.04
C TRP A 225 1.66 10.89 -18.82
N PHE A 226 1.55 11.69 -19.88
CA PHE A 226 0.38 11.71 -20.75
C PHE A 226 0.22 10.39 -21.53
N ASN A 227 1.29 9.87 -22.13
CA ASN A 227 1.26 8.60 -22.87
C ASN A 227 1.09 7.38 -21.94
N ALA A 228 1.58 7.41 -20.70
CA ALA A 228 1.32 6.37 -19.70
C ALA A 228 -0.14 6.37 -19.25
N ILE A 229 -0.74 7.55 -18.99
CA ILE A 229 -2.18 7.67 -18.73
C ILE A 229 -3.00 7.15 -19.93
N ARG A 230 -2.54 7.41 -21.17
CA ARG A 230 -3.13 6.83 -22.38
C ARG A 230 -2.94 5.31 -22.46
N ALA A 231 -1.79 4.77 -22.07
CA ALA A 231 -1.54 3.33 -22.01
C ALA A 231 -2.51 2.64 -21.05
N SER A 232 -2.57 3.09 -19.79
CA SER A 232 -3.48 2.51 -18.79
C SER A 232 -4.96 2.73 -19.13
N ARG A 233 -5.35 3.84 -19.80
CA ARG A 233 -6.72 4.01 -20.33
C ARG A 233 -7.02 3.09 -21.51
N PHE A 234 -6.07 2.86 -22.41
CA PHE A 234 -6.24 1.91 -23.52
C PHE A 234 -6.29 0.45 -23.03
N SER A 235 -5.49 0.12 -22.01
CA SER A 235 -5.52 -1.16 -21.30
C SER A 235 -6.87 -1.37 -20.60
N TYR A 236 -7.31 -0.40 -19.79
CA TYR A 236 -8.66 -0.40 -19.19
C TYR A 236 -9.77 -0.54 -20.23
N LEU A 237 -9.70 0.18 -21.34
CA LEU A 237 -10.70 0.11 -22.42
C LEU A 237 -10.70 -1.26 -23.11
N LYS A 238 -9.54 -1.93 -23.26
CA LYS A 238 -9.47 -3.31 -23.76
C LYS A 238 -10.05 -4.32 -22.77
N THR A 239 -9.83 -4.13 -21.47
CA THR A 239 -10.44 -4.98 -20.44
C THR A 239 -11.95 -4.76 -20.33
N ALA A 240 -12.42 -3.53 -20.49
CA ALA A 240 -13.84 -3.16 -20.42
C ALA A 240 -14.62 -3.46 -21.72
N PHE A 241 -13.95 -3.51 -22.87
CA PHE A 241 -14.56 -3.77 -24.17
C PHE A 241 -13.69 -4.74 -25.02
N PRO A 242 -13.56 -6.03 -24.65
CA PRO A 242 -12.61 -6.95 -25.28
C PRO A 242 -12.82 -7.20 -26.78
N THR A 243 -14.07 -7.12 -27.27
CA THR A 243 -14.43 -7.31 -28.68
C THR A 243 -14.32 -6.04 -29.52
N ALA A 244 -14.23 -4.85 -28.90
CA ALA A 244 -14.07 -3.61 -29.63
C ALA A 244 -12.68 -3.55 -30.28
N SER A 245 -12.62 -3.20 -31.57
CA SER A 245 -11.35 -3.11 -32.26
C SER A 245 -10.48 -2.00 -31.63
N SER A 246 -9.16 -2.18 -31.70
CA SER A 246 -8.25 -1.14 -31.17
C SER A 246 -8.44 0.22 -31.88
N SER A 247 -8.94 0.22 -33.12
CA SER A 247 -9.38 1.40 -33.87
C SER A 247 -10.55 2.15 -33.23
N GLU A 248 -11.57 1.44 -32.73
CA GLU A 248 -12.77 2.04 -32.12
C GLU A 248 -12.49 2.57 -30.70
N LEU A 249 -11.58 1.91 -29.97
CA LEU A 249 -11.20 2.32 -28.62
C LEU A 249 -10.27 3.55 -28.59
N LEU A 250 -9.44 3.75 -29.62
CA LEU A 250 -8.42 4.81 -29.64
C LEU A 250 -8.96 6.25 -29.44
N PRO A 251 -10.10 6.66 -30.05
CA PRO A 251 -10.75 7.93 -29.76
C PRO A 251 -11.14 8.12 -28.28
N TRP A 252 -11.47 7.05 -27.55
CA TRP A 252 -11.93 7.13 -26.16
C TRP A 252 -10.78 7.17 -25.14
N VAL A 253 -9.53 6.90 -25.59
CA VAL A 253 -8.35 6.85 -24.71
C VAL A 253 -8.07 8.20 -24.02
N THR A 254 -8.14 9.33 -24.73
CA THR A 254 -8.16 10.68 -24.13
C THR A 254 -9.06 11.60 -24.95
N ARG A 255 -9.98 12.28 -24.26
CA ARG A 255 -11.08 13.07 -24.82
C ARG A 255 -10.66 14.54 -24.90
N SER A 256 -10.66 15.14 -26.08
CA SER A 256 -10.57 16.59 -26.25
C SER A 256 -11.91 17.27 -25.95
N PHE A 257 -11.88 18.47 -25.37
CA PHE A 257 -13.06 19.34 -25.28
C PHE A 257 -13.28 20.03 -26.64
N LEU A 258 -14.54 20.20 -27.07
CA LEU A 258 -14.86 20.71 -28.41
C LEU A 258 -14.64 22.22 -28.53
N LYS A 259 -15.11 22.99 -27.54
CA LYS A 259 -14.80 24.41 -27.38
C LYS A 259 -14.71 24.76 -25.91
N GLU A 260 -13.81 25.69 -25.60
CA GLU A 260 -13.69 26.35 -24.32
C GLU A 260 -13.64 27.86 -24.51
N GLY A 261 -13.97 28.62 -23.46
CA GLY A 261 -13.92 30.07 -23.50
C GLY A 261 -14.79 30.72 -22.42
N TYR A 262 -14.86 32.05 -22.43
CA TYR A 262 -15.78 32.77 -21.57
C TYR A 262 -17.13 33.04 -22.26
N MET A 263 -18.22 32.96 -21.50
CA MET A 263 -19.54 33.55 -21.83
C MET A 263 -20.13 34.21 -20.57
N GLU A 264 -21.04 35.16 -20.70
CA GLU A 264 -21.88 35.64 -19.58
C GLU A 264 -23.18 34.84 -19.52
N LYS A 265 -23.61 34.39 -18.34
CA LYS A 265 -24.93 33.75 -18.15
C LYS A 265 -25.79 34.47 -17.11
N THR A 266 -27.11 34.44 -17.29
CA THR A 266 -28.11 34.77 -16.25
C THR A 266 -28.49 33.53 -15.43
N GLY A 267 -29.48 33.64 -14.54
CA GLY A 267 -30.06 32.54 -13.75
C GLY A 267 -31.35 31.98 -14.38
N PRO A 268 -32.04 31.03 -13.70
CA PRO A 268 -33.22 30.37 -14.25
C PRO A 268 -34.39 31.31 -14.54
N MET A 269 -34.53 32.41 -13.80
CA MET A 269 -35.62 33.37 -13.98
C MET A 269 -35.34 34.42 -15.07
N GLN A 270 -34.15 34.39 -15.67
CA GLN A 270 -33.61 35.35 -16.65
C GLN A 270 -33.65 36.84 -16.19
N ARG A 271 -33.90 37.09 -14.89
CA ARG A 271 -33.98 38.42 -14.26
C ARG A 271 -32.73 38.72 -13.43
N GLU A 272 -31.92 37.71 -13.17
CA GLU A 272 -30.69 37.79 -12.39
C GLU A 272 -29.57 38.46 -13.22
N PRO A 273 -28.71 39.28 -12.59
CA PRO A 273 -27.63 39.95 -13.31
C PRO A 273 -26.67 38.94 -13.92
N PHE A 274 -26.25 39.23 -15.17
CA PHE A 274 -25.35 38.39 -15.93
C PHE A 274 -23.98 38.25 -15.27
N LYS A 275 -23.42 37.05 -15.32
CA LYS A 275 -22.15 36.68 -14.68
C LYS A 275 -21.25 36.00 -15.70
N LYS A 276 -20.09 36.59 -15.99
CA LYS A 276 -19.01 35.97 -16.79
C LYS A 276 -18.57 34.65 -16.13
N ARG A 277 -18.48 33.59 -16.92
CA ARG A 277 -18.11 32.21 -16.53
C ARG A 277 -17.21 31.60 -17.61
N TRP A 278 -16.27 30.76 -17.20
CA TRP A 278 -15.54 29.91 -18.15
C TRP A 278 -16.40 28.69 -18.46
N PHE A 279 -16.57 28.35 -19.73
CA PHE A 279 -17.35 27.22 -20.21
C PHE A 279 -16.44 26.19 -20.86
N ILE A 280 -16.80 24.92 -20.69
CA ILE A 280 -16.14 23.76 -21.32
C ILE A 280 -17.23 22.87 -21.91
N LEU A 281 -17.18 22.61 -23.22
CA LEU A 281 -18.10 21.71 -23.90
C LEU A 281 -17.46 20.33 -24.09
N ASP A 282 -17.95 19.34 -23.36
CA ASP A 282 -17.53 17.94 -23.48
C ASP A 282 -18.36 17.23 -24.56
N TRP A 283 -17.71 16.92 -25.69
CA TRP A 283 -18.28 16.17 -26.81
C TRP A 283 -18.80 14.79 -26.43
N HIS A 284 -18.07 14.10 -25.54
CA HIS A 284 -18.30 12.69 -25.25
C HIS A 284 -19.43 12.53 -24.24
N ASN A 285 -19.39 13.33 -23.16
CA ASN A 285 -20.35 13.27 -22.05
C ASN A 285 -21.59 14.15 -22.25
N ARG A 286 -21.72 14.87 -23.39
CA ARG A 286 -22.84 15.80 -23.68
C ARG A 286 -23.03 16.92 -22.64
N LYS A 287 -22.02 17.24 -21.83
CA LYS A 287 -22.10 18.23 -20.75
C LYS A 287 -21.39 19.53 -21.13
N LEU A 288 -22.14 20.63 -21.12
CA LEU A 288 -21.63 21.99 -21.10
C LEU A 288 -21.41 22.41 -19.64
N LEU A 289 -20.16 22.34 -19.18
CA LEU A 289 -19.74 22.66 -17.82
C LEU A 289 -19.42 24.15 -17.70
N TYR A 290 -19.70 24.78 -16.54
CA TYR A 290 -19.33 26.19 -16.32
C TYR A 290 -18.69 26.48 -14.94
N PHE A 291 -17.63 27.30 -14.95
CA PHE A 291 -16.72 27.58 -13.84
C PHE A 291 -16.65 29.11 -13.58
N LYS A 292 -16.20 29.53 -12.38
CA LYS A 292 -15.94 30.96 -12.08
C LYS A 292 -14.73 31.47 -12.87
N GLY A 293 -13.71 30.63 -13.03
CA GLY A 293 -12.55 30.84 -13.89
C GLY A 293 -11.93 29.53 -14.40
N PRO A 294 -11.02 29.60 -15.39
CA PRO A 294 -10.50 28.43 -16.10
C PRO A 294 -9.65 27.46 -15.26
N LEU A 295 -9.16 27.90 -14.08
CA LEU A 295 -8.32 27.10 -13.19
C LEU A 295 -9.04 26.69 -11.89
N ASP A 296 -10.38 26.70 -11.89
CA ASP A 296 -11.19 26.18 -10.79
C ASP A 296 -11.16 24.65 -10.73
N ALA A 297 -11.22 24.10 -9.52
CA ALA A 297 -11.09 22.67 -9.28
C ALA A 297 -12.41 21.87 -9.39
N LEU A 298 -13.55 22.55 -9.47
CA LEU A 298 -14.92 22.03 -9.60
C LEU A 298 -15.75 23.04 -10.39
N GLU A 299 -16.74 22.58 -11.13
CA GLU A 299 -17.73 23.41 -11.80
C GLU A 299 -18.74 24.05 -10.82
N LEU A 300 -19.47 25.05 -11.31
CA LEU A 300 -20.63 25.66 -10.65
C LEU A 300 -21.97 25.11 -11.19
N GLY A 301 -21.89 24.04 -11.98
CA GLY A 301 -23.00 23.35 -12.63
C GLY A 301 -22.66 22.90 -14.05
N ALA A 302 -23.49 21.99 -14.54
CA ALA A 302 -23.48 21.44 -15.89
C ALA A 302 -24.81 21.74 -16.59
N VAL A 303 -24.82 21.62 -17.91
CA VAL A 303 -26.02 21.53 -18.75
C VAL A 303 -25.85 20.32 -19.65
N PHE A 304 -26.80 19.38 -19.64
CA PHE A 304 -26.82 18.27 -20.59
C PHE A 304 -27.38 18.73 -21.94
N LEU A 305 -26.95 18.09 -23.03
CA LEU A 305 -27.33 18.40 -24.40
C LEU A 305 -27.80 17.11 -25.10
N GLY A 306 -29.10 16.86 -25.04
CA GLY A 306 -29.78 15.83 -25.84
C GLY A 306 -29.94 16.24 -27.30
N THR A 307 -30.82 15.56 -28.04
CA THR A 307 -31.05 15.84 -29.47
C THR A 307 -32.25 16.76 -29.71
N GLU A 308 -32.38 17.29 -30.94
CA GLU A 308 -33.50 18.15 -31.34
C GLU A 308 -34.87 17.44 -31.16
N GLN A 309 -34.90 16.11 -31.35
CA GLN A 309 -36.09 15.28 -31.11
C GLN A 309 -36.54 15.29 -29.63
N HIS A 310 -35.62 15.49 -28.70
CA HIS A 310 -35.89 15.57 -27.26
C HIS A 310 -36.01 17.03 -26.77
N GLY A 311 -36.31 17.98 -27.67
CA GLY A 311 -36.53 19.39 -27.31
C GLY A 311 -35.28 20.20 -26.98
N TYR A 312 -34.08 19.74 -27.38
CA TYR A 312 -32.83 20.49 -27.22
C TYR A 312 -32.51 21.30 -28.47
N ALA A 313 -32.28 22.61 -28.35
CA ALA A 313 -31.93 23.46 -29.50
C ALA A 313 -30.88 24.52 -29.13
N ALA A 314 -30.06 24.93 -30.10
CA ALA A 314 -29.09 26.01 -29.93
C ALA A 314 -29.22 27.06 -31.06
N GLN A 315 -29.59 28.28 -30.70
CA GLN A 315 -29.87 29.36 -31.65
C GLN A 315 -29.24 30.71 -31.25
N GLN A 316 -28.88 31.49 -32.26
CA GLN A 316 -28.44 32.88 -32.07
C GLN A 316 -29.66 33.73 -31.71
N THR A 317 -29.51 34.61 -30.71
CA THR A 317 -30.61 35.48 -30.26
C THR A 317 -30.16 36.93 -30.08
N GLN A 318 -31.07 37.87 -30.35
CA GLN A 318 -30.85 39.29 -30.09
C GLN A 318 -31.39 39.64 -28.69
N PRO A 319 -30.64 40.35 -27.84
CA PRO A 319 -31.03 40.60 -26.45
C PRO A 319 -32.19 41.60 -26.33
N ARG A 320 -33.43 41.10 -26.42
CA ARG A 320 -34.67 41.87 -26.18
C ARG A 320 -34.87 42.11 -24.68
N GLY A 321 -34.40 43.26 -24.19
CA GLY A 321 -34.79 43.79 -22.87
C GLY A 321 -34.04 43.25 -21.65
N ALA A 322 -33.07 42.35 -21.82
CA ALA A 322 -32.21 41.87 -20.75
C ALA A 322 -31.48 43.03 -20.06
N ARG A 323 -31.59 43.15 -18.72
CA ARG A 323 -30.90 44.20 -17.94
C ARG A 323 -29.60 43.64 -17.34
N GLY A 324 -28.47 44.24 -17.69
CA GLY A 324 -27.20 44.07 -16.97
C GLY A 324 -26.17 43.11 -17.57
N ASN A 325 -26.37 42.63 -18.81
CA ASN A 325 -25.29 42.04 -19.61
C ASN A 325 -24.31 43.13 -20.10
N LYS A 326 -23.02 42.77 -20.23
CA LYS A 326 -21.99 43.61 -20.86
C LYS A 326 -21.76 43.19 -22.31
N TRP A 327 -21.91 41.90 -22.58
CA TRP A 327 -21.69 41.30 -23.89
C TRP A 327 -22.99 41.23 -24.70
N LYS A 328 -22.87 41.43 -26.02
CA LYS A 328 -24.01 41.75 -26.91
C LYS A 328 -24.50 40.59 -27.79
N HIS A 329 -23.66 39.57 -27.98
CA HIS A 329 -23.90 38.48 -28.94
C HIS A 329 -24.58 37.30 -28.24
N GLY A 330 -25.90 37.16 -28.38
CA GLY A 330 -26.70 36.20 -27.61
C GLY A 330 -26.76 34.80 -28.20
N ILE A 331 -26.77 33.80 -27.32
CA ILE A 331 -27.07 32.39 -27.62
C ILE A 331 -28.17 31.95 -26.67
N ALA A 332 -29.28 31.44 -27.22
CA ALA A 332 -30.26 30.68 -26.47
C ALA A 332 -29.96 29.19 -26.66
N VAL A 333 -29.92 28.45 -25.55
CA VAL A 333 -29.90 26.99 -25.54
C VAL A 333 -31.16 26.53 -24.83
N GLU A 334 -32.05 25.89 -25.57
CA GLU A 334 -33.28 25.29 -25.07
C GLU A 334 -33.02 23.86 -24.61
N THR A 335 -33.62 23.49 -23.47
CA THR A 335 -33.72 22.14 -22.93
C THR A 335 -35.13 21.97 -22.37
N PRO A 336 -35.65 20.74 -22.18
CA PRO A 336 -37.02 20.50 -21.69
C PRO A 336 -37.39 21.30 -20.43
N ASP A 337 -36.47 21.38 -19.44
CA ASP A 337 -36.73 22.08 -18.18
C ASP A 337 -36.73 23.62 -18.30
N ARG A 338 -35.91 24.19 -19.19
CA ARG A 338 -35.73 25.65 -19.33
C ARG A 338 -34.89 26.08 -20.54
N GLN A 339 -35.09 27.32 -20.96
CA GLN A 339 -34.15 28.04 -21.83
C GLN A 339 -33.01 28.69 -21.02
N PHE A 340 -31.77 28.38 -21.39
CA PHE A 340 -30.55 29.05 -20.94
C PHE A 340 -30.18 30.19 -21.90
N LEU A 341 -29.86 31.36 -21.35
CA LEU A 341 -29.39 32.52 -22.12
C LEU A 341 -27.91 32.84 -21.80
N PHE A 342 -27.07 32.78 -22.82
CA PHE A 342 -25.64 33.09 -22.78
C PHE A 342 -25.30 34.28 -23.68
N MET A 343 -24.29 35.07 -23.32
CA MET A 343 -23.75 36.15 -24.15
C MET A 343 -22.27 35.93 -24.44
N CYS A 344 -21.83 36.22 -25.67
CA CYS A 344 -20.44 36.15 -26.14
C CYS A 344 -19.85 37.55 -26.38
N GLU A 345 -18.52 37.67 -26.22
CA GLU A 345 -17.78 38.93 -26.36
C GLU A 345 -17.86 39.52 -27.77
N ASN A 346 -17.89 38.65 -28.80
CA ASN A 346 -17.90 39.01 -30.21
C ASN A 346 -18.70 37.99 -31.05
N GLU A 347 -19.04 38.36 -32.29
CA GLU A 347 -19.84 37.56 -33.24
C GLU A 347 -19.11 36.29 -33.73
N ARG A 348 -17.78 36.28 -33.73
CA ARG A 348 -17.01 35.09 -34.11
C ARG A 348 -17.15 34.00 -33.05
N ASP A 349 -16.92 34.33 -31.79
CA ASP A 349 -17.15 33.41 -30.67
C ASP A 349 -18.61 32.96 -30.60
N GLN A 350 -19.57 33.84 -30.86
CA GLN A 350 -20.99 33.49 -30.92
C GLN A 350 -21.26 32.39 -31.97
N ARG A 351 -20.71 32.54 -33.18
CA ARG A 351 -20.86 31.53 -34.25
C ARG A 351 -20.14 30.23 -33.91
N GLU A 352 -18.90 30.30 -33.44
CA GLU A 352 -18.13 29.11 -33.03
C GLU A 352 -18.78 28.35 -31.86
N TRP A 353 -19.40 29.03 -30.90
CA TRP A 353 -20.15 28.39 -29.81
C TRP A 353 -21.46 27.78 -30.28
N VAL A 354 -22.26 28.48 -31.10
CA VAL A 354 -23.51 27.92 -31.66
C VAL A 354 -23.24 26.69 -32.51
N GLU A 355 -22.20 26.73 -33.34
CA GLU A 355 -21.77 25.60 -34.16
C GLU A 355 -21.37 24.40 -33.29
N ALA A 356 -20.47 24.61 -32.32
CA ALA A 356 -20.04 23.53 -31.43
C ALA A 356 -21.19 22.92 -30.60
N LEU A 357 -22.15 23.73 -30.16
CA LEU A 357 -23.36 23.25 -29.46
C LEU A 357 -24.26 22.43 -30.39
N ARG A 358 -24.48 22.89 -31.63
CA ARG A 358 -25.28 22.17 -32.63
C ARG A 358 -24.67 20.83 -33.01
N GLN A 359 -23.35 20.74 -33.14
CA GLN A 359 -22.68 19.47 -33.42
C GLN A 359 -22.94 18.42 -32.32
N VAL A 360 -23.01 18.82 -31.05
CA VAL A 360 -23.36 17.90 -29.94
C VAL A 360 -24.84 17.50 -29.97
N ILE A 361 -25.73 18.44 -30.27
CA ILE A 361 -27.19 18.22 -30.33
C ILE A 361 -27.58 17.35 -31.56
N ALA A 362 -26.93 17.54 -32.70
CA ALA A 362 -27.18 16.78 -33.93
C ALA A 362 -26.63 15.34 -33.91
N ARG A 363 -25.68 15.04 -33.01
CA ARG A 363 -25.19 13.66 -32.78
C ARG A 363 -26.31 12.82 -32.13
N PRO A 364 -26.62 11.60 -32.61
CA PRO A 364 -27.52 10.68 -31.92
C PRO A 364 -27.07 10.33 -30.49
N MET A 365 -28.01 10.17 -29.56
CA MET A 365 -27.70 9.71 -28.20
C MET A 365 -27.34 8.21 -28.19
N LEU A 366 -26.30 7.86 -27.45
CA LEU A 366 -25.96 6.46 -27.17
C LEU A 366 -26.75 5.96 -25.95
N PRO A 367 -26.96 4.64 -25.75
CA PRO A 367 -27.67 4.10 -24.58
C PRO A 367 -27.16 4.66 -23.23
N GLN A 368 -25.85 4.80 -23.09
CA GLN A 368 -25.17 5.42 -21.93
C GLN A 368 -25.40 6.92 -21.73
N ASP A 369 -26.04 7.61 -22.67
CA ASP A 369 -26.43 9.02 -22.59
C ASP A 369 -27.84 9.15 -21.99
N TYR A 370 -28.72 8.17 -22.22
CA TYR A 370 -30.08 8.10 -21.65
C TYR A 370 -30.04 7.78 -20.15
N THR A 371 -29.27 6.77 -19.73
CA THR A 371 -29.16 6.36 -18.31
C THR A 371 -28.55 7.41 -17.38
N LYS A 372 -28.08 8.54 -17.93
CA LYS A 372 -27.56 9.71 -17.18
C LYS A 372 -28.54 10.88 -17.14
N HIS A 373 -29.75 10.72 -17.67
CA HIS A 373 -30.82 11.71 -17.61
C HIS A 373 -32.07 11.09 -16.98
N GLY A 374 -32.58 11.68 -15.91
CA GLY A 374 -33.83 11.24 -15.31
C GLY A 374 -35.01 11.65 -16.19
N GLY A 375 -35.75 10.64 -16.69
CA GLY A 375 -37.08 10.80 -17.30
C GLY A 375 -37.12 11.27 -18.76
N ALA A 376 -37.23 10.31 -19.69
CA ALA A 376 -38.04 10.39 -20.92
C ALA A 376 -37.93 9.06 -21.70
N ASP A 377 -39.05 8.55 -22.22
CA ASP A 377 -39.04 7.45 -23.20
C ASP A 377 -38.41 7.88 -24.53
N VAL A 378 -37.64 6.97 -25.15
CA VAL A 378 -37.58 6.64 -26.59
C VAL A 378 -36.40 5.69 -26.82
N SER A 379 -36.67 4.52 -27.39
CA SER A 379 -35.68 3.47 -27.68
C SER A 379 -35.11 3.58 -29.12
N PRO A 380 -33.81 3.28 -29.33
CA PRO A 380 -33.23 3.03 -30.65
C PRO A 380 -33.17 1.52 -30.96
N GLU A 381 -33.45 1.14 -32.20
CA GLU A 381 -33.43 -0.26 -32.66
C GLU A 381 -32.00 -0.80 -32.94
N GLY A 382 -31.80 -2.09 -32.65
CA GLY A 382 -30.93 -2.98 -33.42
C GLY A 382 -29.40 -2.76 -33.41
N MET A 383 -28.70 -3.36 -32.44
CA MET A 383 -27.37 -3.94 -32.71
C MET A 383 -27.01 -5.05 -31.71
N GLU A 384 -26.79 -6.26 -32.21
CA GLU A 384 -26.24 -7.39 -31.44
C GLU A 384 -24.72 -7.26 -31.33
N LEU A 385 -24.15 -7.52 -30.15
CA LEU A 385 -22.71 -7.62 -29.94
C LEU A 385 -22.40 -8.55 -28.75
N GLU A 386 -21.90 -9.73 -29.04
CA GLU A 386 -21.53 -10.74 -28.03
C GLU A 386 -20.28 -10.32 -27.23
N THR A 387 -20.16 -10.82 -25.99
CA THR A 387 -18.89 -10.81 -25.26
C THR A 387 -18.83 -11.98 -24.28
N VAL A 388 -17.68 -12.65 -24.20
CA VAL A 388 -17.39 -13.69 -23.20
C VAL A 388 -15.98 -13.44 -22.67
N GLY A 389 -15.82 -13.39 -21.35
CA GLY A 389 -14.51 -13.28 -20.70
C GLY A 389 -14.59 -12.88 -19.23
N GLY A 390 -14.76 -13.86 -18.33
CA GLY A 390 -14.71 -13.63 -16.88
C GLY A 390 -15.89 -12.85 -16.32
N GLN A 391 -17.10 -13.14 -16.79
CA GLN A 391 -18.36 -12.55 -16.32
C GLN A 391 -19.23 -13.64 -15.70
N GLU A 392 -19.96 -13.32 -14.64
CA GLU A 392 -20.89 -14.27 -14.02
C GLU A 392 -22.05 -14.53 -14.98
N ARG A 393 -22.04 -15.69 -15.64
CA ARG A 393 -23.01 -16.04 -16.67
C ARG A 393 -24.14 -16.84 -16.07
N SER A 394 -25.33 -16.25 -16.05
CA SER A 394 -26.53 -16.82 -15.40
C SER A 394 -27.59 -17.18 -16.43
N GLU A 395 -27.87 -18.48 -16.59
CA GLU A 395 -28.74 -18.99 -17.66
C GLU A 395 -30.14 -19.34 -17.15
N ALA A 396 -31.19 -18.89 -17.84
CA ALA A 396 -32.59 -19.09 -17.48
C ALA A 396 -33.22 -20.25 -18.28
N LEU A 397 -33.34 -21.44 -17.69
CA LEU A 397 -33.84 -22.66 -18.34
C LEU A 397 -35.30 -22.96 -18.00
N SER A 398 -36.09 -23.36 -19.01
CA SER A 398 -37.49 -23.89 -19.00
C SER A 398 -38.28 -23.53 -20.29
N GLN A 399 -39.58 -23.88 -20.30
CA GLN A 399 -40.53 -23.71 -21.40
C GLN A 399 -40.96 -22.26 -21.67
N THR A 400 -41.44 -22.01 -22.89
CA THR A 400 -42.22 -20.81 -23.27
C THR A 400 -43.36 -20.51 -22.29
N LYS A 401 -43.65 -19.22 -22.07
CA LYS A 401 -44.74 -18.68 -21.23
C LYS A 401 -44.63 -18.86 -19.71
N VAL A 402 -43.50 -19.31 -19.13
CA VAL A 402 -43.28 -19.18 -17.66
C VAL A 402 -42.95 -17.74 -17.23
N GLY A 403 -42.51 -16.88 -18.16
CA GLY A 403 -42.21 -15.46 -17.89
C GLY A 403 -40.75 -15.16 -17.48
N LYS A 404 -39.77 -15.85 -18.07
CA LYS A 404 -38.33 -15.57 -17.87
C LYS A 404 -37.97 -14.15 -18.29
N THR A 405 -38.25 -13.82 -19.55
CA THR A 405 -37.94 -12.53 -20.16
C THR A 405 -38.64 -11.37 -19.44
N SER A 406 -39.83 -11.59 -18.87
CA SER A 406 -40.49 -10.62 -17.98
C SER A 406 -39.83 -10.47 -16.60
N LEU A 407 -39.21 -11.52 -16.04
CA LEU A 407 -38.39 -11.37 -14.82
C LEU A 407 -37.10 -10.60 -15.09
N ILE A 408 -36.46 -10.85 -16.25
CA ILE A 408 -35.26 -10.15 -16.69
C ILE A 408 -35.58 -8.67 -16.92
N MET A 409 -36.59 -8.37 -17.75
CA MET A 409 -37.02 -7.00 -18.03
C MET A 409 -37.42 -6.25 -16.76
N SER A 410 -38.20 -6.84 -15.85
CA SER A 410 -38.59 -6.16 -14.61
C SER A 410 -37.45 -5.97 -13.59
N LEU A 411 -36.26 -6.55 -13.80
CA LEU A 411 -35.03 -6.13 -13.08
C LEU A 411 -34.39 -4.89 -13.75
N VAL A 412 -34.56 -4.70 -15.06
CA VAL A 412 -33.97 -3.60 -15.83
C VAL A 412 -34.78 -2.31 -15.69
N SER A 413 -36.11 -2.40 -15.82
CA SER A 413 -37.01 -1.25 -15.87
C SER A 413 -37.49 -0.77 -14.49
N GLU A 414 -37.30 -1.56 -13.43
CA GLU A 414 -37.99 -1.41 -12.13
C GLU A 414 -39.53 -1.31 -12.24
N GLU A 415 -40.10 -1.77 -13.36
CA GLU A 415 -41.54 -1.77 -13.68
C GLU A 415 -41.91 -3.05 -14.47
N PHE A 416 -43.21 -3.38 -14.56
CA PHE A 416 -43.69 -4.51 -15.35
C PHE A 416 -44.12 -4.05 -16.76
N PRO A 417 -43.44 -4.49 -17.84
CA PRO A 417 -43.75 -4.00 -19.19
C PRO A 417 -44.92 -4.77 -19.83
N ASP A 418 -45.77 -4.04 -20.56
CA ASP A 418 -46.88 -4.63 -21.33
C ASP A 418 -46.42 -5.39 -22.59
N GLU A 419 -45.25 -5.04 -23.15
CA GLU A 419 -44.61 -5.75 -24.27
C GLU A 419 -43.18 -6.20 -23.93
N VAL A 420 -42.79 -7.37 -24.45
CA VAL A 420 -41.56 -8.06 -24.04
C VAL A 420 -40.42 -7.77 -25.02
N PHE A 421 -39.35 -7.15 -24.51
CA PHE A 421 -38.10 -6.93 -25.23
C PHE A 421 -36.95 -7.75 -24.62
N PHE A 422 -35.87 -7.94 -25.39
CA PHE A 422 -34.63 -8.52 -24.88
C PHE A 422 -33.78 -7.44 -24.21
N CYS A 423 -33.17 -7.77 -23.07
CA CYS A 423 -32.15 -6.95 -22.44
C CYS A 423 -30.96 -7.81 -21.99
N LEU A 424 -29.77 -7.27 -22.18
CA LEU A 424 -28.48 -7.84 -21.76
C LEU A 424 -27.78 -6.81 -20.85
N TRP A 425 -27.00 -7.32 -19.90
CA TRP A 425 -26.23 -6.57 -18.88
C TRP A 425 -27.06 -5.85 -17.81
N ILE A 426 -27.01 -6.38 -16.58
CA ILE A 426 -27.51 -5.73 -15.37
C ILE A 426 -26.48 -5.92 -14.27
N THR A 427 -26.18 -4.87 -13.49
CA THR A 427 -25.18 -4.94 -12.42
C THR A 427 -25.73 -4.46 -11.07
N PRO A 428 -26.58 -5.26 -10.39
CA PRO A 428 -26.67 -5.17 -8.94
C PRO A 428 -25.26 -5.29 -8.34
N GLU A 429 -24.98 -4.49 -7.31
CA GLU A 429 -23.79 -4.59 -6.45
C GLU A 429 -22.40 -4.52 -7.15
N ARG A 430 -22.33 -3.98 -8.37
CA ARG A 430 -21.09 -3.68 -9.15
C ARG A 430 -20.35 -4.89 -9.73
N VAL A 431 -20.95 -6.08 -9.74
CA VAL A 431 -20.41 -7.26 -10.43
C VAL A 431 -21.01 -7.34 -11.85
N PRO A 432 -20.22 -7.61 -12.91
CA PRO A 432 -20.72 -7.69 -14.28
C PRO A 432 -21.40 -9.03 -14.56
N THR A 433 -22.69 -9.14 -14.23
CA THR A 433 -23.51 -10.33 -14.47
C THR A 433 -24.08 -10.34 -15.90
N HIS A 434 -23.87 -11.44 -16.61
CA HIS A 434 -24.36 -11.68 -17.98
C HIS A 434 -25.49 -12.71 -17.95
N ILE A 435 -26.74 -12.23 -17.99
CA ILE A 435 -27.92 -13.11 -18.05
C ILE A 435 -28.09 -13.66 -19.47
N VAL A 436 -28.45 -14.94 -19.60
CA VAL A 436 -28.81 -15.61 -20.87
C VAL A 436 -30.23 -16.18 -20.72
N ASP A 437 -31.15 -15.80 -21.62
CA ASP A 437 -32.49 -16.41 -21.70
C ASP A 437 -32.49 -17.51 -22.78
N TYR A 438 -32.92 -18.73 -22.41
CA TYR A 438 -33.00 -19.86 -23.34
C TYR A 438 -34.43 -20.10 -23.83
N SER A 439 -34.63 -20.40 -25.10
CA SER A 439 -35.95 -20.59 -25.71
C SER A 439 -35.98 -21.83 -26.62
N GLU A 440 -36.69 -22.87 -26.18
CA GLU A 440 -36.95 -24.09 -26.98
C GLU A 440 -37.66 -23.82 -28.34
N ALA A 441 -38.11 -22.59 -28.58
CA ALA A 441 -38.76 -22.19 -29.84
C ALA A 441 -37.80 -21.48 -30.82
N GLU A 442 -36.63 -21.04 -30.36
CA GLU A 442 -35.73 -20.14 -31.11
C GLU A 442 -34.27 -20.63 -31.15
N GLN A 443 -33.87 -21.47 -30.19
CA GLN A 443 -32.51 -22.00 -30.05
C GLN A 443 -32.52 -23.54 -30.05
N THR A 444 -31.38 -24.13 -30.41
CA THR A 444 -31.18 -25.58 -30.53
C THR A 444 -30.61 -26.20 -29.25
N ASP A 445 -30.83 -27.51 -29.05
CA ASP A 445 -30.21 -28.25 -27.93
C ASP A 445 -28.66 -28.20 -27.97
N GLU A 446 -28.06 -28.02 -29.15
CA GLU A 446 -26.60 -27.87 -29.32
C GLU A 446 -26.10 -26.49 -28.84
N GLN A 447 -26.91 -25.44 -28.97
CA GLN A 447 -26.64 -24.15 -28.33
C GLN A 447 -26.85 -24.23 -26.82
N LEU A 448 -27.90 -24.90 -26.35
CA LEU A 448 -28.14 -25.17 -24.92
C LEU A 448 -26.94 -25.85 -24.26
N TYR A 449 -26.38 -26.89 -24.88
CA TYR A 449 -25.18 -27.55 -24.32
C TYR A 449 -23.97 -26.61 -24.26
N GLN A 450 -23.79 -25.73 -25.24
CA GLN A 450 -22.71 -24.74 -25.19
C GLN A 450 -22.92 -23.71 -24.08
N GLU A 451 -24.14 -23.22 -23.87
CA GLU A 451 -24.42 -22.22 -22.84
C GLU A 451 -24.34 -22.80 -21.43
N ILE A 452 -24.89 -24.00 -21.19
CA ILE A 452 -24.72 -24.76 -19.94
C ILE A 452 -23.23 -24.96 -19.61
N SER A 453 -22.40 -25.29 -20.61
CA SER A 453 -20.94 -25.47 -20.41
C SER A 453 -20.18 -24.19 -20.09
N LYS A 454 -20.79 -23.01 -20.26
CA LYS A 454 -20.23 -21.68 -19.97
C LYS A 454 -20.89 -21.01 -18.76
N ALA A 455 -21.94 -21.60 -18.19
CA ALA A 455 -22.72 -21.01 -17.11
C ALA A 455 -21.98 -21.13 -15.76
N ASN A 456 -21.99 -20.04 -14.97
CA ASN A 456 -21.47 -20.06 -13.60
C ASN A 456 -22.58 -20.35 -12.57
N VAL A 457 -23.84 -20.11 -12.94
CA VAL A 457 -25.03 -20.43 -12.16
C VAL A 457 -26.21 -20.64 -13.12
N ILE A 458 -27.09 -21.61 -12.83
CA ILE A 458 -28.25 -21.90 -13.69
C ILE A 458 -29.55 -21.70 -12.91
N CYS A 459 -30.43 -20.84 -13.45
CA CYS A 459 -31.73 -20.51 -12.89
C CYS A 459 -32.84 -21.28 -13.62
N ILE A 460 -33.43 -22.29 -12.98
CA ILE A 460 -34.53 -23.07 -13.56
C ILE A 460 -35.86 -22.41 -13.21
N VAL A 461 -36.51 -21.80 -14.19
CA VAL A 461 -37.71 -20.95 -13.98
C VAL A 461 -38.99 -21.75 -14.21
N TYR A 462 -39.82 -21.92 -13.19
CA TYR A 462 -41.14 -22.55 -13.31
C TYR A 462 -42.27 -21.54 -13.04
N SER A 463 -43.51 -21.90 -13.34
CA SER A 463 -44.69 -21.06 -13.12
C SER A 463 -45.49 -21.66 -11.97
N VAL A 464 -45.59 -20.98 -10.82
CA VAL A 464 -46.15 -21.57 -9.58
C VAL A 464 -47.59 -22.08 -9.74
N ASN A 465 -48.35 -21.50 -10.67
CA ASN A 465 -49.72 -21.90 -11.00
C ASN A 465 -49.82 -23.07 -11.99
N ASN A 466 -48.71 -23.68 -12.44
CA ASN A 466 -48.70 -24.75 -13.45
C ASN A 466 -47.87 -25.95 -13.00
N LYS A 467 -48.54 -27.00 -12.51
CA LYS A 467 -47.93 -28.24 -12.02
C LYS A 467 -47.04 -28.95 -13.04
N ASN A 468 -47.43 -28.97 -14.32
CA ASN A 468 -46.64 -29.54 -15.42
C ASN A 468 -45.30 -28.80 -15.60
N SER A 469 -45.24 -27.50 -15.28
CA SER A 469 -43.95 -26.77 -15.28
C SER A 469 -43.03 -27.15 -14.12
N ILE A 470 -43.59 -27.54 -12.96
CA ILE A 470 -42.84 -28.04 -11.79
C ILE A 470 -42.35 -29.48 -12.05
N GLU A 471 -43.22 -30.36 -12.55
CA GLU A 471 -42.90 -31.75 -12.89
C GLU A 471 -41.76 -31.85 -13.92
N LYS A 472 -41.62 -30.87 -14.83
CA LYS A 472 -40.52 -30.80 -15.80
C LYS A 472 -39.17 -30.37 -15.23
N VAL A 473 -39.13 -29.74 -14.05
CA VAL A 473 -37.87 -29.44 -13.34
C VAL A 473 -37.14 -30.74 -13.02
N THR A 474 -37.85 -31.72 -12.45
CA THR A 474 -37.29 -33.01 -12.03
C THR A 474 -37.23 -34.05 -13.15
N SER A 475 -38.17 -34.02 -14.11
CA SER A 475 -38.22 -35.02 -15.20
C SER A 475 -37.43 -34.66 -16.46
N ARG A 476 -37.03 -33.39 -16.67
CA ARG A 476 -36.20 -32.97 -17.82
C ARG A 476 -34.99 -32.15 -17.40
N TRP A 477 -35.17 -31.02 -16.71
CA TRP A 477 -34.12 -30.00 -16.60
C TRP A 477 -32.94 -30.42 -15.72
N ILE A 478 -33.17 -30.85 -14.48
CA ILE A 478 -32.07 -31.29 -13.61
C ILE A 478 -31.33 -32.51 -14.18
N PRO A 479 -32.00 -33.57 -14.70
CA PRO A 479 -31.31 -34.67 -15.38
C PRO A 479 -30.47 -34.24 -16.59
N LEU A 480 -30.96 -33.29 -17.42
CA LEU A 480 -30.24 -32.82 -18.60
C LEU A 480 -28.96 -32.04 -18.24
N ILE A 481 -28.98 -31.27 -17.15
CA ILE A 481 -27.77 -30.59 -16.65
C ILE A 481 -26.80 -31.62 -16.06
N ASN A 482 -27.27 -32.52 -15.20
CA ASN A 482 -26.41 -33.48 -14.48
C ASN A 482 -25.83 -34.60 -15.38
N ASP A 483 -26.38 -34.84 -16.57
CA ASP A 483 -25.82 -35.72 -17.61
C ASP A 483 -24.71 -35.03 -18.45
N ARG A 484 -24.54 -33.71 -18.30
CA ARG A 484 -23.72 -32.87 -19.20
C ARG A 484 -22.70 -31.96 -18.50
N THR A 485 -22.72 -31.87 -17.18
CA THR A 485 -21.67 -31.23 -16.37
C THR A 485 -20.66 -32.27 -15.88
N ASP A 486 -19.38 -31.87 -15.79
CA ASP A 486 -18.35 -32.73 -15.20
C ASP A 486 -18.62 -32.93 -13.70
N LYS A 487 -18.45 -34.17 -13.22
CA LYS A 487 -18.84 -34.56 -11.85
C LYS A 487 -18.11 -33.81 -10.73
N ASP A 488 -16.93 -33.29 -11.04
CA ASP A 488 -16.12 -32.46 -10.14
C ASP A 488 -16.41 -30.94 -10.29
N SER A 489 -17.06 -30.52 -11.39
CA SER A 489 -17.43 -29.14 -11.69
C SER A 489 -18.94 -28.91 -11.52
N ARG A 490 -19.40 -28.93 -10.26
CA ARG A 490 -20.82 -28.70 -9.92
C ARG A 490 -21.20 -27.22 -10.06
N VAL A 491 -21.82 -26.86 -11.19
CA VAL A 491 -22.47 -25.55 -11.39
C VAL A 491 -23.67 -25.43 -10.43
N PRO A 492 -23.78 -24.37 -9.61
CA PRO A 492 -24.90 -24.18 -8.69
C PRO A 492 -26.23 -23.96 -9.41
N LEU A 493 -27.29 -24.59 -8.90
CA LEU A 493 -28.66 -24.46 -9.41
C LEU A 493 -29.53 -23.62 -8.48
N ILE A 494 -30.38 -22.77 -9.07
CA ILE A 494 -31.39 -21.98 -8.36
C ILE A 494 -32.75 -22.26 -8.98
N LEU A 495 -33.74 -22.60 -8.15
CA LEU A 495 -35.14 -22.75 -8.59
C LEU A 495 -35.87 -21.40 -8.50
N VAL A 496 -36.62 -21.04 -9.54
CA VAL A 496 -37.31 -19.74 -9.62
C VAL A 496 -38.80 -19.95 -9.85
N GLY A 497 -39.61 -19.76 -8.81
CA GLY A 497 -41.06 -19.89 -8.88
C GLY A 497 -41.71 -18.57 -9.30
N ASN A 498 -41.89 -18.36 -10.59
CA ASN A 498 -42.48 -17.13 -11.11
C ASN A 498 -44.02 -17.12 -11.06
N LYS A 499 -44.60 -15.92 -11.13
CA LYS A 499 -46.04 -15.60 -11.10
C LYS A 499 -46.72 -15.86 -9.76
N SER A 500 -46.04 -15.58 -8.65
CA SER A 500 -46.63 -15.66 -7.31
C SER A 500 -47.78 -14.67 -7.07
N ASP A 501 -48.09 -13.78 -8.02
CA ASP A 501 -49.29 -12.94 -8.04
C ASP A 501 -50.57 -13.68 -8.46
N LEU A 502 -50.46 -14.90 -9.00
CA LEU A 502 -51.59 -15.70 -9.48
C LEU A 502 -52.02 -16.83 -8.52
N VAL A 503 -51.45 -16.90 -7.31
CA VAL A 503 -51.72 -17.94 -6.31
C VAL A 503 -51.66 -17.35 -4.89
N GLU A 504 -52.67 -17.60 -4.07
CA GLU A 504 -52.75 -17.08 -2.69
C GLU A 504 -51.87 -17.82 -1.67
N HIS A 505 -51.25 -18.94 -2.06
CA HIS A 505 -50.46 -19.82 -1.22
C HIS A 505 -49.12 -20.15 -1.90
N SER A 506 -48.06 -20.29 -1.12
CA SER A 506 -46.71 -20.61 -1.62
C SER A 506 -46.63 -22.04 -2.17
N SER A 507 -45.89 -22.22 -3.26
CA SER A 507 -45.58 -23.55 -3.83
C SER A 507 -44.48 -24.30 -3.08
N MET A 508 -43.84 -23.67 -2.07
CA MET A 508 -42.69 -24.22 -1.33
C MET A 508 -42.91 -25.63 -0.77
N GLU A 509 -44.11 -25.99 -0.30
CA GLU A 509 -44.39 -27.35 0.19
C GLU A 509 -44.20 -28.43 -0.90
N THR A 510 -44.40 -28.07 -2.17
CA THR A 510 -44.18 -28.97 -3.33
C THR A 510 -42.71 -28.98 -3.77
N ILE A 511 -41.93 -27.94 -3.47
CA ILE A 511 -40.53 -27.78 -3.89
C ILE A 511 -39.54 -28.30 -2.83
N LEU A 512 -39.88 -28.22 -1.55
CA LEU A 512 -39.03 -28.72 -0.46
C LEU A 512 -38.60 -30.20 -0.66
N PRO A 513 -39.44 -31.14 -1.12
CA PRO A 513 -38.99 -32.50 -1.45
C PRO A 513 -37.92 -32.54 -2.55
N ILE A 514 -38.02 -31.65 -3.55
CA ILE A 514 -37.08 -31.57 -4.69
C ILE A 514 -35.71 -31.03 -4.21
N MET A 515 -35.71 -29.98 -3.37
CA MET A 515 -34.49 -29.44 -2.77
C MET A 515 -33.77 -30.44 -1.85
N ASN A 516 -34.52 -31.35 -1.22
CA ASN A 516 -33.94 -32.44 -0.43
C ASN A 516 -33.45 -33.63 -1.28
N GLN A 517 -33.80 -33.69 -2.58
CA GLN A 517 -33.42 -34.76 -3.50
C GLN A 517 -32.15 -34.46 -4.30
N TYR A 518 -31.88 -33.19 -4.61
CA TYR A 518 -30.76 -32.76 -5.47
C TYR A 518 -29.87 -31.77 -4.72
N THR A 519 -28.64 -32.16 -4.37
CA THR A 519 -27.72 -31.35 -3.55
C THR A 519 -27.02 -30.22 -4.33
N GLU A 520 -27.27 -30.15 -5.64
CA GLU A 520 -26.82 -29.10 -6.56
C GLU A 520 -27.68 -27.82 -6.47
N ILE A 521 -28.86 -27.89 -5.84
CA ILE A 521 -29.77 -26.75 -5.66
C ILE A 521 -29.37 -25.96 -4.41
N GLU A 522 -28.80 -24.75 -4.58
CA GLU A 522 -28.46 -23.89 -3.43
C GLU A 522 -29.69 -23.23 -2.80
N THR A 523 -30.68 -22.79 -3.61
CA THR A 523 -31.88 -22.10 -3.09
C THR A 523 -33.08 -22.16 -4.05
N CYS A 524 -34.26 -21.79 -3.53
CA CYS A 524 -35.47 -21.56 -4.30
C CYS A 524 -36.05 -20.18 -3.96
N VAL A 525 -36.40 -19.39 -4.98
CA VAL A 525 -36.96 -18.04 -4.84
C VAL A 525 -38.30 -17.94 -5.56
N GLU A 526 -39.37 -17.67 -4.81
CA GLU A 526 -40.68 -17.36 -5.40
C GLU A 526 -40.77 -15.86 -5.74
N CYS A 527 -41.07 -15.56 -7.00
CA CYS A 527 -41.03 -14.22 -7.57
C CYS A 527 -42.38 -13.87 -8.23
N SER A 528 -42.60 -12.57 -8.43
CA SER A 528 -43.59 -12.07 -9.39
C SER A 528 -42.98 -10.92 -10.19
N ALA A 529 -42.80 -11.14 -11.50
CA ALA A 529 -42.46 -10.06 -12.43
C ALA A 529 -43.46 -8.89 -12.31
N LYS A 530 -44.76 -9.22 -12.29
CA LYS A 530 -45.86 -8.24 -12.27
C LYS A 530 -45.86 -7.32 -11.05
N ASN A 531 -45.58 -7.87 -9.88
CA ASN A 531 -45.60 -7.14 -8.61
C ASN A 531 -44.19 -6.77 -8.12
N LEU A 532 -43.16 -6.90 -8.98
CA LEU A 532 -41.74 -6.68 -8.67
C LEU A 532 -41.21 -7.49 -7.46
N LYS A 533 -41.93 -8.54 -7.08
CA LYS A 533 -41.69 -9.29 -5.83
C LYS A 533 -40.48 -10.20 -5.99
N ASN A 534 -39.50 -10.05 -5.09
CA ASN A 534 -38.31 -10.87 -4.92
C ASN A 534 -37.38 -10.97 -6.15
N ILE A 535 -37.53 -10.06 -7.13
CA ILE A 535 -36.68 -10.07 -8.34
C ILE A 535 -35.24 -9.70 -8.01
N SER A 536 -35.02 -8.64 -7.22
CA SER A 536 -33.69 -8.26 -6.75
C SER A 536 -33.05 -9.34 -5.87
N GLU A 537 -33.83 -10.00 -5.01
CA GLU A 537 -33.36 -11.13 -4.20
C GLU A 537 -32.89 -12.31 -5.07
N LEU A 538 -33.63 -12.67 -6.13
CA LEU A 538 -33.25 -13.74 -7.05
C LEU A 538 -31.84 -13.52 -7.64
N PHE A 539 -31.59 -12.35 -8.20
CA PHE A 539 -30.29 -12.07 -8.85
C PHE A 539 -29.17 -11.87 -7.82
N TYR A 540 -29.46 -11.33 -6.63
CA TYR A 540 -28.53 -11.32 -5.50
C TYR A 540 -28.13 -12.75 -5.07
N TYR A 541 -29.09 -13.69 -4.97
CA TYR A 541 -28.77 -15.09 -4.67
C TYR A 541 -27.97 -15.76 -5.81
N ALA A 542 -28.24 -15.43 -7.08
CA ALA A 542 -27.47 -15.93 -8.22
C ALA A 542 -26.01 -15.45 -8.22
N GLN A 543 -25.78 -14.15 -8.00
CA GLN A 543 -24.42 -13.60 -7.80
C GLN A 543 -23.74 -14.26 -6.60
N LYS A 544 -24.44 -14.35 -5.45
CA LYS A 544 -23.89 -14.92 -4.22
C LYS A 544 -23.44 -16.39 -4.37
N ALA A 545 -24.16 -17.20 -5.14
CA ALA A 545 -23.79 -18.59 -5.41
C ALA A 545 -22.43 -18.72 -6.12
N VAL A 546 -22.10 -17.76 -7.00
CA VAL A 546 -20.82 -17.71 -7.74
C VAL A 546 -19.73 -17.01 -6.91
N LEU A 547 -20.04 -15.88 -6.29
CA LEU A 547 -19.10 -15.11 -5.48
C LEU A 547 -18.66 -15.84 -4.20
N HIS A 548 -19.50 -16.69 -3.60
CA HIS A 548 -19.29 -17.24 -2.26
C HIS A 548 -19.69 -18.73 -2.15
N PRO A 549 -19.20 -19.60 -3.05
CA PRO A 549 -19.74 -20.95 -3.25
C PRO A 549 -19.69 -21.78 -1.98
N THR A 550 -20.77 -22.51 -1.66
CA THR A 550 -20.80 -23.38 -0.48
C THR A 550 -19.93 -24.63 -0.67
N GLY A 551 -19.79 -25.09 -1.92
CA GLY A 551 -19.15 -26.35 -2.31
C GLY A 551 -17.71 -26.57 -1.80
N PRO A 552 -16.77 -25.62 -1.90
CA PRO A 552 -15.41 -25.80 -1.36
C PRO A 552 -15.34 -25.85 0.17
N LEU A 553 -16.29 -25.21 0.86
CA LEU A 553 -16.26 -25.06 2.32
C LEU A 553 -16.86 -26.26 3.08
N TYR A 554 -17.94 -26.85 2.56
CA TYR A 554 -18.84 -27.71 3.34
C TYR A 554 -19.39 -28.88 2.51
N CYS A 555 -19.72 -29.98 3.20
CA CYS A 555 -20.39 -31.15 2.64
C CYS A 555 -21.80 -31.24 3.27
N PRO A 556 -22.88 -30.89 2.54
CA PRO A 556 -24.25 -31.00 3.03
C PRO A 556 -24.66 -32.41 3.46
N GLU A 557 -24.09 -33.44 2.81
CA GLU A 557 -24.39 -34.85 3.02
C GLU A 557 -23.88 -35.32 4.40
N GLU A 558 -22.59 -35.15 4.68
CA GLU A 558 -21.95 -35.49 5.97
C GLU A 558 -22.23 -34.45 7.07
N LYS A 559 -22.65 -33.25 6.68
CA LYS A 559 -22.87 -32.06 7.53
C LYS A 559 -21.60 -31.53 8.22
N GLU A 560 -20.43 -31.81 7.66
CA GLU A 560 -19.12 -31.33 8.13
C GLU A 560 -18.40 -30.41 7.11
N MET A 561 -17.44 -29.61 7.59
CA MET A 561 -16.61 -28.77 6.71
C MET A 561 -15.54 -29.59 6.00
N LYS A 562 -15.22 -29.24 4.75
CA LYS A 562 -14.22 -29.98 3.96
C LYS A 562 -12.80 -29.86 4.56
N PRO A 563 -11.93 -30.89 4.45
CA PRO A 563 -10.59 -30.86 5.04
C PRO A 563 -9.70 -29.68 4.59
N ALA A 564 -9.87 -29.19 3.36
CA ALA A 564 -9.17 -28.01 2.84
C ALA A 564 -9.56 -26.72 3.62
N CYS A 565 -10.86 -26.49 3.80
CA CYS A 565 -11.40 -25.37 4.60
C CYS A 565 -10.91 -25.45 6.06
N ILE A 566 -10.94 -26.65 6.65
CA ILE A 566 -10.40 -26.92 7.99
C ILE A 566 -8.90 -26.59 8.07
N LYS A 567 -8.09 -26.98 7.07
CA LYS A 567 -6.65 -26.65 6.97
C LYS A 567 -6.42 -25.14 6.87
N ALA A 568 -7.15 -24.46 5.98
CA ALA A 568 -7.02 -23.02 5.75
C ALA A 568 -7.35 -22.20 7.02
N LEU A 569 -8.53 -22.43 7.61
CA LEU A 569 -8.97 -21.78 8.85
C LEU A 569 -8.05 -22.12 10.04
N THR A 570 -7.45 -23.31 10.08
CA THR A 570 -6.46 -23.69 11.10
C THR A 570 -5.17 -22.87 10.98
N ARG A 571 -4.69 -22.55 9.76
CA ARG A 571 -3.57 -21.59 9.59
C ARG A 571 -3.99 -20.19 9.99
N ILE A 572 -5.19 -19.73 9.59
CA ILE A 572 -5.69 -18.39 9.95
C ILE A 572 -5.66 -18.20 11.47
N PHE A 573 -6.20 -19.16 12.23
CA PHE A 573 -6.10 -19.15 13.71
C PHE A 573 -4.64 -18.99 14.18
N LYS A 574 -3.71 -19.82 13.68
CA LYS A 574 -2.28 -19.79 14.06
C LYS A 574 -1.54 -18.49 13.73
N VAL A 575 -2.06 -17.71 12.78
CA VAL A 575 -1.56 -16.38 12.39
C VAL A 575 -2.19 -15.27 13.25
N THR A 576 -3.46 -15.42 13.67
CA THR A 576 -4.17 -14.47 14.54
C THR A 576 -3.89 -14.64 16.03
N ASP A 577 -3.51 -15.85 16.43
CA ASP A 577 -2.97 -16.20 17.75
C ASP A 577 -1.56 -15.59 17.81
N LEU A 578 -1.37 -14.50 18.55
CA LEU A 578 -0.16 -13.69 18.55
C LEU A 578 0.81 -14.10 19.66
N ASP A 579 0.33 -14.69 20.76
CA ASP A 579 1.16 -15.17 21.88
C ASP A 579 1.33 -16.70 21.96
N ASN A 580 0.66 -17.47 21.09
CA ASN A 580 0.76 -18.93 20.93
C ASN A 580 0.26 -19.75 22.15
N ASP A 581 -0.58 -19.18 23.02
CA ASP A 581 -1.19 -19.92 24.13
C ASP A 581 -2.31 -20.90 23.66
N GLY A 582 -2.73 -20.78 22.40
CA GLY A 582 -3.74 -21.63 21.75
C GLY A 582 -5.18 -21.16 21.89
N ILE A 583 -5.42 -19.94 22.40
CA ILE A 583 -6.71 -19.26 22.43
C ILE A 583 -6.60 -17.85 21.82
N LEU A 584 -7.62 -17.42 21.09
CA LEU A 584 -7.75 -16.03 20.67
C LEU A 584 -8.38 -15.24 21.81
N ASN A 585 -7.57 -14.41 22.47
CA ASN A 585 -8.01 -13.51 23.52
C ASN A 585 -8.76 -12.28 22.94
N ASP A 586 -9.39 -11.47 23.79
CA ASP A 586 -10.20 -10.34 23.34
C ASP A 586 -9.41 -9.31 22.50
N THR A 587 -8.10 -9.17 22.68
CA THR A 587 -7.25 -8.29 21.87
C THR A 587 -7.08 -8.83 20.45
N GLU A 588 -6.86 -10.13 20.33
CA GLU A 588 -6.63 -10.84 19.07
C GLU A 588 -7.91 -11.02 18.27
N LEU A 589 -9.03 -11.28 18.95
CA LEU A 589 -10.36 -11.29 18.32
C LEU A 589 -10.71 -9.92 17.75
N ASN A 590 -10.40 -8.83 18.47
CA ASN A 590 -10.58 -7.47 17.97
C ASN A 590 -9.61 -7.15 16.81
N PHE A 591 -8.38 -7.65 16.83
CA PHE A 591 -7.42 -7.53 15.72
C PHE A 591 -7.90 -8.28 14.46
N PHE A 592 -8.32 -9.54 14.62
CA PHE A 592 -8.89 -10.37 13.56
C PHE A 592 -10.14 -9.73 12.94
N GLN A 593 -11.07 -9.24 13.78
CA GLN A 593 -12.28 -8.57 13.31
C GLN A 593 -11.99 -7.24 12.60
N ARG A 594 -11.06 -6.42 13.11
CA ARG A 594 -10.60 -5.22 12.38
C ARG A 594 -9.99 -5.59 11.03
N THR A 595 -9.19 -6.66 10.99
CA THR A 595 -8.49 -7.10 9.78
C THR A 595 -9.45 -7.59 8.70
N CYS A 596 -10.50 -8.33 9.07
CA CYS A 596 -11.46 -8.93 8.12
C CYS A 596 -12.67 -8.05 7.81
N PHE A 597 -13.17 -7.30 8.78
CA PHE A 597 -14.47 -6.61 8.72
C PHE A 597 -14.38 -5.10 9.01
N ASN A 598 -13.16 -4.55 9.09
CA ASN A 598 -12.82 -3.15 9.40
C ASN A 598 -13.21 -2.67 10.81
N THR A 599 -14.31 -3.14 11.38
CA THR A 599 -14.86 -2.71 12.67
C THR A 599 -15.00 -3.90 13.63
N PRO A 600 -14.40 -3.86 14.83
CA PRO A 600 -14.59 -4.89 15.85
C PRO A 600 -16.00 -4.83 16.48
N LEU A 601 -16.48 -5.96 16.99
CA LEU A 601 -17.73 -6.03 17.75
C LEU A 601 -17.64 -5.23 19.06
N ALA A 602 -18.78 -4.71 19.52
CA ALA A 602 -18.88 -4.18 20.88
C ALA A 602 -18.59 -5.30 21.91
N PRO A 603 -17.91 -5.01 23.05
CA PRO A 603 -17.48 -6.05 23.99
C PRO A 603 -18.60 -6.97 24.49
N GLN A 604 -19.83 -6.43 24.67
CA GLN A 604 -20.99 -7.23 25.03
C GLN A 604 -21.37 -8.23 23.93
N ALA A 605 -21.45 -7.78 22.67
CA ALA A 605 -21.78 -8.65 21.53
C ALA A 605 -20.69 -9.72 21.27
N LEU A 606 -19.43 -9.40 21.54
CA LEU A 606 -18.33 -10.39 21.51
C LEU A 606 -18.51 -11.47 22.60
N GLU A 607 -18.92 -11.06 23.80
CA GLU A 607 -19.21 -11.95 24.92
C GLU A 607 -20.48 -12.79 24.65
N ASP A 608 -21.47 -12.26 23.93
CA ASP A 608 -22.66 -12.99 23.50
C ASP A 608 -22.32 -14.07 22.45
N VAL A 609 -21.40 -13.79 21.52
CA VAL A 609 -20.84 -14.82 20.61
C VAL A 609 -20.13 -15.92 21.40
N LYS A 610 -19.33 -15.57 22.42
CA LYS A 610 -18.73 -16.56 23.33
C LYS A 610 -19.79 -17.35 24.10
N ASN A 611 -20.89 -16.74 24.52
CA ASN A 611 -22.00 -17.43 25.19
C ASN A 611 -22.70 -18.44 24.26
N VAL A 612 -22.88 -18.12 22.97
CA VAL A 612 -23.35 -19.10 21.97
C VAL A 612 -22.39 -20.27 21.85
N VAL A 613 -21.08 -20.02 21.84
CA VAL A 613 -20.06 -21.09 21.81
C VAL A 613 -20.11 -21.95 23.08
N ARG A 614 -20.11 -21.33 24.28
CA ARG A 614 -20.21 -22.04 25.58
C ARG A 614 -21.46 -22.90 25.70
N LYS A 615 -22.60 -22.44 25.18
CA LYS A 615 -23.89 -23.16 25.23
C LYS A 615 -23.90 -24.44 24.39
N ASN A 616 -23.14 -24.47 23.29
CA ASN A 616 -23.05 -25.63 22.40
C ASN A 616 -21.81 -26.50 22.65
N MET A 617 -20.73 -25.91 23.16
CA MET A 617 -19.46 -26.57 23.49
C MET A 617 -18.99 -26.13 24.88
N ALA A 618 -19.12 -27.02 25.87
CA ALA A 618 -18.74 -26.73 27.26
C ALA A 618 -17.26 -26.40 27.48
N ASP A 619 -16.40 -26.75 26.50
CA ASP A 619 -14.97 -26.46 26.47
C ASP A 619 -14.61 -25.40 25.39
N GLY A 620 -15.61 -24.81 24.73
CA GLY A 620 -15.53 -23.85 23.63
C GLY A 620 -14.67 -22.61 23.88
N VAL A 621 -14.76 -22.08 25.09
CA VAL A 621 -14.11 -20.84 25.54
C VAL A 621 -13.29 -21.15 26.80
N ARG A 622 -12.01 -20.76 26.81
CA ARG A 622 -11.08 -20.98 27.93
C ARG A 622 -10.40 -19.65 28.25
N ASN A 623 -10.20 -19.33 29.54
CA ASN A 623 -9.61 -18.06 29.99
C ASN A 623 -10.22 -16.79 29.32
N ASN A 624 -11.51 -16.84 28.98
CA ASN A 624 -12.25 -15.86 28.18
C ASN A 624 -11.91 -15.72 26.68
N GLY A 625 -10.98 -16.50 26.13
CA GLY A 625 -10.65 -16.56 24.70
C GLY A 625 -11.23 -17.77 23.96
N LEU A 626 -11.31 -17.65 22.63
CA LEU A 626 -11.83 -18.69 21.72
C LEU A 626 -10.71 -19.67 21.31
N THR A 627 -10.94 -20.96 21.55
CA THR A 627 -9.88 -21.98 21.43
C THR A 627 -9.81 -22.64 20.06
N LEU A 628 -8.63 -23.12 19.66
CA LEU A 628 -8.50 -23.99 18.48
C LEU A 628 -8.96 -25.43 18.79
N LYS A 629 -8.17 -26.25 19.50
CA LYS A 629 -8.41 -27.69 19.65
C LYS A 629 -8.97 -28.13 21.00
N GLY A 630 -9.83 -29.15 20.96
CA GLY A 630 -10.16 -30.00 22.11
C GLY A 630 -9.15 -31.13 22.31
N LYS A 631 -9.04 -31.62 23.56
CA LYS A 631 -8.24 -32.83 23.86
C LYS A 631 -8.99 -34.08 23.38
N TYR A 632 -8.28 -34.95 22.67
CA TYR A 632 -8.80 -36.21 22.15
C TYR A 632 -9.37 -37.09 23.29
N ARG A 633 -10.64 -37.49 23.18
CA ARG A 633 -11.21 -38.62 23.92
C ARG A 633 -11.62 -39.69 22.91
N ALA A 634 -10.78 -40.71 22.76
CA ALA A 634 -10.99 -41.80 21.81
C ALA A 634 -12.15 -42.71 22.24
N SER A 635 -13.38 -42.40 21.83
CA SER A 635 -14.48 -43.38 21.75
C SER A 635 -15.76 -42.92 21.04
N ARG A 636 -16.11 -41.62 20.96
CA ARG A 636 -17.38 -41.16 20.32
C ARG A 636 -17.29 -39.78 19.64
N ARG A 637 -17.68 -39.73 18.35
CA ARG A 637 -17.97 -38.59 17.44
C ARG A 637 -16.91 -37.46 17.32
N PRO A 638 -16.36 -37.19 16.12
CA PRO A 638 -15.29 -36.20 15.91
C PRO A 638 -15.79 -34.77 15.68
N LEU A 639 -16.64 -34.21 16.56
CA LEU A 639 -17.01 -32.78 16.43
C LEU A 639 -15.75 -31.90 16.52
N GLY A 640 -15.57 -31.05 15.51
CA GLY A 640 -14.32 -30.36 15.22
C GLY A 640 -13.90 -29.24 16.17
N ALA A 641 -12.82 -28.55 15.78
CA ALA A 641 -12.20 -27.45 16.52
C ALA A 641 -13.16 -26.27 16.81
N ARG A 642 -12.89 -25.51 17.87
CA ARG A 642 -13.91 -24.67 18.51
C ARG A 642 -14.06 -23.28 17.86
N PHE A 643 -12.98 -22.74 17.30
CA PHE A 643 -13.04 -21.67 16.29
C PHE A 643 -13.76 -22.14 15.00
N LEU A 644 -13.52 -23.38 14.57
CA LEU A 644 -14.16 -23.93 13.37
C LEU A 644 -15.67 -24.11 13.54
N PHE A 645 -16.16 -24.39 14.76
CA PHE A 645 -17.60 -24.43 15.07
C PHE A 645 -18.32 -23.10 14.74
N LEU A 646 -17.70 -21.93 14.93
CA LEU A 646 -18.30 -20.66 14.54
C LEU A 646 -18.49 -20.57 13.03
N HIS A 647 -17.46 -20.94 12.25
CA HIS A 647 -17.55 -20.98 10.78
C HIS A 647 -18.56 -22.03 10.28
N THR A 648 -18.62 -23.21 10.91
CA THR A 648 -19.67 -24.21 10.65
C THR A 648 -21.07 -23.62 10.90
N LEU A 649 -21.27 -22.91 12.01
CA LEU A 649 -22.55 -22.29 12.38
C LEU A 649 -22.92 -21.11 11.45
N PHE A 650 -21.96 -20.40 10.88
CA PHE A 650 -22.22 -19.39 9.84
C PHE A 650 -22.66 -20.06 8.53
N ILE A 651 -21.96 -21.10 8.08
CA ILE A 651 -22.32 -21.85 6.85
C ILE A 651 -23.70 -22.49 6.99
N GLN A 652 -23.97 -23.20 8.09
CA GLN A 652 -25.27 -23.82 8.40
C GLN A 652 -26.43 -22.82 8.54
N ARG A 653 -26.16 -21.51 8.60
CA ARG A 653 -27.16 -20.42 8.62
C ARG A 653 -27.17 -19.60 7.33
N GLY A 654 -26.60 -20.11 6.24
CA GLY A 654 -26.57 -19.42 4.93
C GLY A 654 -25.63 -18.21 4.87
N ARG A 655 -24.70 -18.08 5.82
CA ARG A 655 -23.73 -16.97 5.96
C ARG A 655 -22.29 -17.42 5.64
N HIS A 656 -22.13 -18.29 4.64
CA HIS A 656 -20.82 -18.76 4.15
C HIS A 656 -19.87 -17.62 3.72
N GLU A 657 -20.42 -16.49 3.28
CA GLU A 657 -19.72 -15.25 2.91
C GLU A 657 -18.78 -14.73 4.01
N THR A 658 -19.19 -14.84 5.27
CA THR A 658 -18.37 -14.44 6.43
C THR A 658 -17.11 -15.31 6.55
N THR A 659 -17.16 -16.56 6.07
CA THR A 659 -15.99 -17.45 5.99
C THR A 659 -15.12 -17.12 4.78
N TRP A 660 -15.72 -16.86 3.61
CA TRP A 660 -15.00 -16.46 2.41
C TRP A 660 -14.26 -15.13 2.56
N THR A 661 -14.88 -14.14 3.20
CA THR A 661 -14.24 -12.85 3.53
C THR A 661 -12.97 -13.04 4.38
N VAL A 662 -13.02 -13.95 5.36
CA VAL A 662 -11.87 -14.31 6.20
C VAL A 662 -10.79 -15.04 5.40
N LEU A 663 -11.17 -15.98 4.53
CA LEU A 663 -10.23 -16.71 3.67
C LEU A 663 -9.49 -15.78 2.70
N ARG A 664 -10.23 -15.03 1.88
CA ARG A 664 -9.66 -14.10 0.88
C ARG A 664 -8.82 -13.01 1.55
N ARG A 665 -9.21 -12.51 2.72
CA ARG A 665 -8.40 -11.53 3.49
C ARG A 665 -7.03 -12.06 3.93
N PHE A 666 -6.91 -13.38 4.11
CA PHE A 666 -5.67 -14.08 4.50
C PHE A 666 -4.88 -14.65 3.31
N GLY A 667 -5.24 -14.25 2.08
CA GLY A 667 -4.53 -14.58 0.84
C GLY A 667 -5.02 -15.84 0.13
N TYR A 668 -6.13 -16.44 0.58
CA TYR A 668 -6.67 -17.65 -0.06
C TYR A 668 -7.55 -17.33 -1.27
N ASP A 669 -7.50 -18.22 -2.26
CA ASP A 669 -8.43 -18.30 -3.38
C ASP A 669 -9.61 -19.26 -3.10
N ASP A 670 -10.42 -19.49 -4.13
CA ASP A 670 -11.67 -20.26 -4.04
C ASP A 670 -11.45 -21.78 -4.07
N ASP A 671 -10.25 -22.23 -4.48
CA ASP A 671 -9.76 -23.61 -4.30
C ASP A 671 -9.14 -23.84 -2.91
N LEU A 672 -9.06 -22.78 -2.09
CA LEU A 672 -8.50 -22.75 -0.73
C LEU A 672 -6.96 -22.95 -0.70
N GLU A 673 -6.29 -22.63 -1.80
CA GLU A 673 -4.84 -22.50 -1.92
C GLU A 673 -4.41 -21.05 -1.61
N LEU A 674 -3.11 -20.78 -1.50
CA LEU A 674 -2.61 -19.40 -1.27
C LEU A 674 -2.21 -18.78 -2.60
N THR A 675 -2.86 -17.66 -2.92
CA THR A 675 -2.66 -16.91 -4.17
C THR A 675 -1.19 -16.59 -4.44
N GLN A 676 -0.77 -16.74 -5.70
CA GLN A 676 0.61 -16.53 -6.13
C GLN A 676 1.08 -15.08 -5.84
N ASP A 677 0.21 -14.09 -6.01
CA ASP A 677 0.51 -12.68 -5.71
C ASP A 677 0.77 -12.41 -4.22
N TYR A 678 0.19 -13.22 -3.32
CA TYR A 678 0.37 -13.08 -1.87
C TYR A 678 1.70 -13.69 -1.39
N LEU A 679 2.16 -14.78 -2.02
CA LEU A 679 3.41 -15.46 -1.71
C LEU A 679 4.62 -14.87 -2.44
N PHE A 680 4.46 -14.49 -3.71
CA PHE A 680 5.52 -14.03 -4.61
C PHE A 680 5.32 -12.59 -5.12
N PRO A 681 5.13 -11.59 -4.24
CA PRO A 681 4.88 -10.21 -4.65
C PRO A 681 6.05 -9.65 -5.47
N PRO A 682 5.78 -8.87 -6.54
CA PRO A 682 6.80 -8.48 -7.52
C PRO A 682 7.86 -7.53 -6.95
N LEU A 683 9.10 -8.00 -6.84
CA LEU A 683 10.26 -7.23 -6.37
C LEU A 683 11.39 -7.24 -7.42
N LYS A 684 11.66 -6.10 -8.05
CA LYS A 684 12.74 -5.95 -9.05
C LYS A 684 14.06 -5.56 -8.35
N ILE A 685 15.08 -6.42 -8.43
CA ILE A 685 16.44 -6.14 -7.94
C ILE A 685 17.31 -5.64 -9.11
N PRO A 686 17.94 -4.45 -9.04
CA PRO A 686 18.91 -4.01 -10.03
C PRO A 686 20.25 -4.78 -9.95
N PRO A 687 21.03 -4.88 -11.03
CA PRO A 687 22.36 -5.51 -10.99
C PRO A 687 23.30 -4.79 -10.01
N ASP A 688 24.25 -5.54 -9.44
CA ASP A 688 25.21 -5.11 -8.40
C ASP A 688 24.60 -4.61 -7.06
N CYS A 689 23.28 -4.65 -6.90
CA CYS A 689 22.59 -4.46 -5.62
C CYS A 689 22.53 -5.76 -4.79
N THR A 690 22.15 -5.64 -3.52
CA THR A 690 21.84 -6.79 -2.63
C THR A 690 20.52 -6.57 -1.90
N THR A 691 19.94 -7.63 -1.34
CA THR A 691 18.71 -7.59 -0.54
C THR A 691 19.03 -7.83 0.93
N GLU A 692 18.47 -6.99 1.80
CA GLU A 692 18.61 -7.05 3.27
C GLU A 692 17.24 -6.91 3.94
N LEU A 693 17.07 -7.46 5.14
CA LEU A 693 15.86 -7.26 5.95
C LEU A 693 15.84 -5.85 6.54
N ASN A 694 14.70 -5.18 6.53
CA ASN A 694 14.53 -3.90 7.23
C ASN A 694 14.30 -4.10 8.74
N HIS A 695 14.37 -3.02 9.51
CA HIS A 695 14.23 -3.08 10.98
C HIS A 695 12.88 -3.66 11.45
N ASN A 696 11.78 -3.35 10.76
CA ASN A 696 10.46 -3.86 11.11
C ASN A 696 10.34 -5.36 10.80
N ALA A 697 10.98 -5.83 9.73
CA ALA A 697 11.08 -7.26 9.41
C ALA A 697 11.88 -8.02 10.47
N TYR A 698 13.00 -7.47 10.97
CA TYR A 698 13.71 -8.04 12.12
C TYR A 698 12.83 -8.07 13.37
N LEU A 699 12.13 -6.99 13.73
CA LEU A 699 11.23 -6.97 14.89
C LEU A 699 10.11 -8.01 14.79
N PHE A 700 9.53 -8.19 13.60
CA PHE A 700 8.54 -9.25 13.34
C PHE A 700 9.16 -10.64 13.56
N LEU A 701 10.29 -10.93 12.93
CA LEU A 701 10.96 -12.23 13.05
C LEU A 701 11.39 -12.54 14.49
N GLN A 702 11.80 -11.52 15.25
CA GLN A 702 12.07 -11.63 16.69
C GLN A 702 10.80 -12.02 17.45
N SER A 703 9.66 -11.35 17.23
CA SER A 703 8.40 -11.74 17.86
C SER A 703 7.92 -13.14 17.46
N VAL A 704 8.21 -13.59 16.23
CA VAL A 704 7.91 -14.96 15.78
C VAL A 704 8.84 -15.99 16.46
N PHE A 705 10.09 -15.63 16.75
CA PHE A 705 10.97 -16.48 17.56
C PHE A 705 10.46 -16.58 18.99
N ASP A 706 10.24 -15.44 19.67
CA ASP A 706 9.80 -15.36 21.06
C ASP A 706 8.42 -16.02 21.30
N LYS A 707 7.60 -16.14 20.23
CA LYS A 707 6.31 -16.84 20.18
C LYS A 707 6.45 -18.37 20.14
N HIS A 708 7.59 -18.88 19.67
CA HIS A 708 7.84 -20.32 19.48
C HIS A 708 8.93 -20.90 20.39
N ASP A 709 9.76 -20.07 21.02
CA ASP A 709 10.63 -20.44 22.16
C ASP A 709 9.77 -20.57 23.43
N GLN A 710 9.26 -21.78 23.69
CA GLN A 710 8.31 -22.07 24.77
C GLN A 710 9.02 -22.37 26.09
N ASP A 711 10.19 -23.01 26.05
CA ASP A 711 10.98 -23.32 27.26
C ASP A 711 11.93 -22.18 27.69
N ARG A 712 12.20 -21.21 26.80
CA ARG A 712 12.98 -19.98 27.00
C ARG A 712 14.49 -20.21 27.10
N ASP A 713 15.02 -21.24 26.43
CA ASP A 713 16.48 -21.46 26.30
C ASP A 713 17.18 -20.51 25.29
N CYS A 714 16.41 -19.67 24.58
CA CYS A 714 16.89 -18.79 23.50
C CYS A 714 17.42 -19.55 22.27
N ALA A 715 16.94 -20.77 22.05
CA ALA A 715 17.01 -21.51 20.79
C ALA A 715 15.60 -22.00 20.37
N LEU A 716 15.54 -22.74 19.26
CA LEU A 716 14.34 -23.47 18.84
C LEU A 716 14.64 -24.95 18.78
N SER A 717 14.01 -25.73 19.66
CA SER A 717 14.09 -27.18 19.65
C SER A 717 13.50 -27.76 18.35
N PRO A 718 13.81 -29.02 18.01
CA PRO A 718 13.27 -29.66 16.81
C PRO A 718 11.74 -29.78 16.78
N ASP A 719 11.03 -29.62 17.90
CA ASP A 719 9.57 -29.71 17.95
C ASP A 719 8.89 -28.33 17.90
N GLU A 720 9.48 -27.30 18.49
CA GLU A 720 9.04 -25.90 18.32
C GLU A 720 9.22 -25.44 16.87
N LEU A 721 10.35 -25.80 16.26
CA LEU A 721 10.66 -25.50 14.85
C LEU A 721 9.68 -26.22 13.88
N LYS A 722 9.16 -27.40 14.25
CA LYS A 722 8.07 -28.08 13.52
C LYS A 722 6.70 -27.42 13.71
N ASP A 723 6.45 -26.75 14.84
CA ASP A 723 5.18 -26.06 15.07
C ASP A 723 5.13 -24.66 14.45
N LEU A 724 6.29 -23.98 14.40
CA LEU A 724 6.54 -22.75 13.65
C LEU A 724 6.23 -22.94 12.17
N PHE A 725 6.84 -23.95 11.54
CA PHE A 725 6.72 -24.19 10.10
C PHE A 725 5.63 -25.21 9.73
N LYS A 726 4.56 -25.33 10.53
CA LYS A 726 3.48 -26.27 10.22
C LYS A 726 2.62 -25.75 9.06
N PRO A 727 2.44 -26.48 7.94
CA PRO A 727 2.64 -27.93 7.78
C PRO A 727 3.90 -28.37 7.01
N TYR A 728 4.69 -27.48 6.43
CA TYR A 728 5.83 -27.81 5.55
C TYR A 728 7.13 -27.22 6.10
N MET A 729 8.15 -28.06 6.28
CA MET A 729 9.46 -27.66 6.80
C MET A 729 10.32 -27.01 5.69
N PRO A 730 10.63 -25.70 5.75
CA PRO A 730 11.41 -25.01 4.73
C PRO A 730 12.92 -25.19 4.86
N TRP A 731 13.39 -25.64 6.03
CA TRP A 731 14.81 -25.66 6.39
C TRP A 731 15.34 -27.09 6.46
N GLY A 732 16.41 -27.35 5.71
CA GLY A 732 17.11 -28.63 5.73
C GLY A 732 18.00 -28.80 6.98
N PRO A 733 18.49 -30.03 7.24
CA PRO A 733 19.35 -30.32 8.40
C PRO A 733 20.75 -29.68 8.30
N ASP A 734 21.10 -29.15 7.13
CA ASP A 734 22.28 -28.32 6.86
C ASP A 734 22.17 -26.91 7.48
N VAL A 735 20.96 -26.40 7.72
CA VAL A 735 20.74 -25.09 8.35
C VAL A 735 21.33 -25.08 9.77
N ASN A 736 21.19 -26.17 10.53
CA ASN A 736 21.85 -26.36 11.82
C ASN A 736 23.39 -26.31 11.74
N ASN A 737 23.99 -26.38 10.55
CA ASN A 737 25.43 -26.20 10.32
C ASN A 737 25.77 -24.93 9.52
N THR A 738 24.78 -24.11 9.19
CA THR A 738 24.92 -22.82 8.49
C THR A 738 24.97 -21.64 9.46
N VAL A 739 24.37 -21.78 10.64
CA VAL A 739 24.17 -20.69 11.62
C VAL A 739 24.57 -21.08 13.04
N CYS A 740 24.54 -20.11 13.96
CA CYS A 740 24.81 -20.34 15.38
C CYS A 740 23.80 -21.30 16.02
N THR A 741 24.29 -22.22 16.86
CA THR A 741 23.48 -23.22 17.58
C THR A 741 23.87 -23.31 19.05
N ASN A 742 22.94 -23.72 19.92
CA ASN A 742 23.24 -24.10 21.31
C ASN A 742 24.08 -25.39 21.36
N ASP A 743 24.43 -25.87 22.54
CA ASP A 743 25.28 -27.08 22.69
C ASP A 743 24.60 -28.39 22.28
N GLN A 744 23.26 -28.42 22.20
CA GLN A 744 22.49 -29.54 21.64
C GLN A 744 22.36 -29.48 20.11
N GLY A 745 22.86 -28.42 19.46
CA GLY A 745 22.76 -28.21 18.01
C GLY A 745 21.46 -27.54 17.55
N TRP A 746 20.63 -27.06 18.48
CA TRP A 746 19.40 -26.33 18.19
C TRP A 746 19.72 -24.89 17.77
N ILE A 747 18.91 -24.30 16.88
CA ILE A 747 19.21 -22.98 16.29
C ILE A 747 18.94 -21.88 17.32
N THR A 748 19.95 -21.09 17.70
CA THR A 748 19.75 -19.99 18.67
C THR A 748 18.97 -18.82 18.05
N TYR A 749 18.43 -17.92 18.87
CA TYR A 749 17.88 -16.62 18.46
C TYR A 749 18.73 -15.92 17.40
N GLN A 750 20.03 -15.78 17.65
CA GLN A 750 20.95 -15.15 16.70
C GLN A 750 21.19 -16.03 15.46
N GLY A 751 21.18 -17.36 15.60
CA GLY A 751 21.22 -18.29 14.47
C GLY A 751 19.99 -18.15 13.55
N TYR A 752 18.80 -18.08 14.14
CA TYR A 752 17.52 -17.91 13.45
C TYR A 752 17.49 -16.61 12.64
N LEU A 753 17.84 -15.47 13.25
CA LEU A 753 17.95 -14.19 12.53
C LEU A 753 19.03 -14.23 11.44
N SER A 754 20.13 -14.95 11.66
CA SER A 754 21.18 -15.16 10.65
C SER A 754 20.68 -15.99 9.47
N GLN A 755 19.86 -17.03 9.69
CA GLN A 755 19.28 -17.86 8.64
C GLN A 755 18.30 -17.07 7.76
N TRP A 756 17.45 -16.24 8.39
CA TRP A 756 16.59 -15.32 7.64
C TRP A 756 17.42 -14.32 6.83
N THR A 757 18.45 -13.70 7.44
CA THR A 757 19.36 -12.78 6.74
C THR A 757 20.07 -13.44 5.54
N LEU A 758 20.49 -14.71 5.68
CA LEU A 758 21.09 -15.49 4.59
C LEU A 758 20.10 -15.74 3.46
N THR A 759 18.89 -16.20 3.81
CA THR A 759 17.82 -16.48 2.84
C THR A 759 17.49 -15.21 2.06
N THR A 760 17.31 -14.07 2.74
CA THR A 760 17.07 -12.77 2.10
C THR A 760 18.15 -12.34 1.13
N TYR A 761 19.43 -12.64 1.40
CA TYR A 761 20.57 -12.23 0.58
C TYR A 761 20.79 -13.14 -0.63
N LEU A 762 20.48 -14.43 -0.53
CA LEU A 762 20.69 -15.43 -1.60
C LEU A 762 19.45 -15.69 -2.46
N ASP A 763 18.26 -15.73 -1.85
CA ASP A 763 16.98 -16.04 -2.49
C ASP A 763 15.85 -15.23 -1.83
N VAL A 764 15.66 -14.00 -2.33
CA VAL A 764 14.63 -13.11 -1.78
C VAL A 764 13.22 -13.65 -2.04
N GLN A 765 12.99 -14.40 -3.12
CA GLN A 765 11.65 -14.89 -3.48
C GLN A 765 11.16 -15.91 -2.46
N ARG A 766 12.03 -16.86 -2.11
CA ARG A 766 11.80 -17.81 -1.00
C ARG A 766 11.66 -17.12 0.36
N CYS A 767 12.38 -16.02 0.59
CA CYS A 767 12.20 -15.22 1.80
C CYS A 767 10.80 -14.56 1.87
N LEU A 768 10.29 -14.05 0.74
CA LEU A 768 8.95 -13.46 0.64
C LEU A 768 7.86 -14.52 0.81
N GLU A 769 8.02 -15.67 0.18
CA GLU A 769 7.14 -16.85 0.32
C GLU A 769 7.00 -17.27 1.80
N TYR A 770 8.12 -17.41 2.51
CA TYR A 770 8.12 -17.81 3.92
C TYR A 770 7.51 -16.72 4.83
N MET A 771 7.69 -15.44 4.51
CA MET A 771 6.97 -14.33 5.18
C MET A 771 5.47 -14.36 4.90
N GLY A 772 5.07 -14.77 3.69
CA GLY A 772 3.68 -15.06 3.34
C GLY A 772 3.10 -16.17 4.20
N TYR A 773 3.78 -17.31 4.33
CA TYR A 773 3.32 -18.40 5.21
C TYR A 773 3.15 -17.94 6.67
N LEU A 774 4.10 -17.19 7.22
CA LEU A 774 4.03 -16.58 8.56
C LEU A 774 2.99 -15.45 8.69
N GLY A 775 2.46 -14.91 7.59
CA GLY A 775 1.43 -13.87 7.60
C GLY A 775 1.93 -12.44 7.83
N TYR A 776 3.18 -12.13 7.47
CA TYR A 776 3.81 -10.82 7.72
C TYR A 776 2.96 -9.62 7.26
N SER A 777 2.50 -9.61 6.01
CA SER A 777 1.67 -8.50 5.49
C SER A 777 0.36 -8.29 6.27
N ILE A 778 -0.17 -9.34 6.89
CA ILE A 778 -1.40 -9.31 7.67
C ILE A 778 -1.11 -8.77 9.07
N ILE A 779 -0.14 -9.36 9.78
CA ILE A 779 0.23 -8.99 11.16
C ILE A 779 0.80 -7.57 11.23
N CYS A 780 1.57 -7.15 10.23
CA CYS A 780 2.17 -5.82 10.16
C CYS A 780 1.31 -4.78 9.39
N GLU A 781 0.10 -5.14 8.94
CA GLU A 781 -0.81 -4.28 8.17
C GLU A 781 -0.12 -3.60 6.96
N GLN A 782 0.60 -4.39 6.14
CA GLN A 782 1.34 -3.92 4.95
C GLN A 782 0.69 -4.40 3.63
N GLU A 783 0.98 -3.71 2.52
CA GLU A 783 0.43 -4.05 1.20
C GLU A 783 0.92 -5.42 0.68
N SER A 784 2.17 -5.81 0.96
CA SER A 784 2.72 -7.12 0.57
C SER A 784 3.95 -7.50 1.40
N GLN A 785 4.46 -8.74 1.22
CA GLN A 785 5.68 -9.21 1.89
C GLN A 785 6.92 -8.39 1.47
N ALA A 786 6.91 -7.78 0.28
CA ALA A 786 8.03 -6.98 -0.22
C ALA A 786 8.33 -5.75 0.65
N ALA A 787 7.36 -5.28 1.45
CA ALA A 787 7.55 -4.22 2.44
C ALA A 787 8.55 -4.58 3.57
N ALA A 788 8.95 -5.85 3.70
CA ALA A 788 10.00 -6.30 4.62
C ALA A 788 11.43 -6.02 4.11
N ILE A 789 11.62 -5.85 2.79
CA ILE A 789 12.93 -5.92 2.14
C ILE A 789 13.50 -4.52 1.86
N THR A 790 14.79 -4.36 2.14
CA THR A 790 15.62 -3.23 1.71
C THR A 790 16.48 -3.67 0.53
N VAL A 791 16.22 -3.14 -0.66
CA VAL A 791 17.15 -3.26 -1.79
C VAL A 791 18.28 -2.24 -1.60
N THR A 792 19.51 -2.70 -1.46
CA THR A 792 20.69 -1.84 -1.31
C THR A 792 21.06 -1.19 -2.65
N ARG A 793 21.90 -0.16 -2.64
CA ARG A 793 22.36 0.51 -3.88
C ARG A 793 23.50 -0.25 -4.56
N ASP A 794 23.69 0.04 -5.85
CA ASP A 794 24.78 -0.47 -6.70
C ASP A 794 26.15 -0.36 -6.02
N LYS A 795 26.86 -1.49 -5.94
CA LYS A 795 28.22 -1.63 -5.39
C LYS A 795 29.24 -0.70 -6.03
N LYS A 796 29.08 -0.33 -7.31
CA LYS A 796 29.93 0.66 -8.01
C LYS A 796 29.83 2.03 -7.35
N ILE A 797 28.65 2.42 -6.86
CA ILE A 797 28.42 3.69 -6.13
C ILE A 797 29.10 3.64 -4.75
N ASP A 798 29.05 2.50 -4.05
CA ASP A 798 29.76 2.31 -2.77
C ASP A 798 31.28 2.41 -2.94
N LEU A 799 31.82 1.78 -4.00
CA LEU A 799 33.25 1.87 -4.34
C LEU A 799 33.67 3.29 -4.73
N GLN A 800 32.87 4.00 -5.53
CA GLN A 800 33.13 5.41 -5.89
C GLN A 800 33.13 6.33 -4.66
N LYS A 801 32.13 6.18 -3.78
CA LYS A 801 31.99 7.00 -2.55
C LYS A 801 32.90 6.55 -1.41
N ARG A 802 33.56 5.40 -1.54
CA ARG A 802 34.39 4.74 -0.51
C ARG A 802 33.64 4.54 0.83
N GLN A 803 32.33 4.36 0.74
CA GLN A 803 31.43 4.21 1.86
C GLN A 803 30.23 3.36 1.41
N THR A 804 29.92 2.32 2.16
CA THR A 804 28.71 1.52 2.01
C THR A 804 27.70 1.79 3.14
N GLN A 805 26.44 1.42 2.91
CA GLN A 805 25.39 1.35 3.93
C GLN A 805 24.91 -0.09 4.17
N ARG A 806 25.51 -1.08 3.48
CA ARG A 806 25.19 -2.51 3.62
C ARG A 806 25.45 -3.00 5.04
N ASN A 807 24.67 -3.97 5.46
CA ASN A 807 24.80 -4.69 6.73
C ASN A 807 25.26 -6.14 6.52
N VAL A 808 25.11 -6.68 5.32
CA VAL A 808 25.54 -8.04 4.94
C VAL A 808 26.64 -8.00 3.89
N PHE A 809 27.74 -8.70 4.13
CA PHE A 809 28.88 -8.81 3.21
C PHE A 809 29.20 -10.25 2.83
N ARG A 810 29.34 -10.55 1.54
CA ARG A 810 29.73 -11.90 1.06
C ARG A 810 31.24 -12.05 0.95
N CYS A 811 31.76 -13.10 1.57
CA CYS A 811 33.15 -13.52 1.55
C CYS A 811 33.25 -14.91 0.90
N ASN A 812 33.88 -14.98 -0.27
CA ASN A 812 34.10 -16.26 -0.96
C ASN A 812 35.42 -16.88 -0.47
N VAL A 813 35.34 -18.11 0.03
CA VAL A 813 36.43 -18.88 0.62
C VAL A 813 36.92 -19.88 -0.42
N ILE A 814 38.10 -19.64 -0.98
CA ILE A 814 38.64 -20.32 -2.16
C ILE A 814 40.00 -20.94 -1.83
N GLY A 815 40.22 -22.19 -2.23
CA GLY A 815 41.39 -22.97 -1.85
C GLY A 815 41.29 -24.43 -2.26
N MET A 816 42.43 -25.09 -2.37
CA MET A 816 42.55 -26.47 -2.88
C MET A 816 41.72 -27.48 -2.05
N ARG A 817 41.24 -28.56 -2.67
CA ARG A 817 40.49 -29.61 -1.98
C ARG A 817 41.30 -30.16 -0.78
N GLY A 818 40.65 -30.26 0.38
CA GLY A 818 41.27 -30.71 1.63
C GLY A 818 42.10 -29.68 2.41
N CYS A 819 42.23 -28.42 1.94
CA CYS A 819 43.04 -27.42 2.65
C CYS A 819 42.45 -26.98 4.01
N GLY A 820 41.13 -27.10 4.20
CA GLY A 820 40.46 -26.77 5.47
C GLY A 820 39.33 -25.73 5.38
N LYS A 821 38.86 -25.38 4.17
CA LYS A 821 37.79 -24.40 3.91
C LYS A 821 36.56 -24.59 4.83
N SER A 822 35.96 -25.78 4.84
CA SER A 822 34.78 -26.08 5.67
C SER A 822 35.05 -25.89 7.17
N GLY A 823 36.27 -26.20 7.62
CA GLY A 823 36.69 -26.00 9.00
C GLY A 823 36.89 -24.53 9.39
N PHE A 824 37.18 -23.66 8.42
CA PHE A 824 37.15 -22.20 8.59
C PHE A 824 35.70 -21.69 8.68
N LEU A 825 34.80 -22.18 7.83
CA LEU A 825 33.36 -21.85 7.92
C LEU A 825 32.76 -22.24 9.29
N GLN A 826 32.96 -23.48 9.71
CA GLN A 826 32.42 -23.96 11.00
C GLN A 826 33.06 -23.29 12.21
N ALA A 827 34.33 -22.89 12.12
CA ALA A 827 34.99 -22.14 13.18
C ALA A 827 34.44 -20.71 13.35
N PHE A 828 33.89 -20.09 12.31
CA PHE A 828 33.18 -18.81 12.42
C PHE A 828 31.92 -18.92 13.28
N LEU A 829 31.22 -20.06 13.18
CA LEU A 829 30.09 -20.45 14.04
C LEU A 829 30.53 -20.89 15.45
N GLY A 830 31.83 -20.78 15.77
CA GLY A 830 32.41 -21.07 17.08
C GLY A 830 32.80 -22.53 17.34
N ARG A 831 32.81 -23.38 16.31
CA ARG A 831 32.99 -24.83 16.46
C ARG A 831 34.45 -25.24 16.24
N ASN A 832 35.08 -25.82 17.26
CA ASN A 832 36.40 -26.42 17.15
C ASN A 832 36.39 -27.73 16.33
N LEU A 833 37.57 -28.22 15.95
CA LEU A 833 37.74 -29.41 15.10
C LEU A 833 37.09 -30.68 15.68
N MET A 834 37.04 -30.82 17.00
CA MET A 834 36.38 -31.96 17.66
C MET A 834 34.87 -31.94 17.48
N ARG A 835 34.23 -30.76 17.62
CA ARG A 835 32.79 -30.58 17.34
C ARG A 835 32.49 -30.68 15.83
N GLN A 836 33.40 -30.23 14.97
CA GLN A 836 33.27 -30.37 13.51
C GLN A 836 33.26 -31.84 13.06
N ARG A 837 34.02 -32.74 13.71
CA ARG A 837 34.03 -34.19 13.42
C ARG A 837 32.71 -34.90 13.74
N GLN A 838 31.80 -34.27 14.45
CA GLN A 838 30.46 -34.80 14.76
C GLN A 838 29.41 -34.42 13.69
N ILE A 839 29.76 -33.55 12.74
CA ILE A 839 28.88 -33.14 11.63
C ILE A 839 28.81 -34.28 10.61
N ARG A 840 27.60 -34.77 10.35
CA ARG A 840 27.33 -35.79 9.33
C ARG A 840 27.54 -35.23 7.92
N GLU A 841 27.96 -36.06 6.97
CA GLU A 841 28.12 -35.70 5.55
C GLU A 841 26.84 -35.10 4.96
N ASP A 842 25.67 -35.69 5.24
CA ASP A 842 24.36 -35.26 4.75
C ASP A 842 23.79 -34.02 5.47
N HIS A 843 24.48 -33.51 6.48
CA HIS A 843 24.15 -32.26 7.17
C HIS A 843 25.19 -31.15 6.87
N LYS A 844 26.12 -31.34 5.93
CA LYS A 844 27.13 -30.31 5.60
C LYS A 844 26.50 -29.12 4.90
N SER A 845 26.90 -27.93 5.33
CA SER A 845 26.62 -26.67 4.63
C SER A 845 27.91 -26.06 4.07
N TYR A 846 27.77 -25.42 2.92
CA TYR A 846 28.81 -24.65 2.23
C TYR A 846 28.68 -23.14 2.47
N TYR A 847 27.76 -22.75 3.38
CA TYR A 847 27.59 -21.39 3.86
C TYR A 847 27.79 -21.34 5.37
N ALA A 848 28.31 -20.22 5.87
CA ALA A 848 28.30 -19.92 7.30
C ALA A 848 28.07 -18.42 7.53
N ILE A 849 27.07 -18.07 8.35
CA ILE A 849 26.69 -16.68 8.62
C ILE A 849 26.56 -16.42 10.12
N SER A 850 27.08 -15.27 10.54
CA SER A 850 27.03 -14.77 11.92
C SER A 850 27.35 -13.27 11.92
N THR A 851 27.13 -12.58 13.04
CA THR A 851 27.49 -11.17 13.19
C THR A 851 28.96 -10.99 13.60
N THR A 852 29.50 -9.83 13.21
CA THR A 852 30.87 -9.37 13.49
C THR A 852 30.83 -7.89 13.86
N TYR A 853 31.70 -7.45 14.77
CA TYR A 853 31.77 -6.06 15.20
C TYR A 853 33.00 -5.36 14.60
N VAL A 854 32.75 -4.39 13.71
CA VAL A 854 33.80 -3.57 13.08
C VAL A 854 33.70 -2.14 13.62
N TYR A 855 34.70 -1.72 14.39
CA TYR A 855 34.76 -0.38 15.03
C TYR A 855 33.49 0.01 15.82
N GLY A 856 32.82 -0.98 16.44
CA GLY A 856 31.58 -0.79 17.20
C GLY A 856 30.30 -0.85 16.37
N GLN A 857 30.37 -1.06 15.06
CA GLN A 857 29.22 -1.35 14.21
C GLN A 857 29.04 -2.86 14.08
N GLU A 858 27.81 -3.35 14.28
CA GLU A 858 27.46 -4.74 14.00
C GLU A 858 27.18 -4.95 12.51
N LYS A 859 27.74 -6.03 11.93
CA LYS A 859 27.59 -6.39 10.52
C LYS A 859 27.60 -7.91 10.36
N TYR A 860 26.74 -8.43 9.48
CA TYR A 860 26.74 -9.84 9.08
C TYR A 860 27.86 -10.12 8.09
N LEU A 861 28.63 -11.16 8.36
CA LEU A 861 29.56 -11.75 7.39
C LEU A 861 28.96 -13.06 6.91
N LEU A 862 28.86 -13.22 5.59
CA LEU A 862 28.37 -14.41 4.91
C LEU A 862 29.59 -15.09 4.27
N LEU A 863 30.04 -16.21 4.83
CA LEU A 863 31.08 -17.05 4.23
C LEU A 863 30.45 -18.04 3.25
N HIS A 864 31.05 -18.22 2.08
CA HIS A 864 30.68 -19.21 1.06
C HIS A 864 31.91 -20.06 0.70
N GLU A 865 31.83 -21.39 0.82
CA GLU A 865 32.88 -22.31 0.39
C GLU A 865 32.77 -22.60 -1.11
N VAL A 866 33.74 -22.11 -1.89
CA VAL A 866 33.73 -22.27 -3.35
C VAL A 866 34.33 -23.62 -3.77
N PHE A 867 33.55 -24.38 -4.55
CA PHE A 867 34.01 -25.61 -5.18
C PHE A 867 34.92 -25.32 -6.38
N THR A 868 36.00 -26.08 -6.47
CA THR A 868 37.13 -25.83 -7.36
C THR A 868 37.62 -27.16 -7.95
N ASP A 869 36.67 -27.99 -8.37
CA ASP A 869 36.91 -29.24 -9.10
C ASP A 869 37.14 -29.00 -10.61
N SER A 870 37.08 -27.72 -11.07
CA SER A 870 37.56 -27.26 -12.37
C SER A 870 38.60 -26.14 -12.20
N GLU A 871 39.42 -25.87 -13.23
CA GLU A 871 40.42 -24.79 -13.22
C GLU A 871 39.82 -23.37 -13.33
N PHE A 872 38.49 -23.25 -13.46
CA PHE A 872 37.79 -21.99 -13.71
C PHE A 872 36.79 -21.66 -12.60
N LEU A 873 36.74 -20.39 -12.22
CA LEU A 873 35.71 -19.79 -11.37
C LEU A 873 34.58 -19.22 -12.25
N SER A 874 33.32 -19.33 -11.80
CA SER A 874 32.18 -18.69 -12.47
C SER A 874 32.04 -17.23 -12.06
N ASP A 875 31.28 -16.43 -12.82
CA ASP A 875 30.98 -15.03 -12.44
C ASP A 875 30.27 -14.91 -11.09
N ALA A 876 29.53 -15.95 -10.66
CA ALA A 876 28.94 -16.02 -9.33
C ALA A 876 30.01 -16.16 -8.22
N ASP A 877 31.08 -16.91 -8.48
CA ASP A 877 32.22 -17.10 -7.57
C ASP A 877 33.15 -15.88 -7.52
N LEU A 878 33.15 -15.06 -8.56
CA LEU A 878 33.85 -13.76 -8.59
C LEU A 878 33.05 -12.66 -7.88
N SER A 879 31.72 -12.81 -7.78
CA SER A 879 30.82 -11.85 -7.17
C SER A 879 30.83 -11.94 -5.63
N CYS A 880 31.80 -11.27 -5.00
CA CYS A 880 31.90 -11.15 -3.54
C CYS A 880 32.47 -9.79 -3.09
N ASP A 881 32.29 -9.45 -1.82
CA ASP A 881 32.76 -8.19 -1.21
C ASP A 881 34.18 -8.29 -0.64
N VAL A 882 34.65 -9.52 -0.36
CA VAL A 882 36.03 -9.86 0.02
C VAL A 882 36.33 -11.31 -0.39
N VAL A 883 37.59 -11.65 -0.67
CA VAL A 883 38.04 -13.02 -0.96
C VAL A 883 38.94 -13.53 0.17
N CYS A 884 38.69 -14.75 0.63
CA CYS A 884 39.55 -15.48 1.55
C CYS A 884 40.25 -16.62 0.79
N LEU A 885 41.53 -16.44 0.47
CA LEU A 885 42.37 -17.45 -0.19
C LEU A 885 43.02 -18.36 0.86
N VAL A 886 42.58 -19.61 0.92
CA VAL A 886 42.95 -20.56 1.98
C VAL A 886 43.94 -21.60 1.47
N TYR A 887 45.12 -21.63 2.07
CA TYR A 887 46.13 -22.67 1.83
C TYR A 887 46.47 -23.42 3.12
N ASP A 888 46.97 -24.63 2.99
CA ASP A 888 47.28 -25.55 4.09
C ASP A 888 48.79 -25.53 4.36
N SER A 889 49.15 -25.04 5.54
CA SER A 889 50.56 -24.92 5.96
C SER A 889 51.33 -26.24 5.95
N SER A 890 50.65 -27.38 6.11
CA SER A 890 51.25 -28.72 6.03
C SER A 890 51.37 -29.27 4.61
N ASN A 891 50.67 -28.69 3.63
CA ASN A 891 50.64 -29.17 2.24
C ASN A 891 51.45 -28.24 1.32
N PRO A 892 52.60 -28.68 0.78
CA PRO A 892 53.52 -27.81 0.04
C PRO A 892 52.96 -27.25 -1.28
N ARG A 893 51.92 -27.84 -1.88
CA ARG A 893 51.35 -27.36 -3.15
C ARG A 893 50.12 -26.47 -2.98
N SER A 894 49.57 -26.39 -1.76
CA SER A 894 48.32 -25.69 -1.52
C SER A 894 48.39 -24.19 -1.78
N PHE A 895 49.53 -23.54 -1.51
CA PHE A 895 49.72 -22.11 -1.79
C PHE A 895 49.84 -21.78 -3.28
N GLU A 896 50.37 -22.70 -4.10
CA GLU A 896 50.49 -22.51 -5.55
C GLU A 896 49.11 -22.28 -6.19
N PHE A 897 48.11 -23.05 -5.75
CA PHE A 897 46.71 -22.89 -6.16
C PHE A 897 46.17 -21.49 -5.85
N CYS A 898 46.36 -20.99 -4.62
CA CYS A 898 45.96 -19.63 -4.24
C CYS A 898 46.68 -18.56 -5.08
N ALA A 899 47.96 -18.76 -5.40
CA ALA A 899 48.74 -17.86 -6.23
C ALA A 899 48.32 -17.89 -7.72
N LYS A 900 47.84 -19.03 -8.24
CA LYS A 900 47.23 -19.15 -9.58
C LYS A 900 45.91 -18.38 -9.64
N ILE A 901 44.97 -18.70 -8.74
CA ILE A 901 43.64 -18.06 -8.67
C ILE A 901 43.75 -16.54 -8.49
N PHE A 902 44.64 -16.05 -7.62
CA PHE A 902 44.84 -14.61 -7.44
C PHE A 902 45.29 -13.93 -8.74
N LYS A 903 46.31 -14.46 -9.43
CA LYS A 903 46.82 -13.88 -10.69
C LYS A 903 45.77 -13.89 -11.81
N GLN A 904 44.95 -14.94 -11.86
CA GLN A 904 43.98 -15.17 -12.94
C GLN A 904 42.72 -14.31 -12.80
N TYR A 905 42.27 -14.04 -11.56
CA TYR A 905 40.94 -13.45 -11.32
C TYR A 905 40.93 -12.19 -10.44
N PHE A 906 41.91 -12.02 -9.54
CA PHE A 906 41.83 -11.01 -8.48
C PHE A 906 42.95 -9.96 -8.50
N MET A 907 44.01 -10.16 -9.28
CA MET A 907 45.16 -9.26 -9.37
C MET A 907 44.80 -7.84 -9.82
N ASP A 908 43.92 -7.71 -10.80
CA ASP A 908 43.41 -6.43 -11.34
C ASP A 908 41.99 -6.11 -10.84
N SER A 909 41.47 -6.90 -9.90
CA SER A 909 40.14 -6.73 -9.34
C SER A 909 40.09 -5.62 -8.27
N LYS A 910 38.89 -5.06 -8.06
CA LYS A 910 38.61 -4.12 -6.95
C LYS A 910 38.20 -4.85 -5.67
N THR A 911 38.03 -6.17 -5.71
CA THR A 911 37.65 -6.98 -4.55
C THR A 911 38.88 -7.25 -3.66
N PRO A 912 38.86 -6.85 -2.37
CA PRO A 912 39.98 -7.06 -1.48
C PRO A 912 40.19 -8.56 -1.20
N CYS A 913 41.45 -8.99 -1.15
CA CYS A 913 41.84 -10.38 -0.91
C CYS A 913 42.64 -10.51 0.39
N MET A 914 42.43 -11.60 1.13
CA MET A 914 43.25 -12.01 2.27
C MET A 914 43.76 -13.44 2.04
N ILE A 915 45.01 -13.72 2.42
CA ILE A 915 45.56 -15.09 2.40
C ILE A 915 45.58 -15.65 3.83
N VAL A 916 45.04 -16.86 4.01
CA VAL A 916 44.97 -17.57 5.29
C VAL A 916 45.72 -18.90 5.19
N ALA A 917 46.62 -19.13 6.14
CA ALA A 917 47.39 -20.36 6.31
C ALA A 917 46.68 -21.25 7.35
N THR A 918 45.82 -22.14 6.85
CA THR A 918 45.10 -23.14 7.67
C THR A 918 46.00 -24.25 8.19
N LYS A 919 45.51 -24.93 9.25
CA LYS A 919 46.16 -26.04 9.97
C LYS A 919 47.50 -25.65 10.59
N SER A 920 47.62 -24.41 11.09
CA SER A 920 48.86 -23.87 11.69
C SER A 920 49.25 -24.53 13.03
N ASP A 921 48.51 -25.55 13.48
CA ASP A 921 48.85 -26.49 14.55
C ASP A 921 49.73 -27.66 14.06
N LEU A 922 49.81 -27.87 12.74
CA LEU A 922 50.69 -28.85 12.11
C LEU A 922 52.04 -28.21 11.74
N HIS A 923 53.06 -29.05 11.52
CA HIS A 923 54.39 -28.59 11.09
C HIS A 923 54.32 -27.88 9.73
N GLU A 924 54.72 -26.60 9.67
CA GLU A 924 54.73 -25.82 8.43
C GLU A 924 55.74 -26.39 7.43
N VAL A 925 55.30 -26.62 6.18
CA VAL A 925 56.11 -27.15 5.09
C VAL A 925 56.39 -26.05 4.08
N LYS A 926 57.65 -25.93 3.66
CA LYS A 926 58.10 -24.99 2.63
C LYS A 926 57.27 -25.17 1.34
N GLN A 927 56.49 -24.16 1.01
CA GLN A 927 55.59 -24.18 -0.14
C GLN A 927 56.36 -24.23 -1.47
N GLN A 928 55.92 -25.10 -2.37
CA GLN A 928 56.45 -25.32 -3.73
C GLN A 928 55.93 -24.25 -4.70
N CYS A 929 56.21 -22.98 -4.40
CA CYS A 929 55.88 -21.85 -5.25
C CYS A 929 57.14 -21.00 -5.50
N GLY A 930 57.25 -20.34 -6.65
CA GLY A 930 58.40 -19.50 -7.02
C GLY A 930 58.62 -18.25 -6.15
N THR A 931 57.74 -17.99 -5.18
CA THR A 931 57.84 -16.95 -4.15
C THR A 931 57.25 -17.45 -2.84
N SER A 932 57.81 -17.06 -1.69
CA SER A 932 57.21 -17.37 -0.38
C SER A 932 55.83 -16.72 -0.22
N PRO A 933 54.92 -17.24 0.63
CA PRO A 933 53.63 -16.61 0.87
C PRO A 933 53.73 -15.16 1.41
N PRO A 934 54.64 -14.83 2.35
CA PRO A 934 54.86 -13.44 2.77
C PRO A 934 55.38 -12.53 1.64
N ASP A 935 56.33 -12.99 0.83
CA ASP A 935 56.87 -12.20 -0.29
C ASP A 935 55.84 -11.98 -1.39
N PHE A 936 54.99 -12.97 -1.65
CA PHE A 936 53.87 -12.87 -2.58
C PHE A 936 52.88 -11.78 -2.14
N CYS A 937 52.44 -11.81 -0.88
CA CYS A 937 51.57 -10.76 -0.34
C CYS A 937 52.22 -9.38 -0.43
N LYS A 938 53.49 -9.26 -0.05
CA LYS A 938 54.29 -8.03 -0.13
C LYS A 938 54.40 -7.49 -1.56
N LYS A 939 54.65 -8.37 -2.54
CA LYS A 939 54.73 -8.04 -3.97
C LYS A 939 53.40 -7.53 -4.52
N HIS A 940 52.30 -8.18 -4.15
CA HIS A 940 50.96 -7.86 -4.66
C HIS A 940 50.16 -6.89 -3.76
N LYS A 941 50.80 -6.29 -2.74
CA LYS A 941 50.21 -5.33 -1.78
C LYS A 941 49.01 -5.88 -0.98
N ILE A 942 48.97 -7.20 -0.81
CA ILE A 942 47.98 -7.95 -0.02
C ILE A 942 48.41 -7.93 1.46
N PRO A 943 47.50 -7.95 2.45
CA PRO A 943 47.85 -8.23 3.84
C PRO A 943 48.71 -9.50 3.99
N PRO A 944 49.65 -9.55 4.96
CA PRO A 944 50.50 -10.72 5.15
C PRO A 944 49.68 -11.96 5.51
N PRO A 945 50.12 -13.19 5.14
CA PRO A 945 49.39 -14.42 5.41
C PRO A 945 49.01 -14.55 6.89
N GLN A 946 47.74 -14.85 7.17
CA GLN A 946 47.23 -15.01 8.52
C GLN A 946 47.22 -16.49 8.90
N ALA A 947 47.97 -16.88 9.94
CA ALA A 947 47.92 -18.24 10.48
C ALA A 947 46.55 -18.54 11.13
N PHE A 948 46.04 -19.76 10.93
CA PHE A 948 44.76 -20.18 11.47
C PHE A 948 44.70 -21.69 11.76
N THR A 949 44.08 -22.04 12.88
CA THR A 949 43.64 -23.41 13.16
C THR A 949 42.26 -23.43 13.83
N CYS A 950 41.53 -24.51 13.57
CA CYS A 950 40.31 -24.88 14.30
C CYS A 950 40.57 -25.97 15.36
N ASN A 951 41.81 -26.48 15.47
CA ASN A 951 42.23 -27.49 16.45
C ASN A 951 42.54 -26.84 17.82
N THR A 952 41.56 -26.12 18.35
CA THR A 952 41.61 -25.42 19.64
C THR A 952 40.82 -26.20 20.70
N VAL A 953 41.26 -26.14 21.96
CA VAL A 953 40.48 -26.68 23.09
C VAL A 953 39.17 -25.91 23.19
N ASP A 954 39.26 -24.58 23.27
CA ASP A 954 38.14 -23.65 23.32
C ASP A 954 37.61 -23.25 21.92
N VAL A 955 36.67 -22.31 21.90
CA VAL A 955 36.11 -21.68 20.69
C VAL A 955 37.21 -21.03 19.83
N PRO A 956 37.28 -21.31 18.50
CA PRO A 956 38.27 -20.69 17.62
C PRO A 956 38.19 -19.15 17.57
N SER A 957 39.35 -18.50 17.43
CA SER A 957 39.44 -17.03 17.41
C SER A 957 38.66 -16.39 16.26
N LYS A 958 37.85 -15.37 16.57
CA LYS A 958 37.04 -14.64 15.58
C LYS A 958 37.76 -13.45 14.90
N GLU A 959 39.03 -13.18 15.21
CA GLU A 959 39.76 -12.02 14.68
C GLU A 959 39.83 -11.96 13.15
N LEU A 960 40.00 -13.11 12.47
CA LEU A 960 40.15 -13.12 11.02
C LEU A 960 38.86 -12.73 10.31
N TYR A 961 37.70 -13.11 10.85
CA TYR A 961 36.40 -12.70 10.32
C TYR A 961 36.18 -11.19 10.50
N VAL A 962 36.58 -10.62 11.64
CA VAL A 962 36.54 -9.15 11.84
C VAL A 962 37.46 -8.43 10.85
N LYS A 963 38.65 -8.96 10.54
CA LYS A 963 39.54 -8.43 9.49
C LYS A 963 38.89 -8.53 8.10
N LEU A 964 38.24 -9.65 7.77
CA LEU A 964 37.52 -9.84 6.50
C LEU A 964 36.36 -8.85 6.35
N THR A 965 35.48 -8.70 7.36
CA THR A 965 34.40 -7.70 7.34
C THR A 965 34.95 -6.27 7.23
N THR A 966 36.05 -5.96 7.94
CA THR A 966 36.71 -4.64 7.85
C THR A 966 37.21 -4.37 6.42
N MET A 967 37.73 -5.37 5.73
CA MET A 967 38.18 -5.24 4.34
C MET A 967 37.01 -5.08 3.36
N ALA A 968 35.91 -5.82 3.55
CA ALA A 968 34.69 -5.66 2.75
C ALA A 968 34.05 -4.26 2.92
N MET A 969 34.06 -3.72 4.14
CA MET A 969 33.56 -2.36 4.42
C MET A 969 34.48 -1.25 3.88
N TYR A 970 35.80 -1.46 3.88
CA TYR A 970 36.81 -0.44 3.59
C TYR A 970 37.88 -0.89 2.58
N PRO A 971 37.50 -1.32 1.35
CA PRO A 971 38.40 -2.00 0.40
C PRO A 971 39.62 -1.18 -0.05
N PHE A 972 39.59 0.16 0.12
CA PHE A 972 40.69 1.05 -0.26
C PHE A 972 41.67 1.37 0.89
N SER A 973 41.48 0.83 2.09
CA SER A 973 42.34 1.13 3.25
C SER A 973 43.61 0.28 3.27
N SER A 974 44.58 0.63 2.42
CA SER A 974 45.89 -0.06 2.27
C SER A 974 46.82 -0.01 3.50
N ASN A 975 46.34 0.46 4.65
CA ASN A 975 47.03 0.39 5.93
C ASN A 975 46.02 -0.03 7.03
N LEU A 976 46.24 -1.19 7.66
CA LEU A 976 45.48 -1.66 8.83
C LEU A 976 45.90 -0.95 10.15
N LYS A 977 46.55 0.22 10.06
CA LYS A 977 46.74 1.12 11.19
C LYS A 977 45.47 1.94 11.37
N ARG A 978 45.00 2.10 12.62
CA ARG A 978 43.79 2.87 12.97
C ARG A 978 43.72 4.17 12.12
N PRO A 979 42.65 4.41 11.34
CA PRO A 979 42.50 5.69 10.68
C PRO A 979 42.46 6.78 11.75
N LYS A 980 43.38 7.75 11.67
CA LYS A 980 43.21 9.00 12.42
C LYS A 980 41.93 9.63 11.88
N LEU A 981 40.94 9.87 12.75
CA LEU A 981 39.82 10.74 12.39
C LEU A 981 40.40 12.07 11.93
N GLN A 982 40.14 12.44 10.67
CA GLN A 982 40.33 13.82 10.24
C GLN A 982 39.28 14.66 10.95
N ASN A 983 39.72 15.40 11.95
CA ASN A 983 38.87 16.10 12.91
C ASN A 983 38.32 17.42 12.33
N ASN A 984 37.72 17.36 11.14
CA ASN A 984 37.06 18.47 10.48
C ASN A 984 35.56 18.48 10.81
N ASN A 985 35.25 18.76 12.08
CA ASN A 985 34.04 19.43 12.60
C ASN A 985 33.87 19.19 14.11
N THR A 986 34.78 19.75 14.93
CA THR A 986 34.59 19.81 16.39
C THR A 986 33.55 20.88 16.77
N GLY A 987 32.27 20.54 16.56
CA GLY A 987 31.13 21.30 17.10
C GLY A 987 30.90 21.04 18.60
N PRO A 988 30.18 21.92 19.30
CA PRO A 988 30.08 21.91 20.77
C PRO A 988 29.10 20.85 21.31
N VAL A 989 29.53 19.58 21.33
CA VAL A 989 28.73 18.45 21.87
C VAL A 989 29.34 17.82 23.13
N GLN A 990 30.68 17.77 23.25
CA GLN A 990 31.33 17.09 24.39
C GLN A 990 31.16 17.80 25.76
N ASN A 991 30.78 19.08 25.78
CA ASN A 991 30.48 19.79 27.02
C ASN A 991 29.10 19.42 27.60
N LEU A 992 28.16 18.87 26.82
CA LEU A 992 26.85 18.46 27.32
C LEU A 992 26.94 17.23 28.23
N THR A 993 27.75 16.23 27.85
CA THR A 993 27.91 14.99 28.62
C THR A 993 28.52 15.23 30.01
N ALA A 994 29.46 16.18 30.13
CA ALA A 994 30.00 16.57 31.44
C ALA A 994 28.93 17.26 32.31
N GLY A 995 28.15 18.18 31.73
CA GLY A 995 27.10 18.90 32.44
C GLY A 995 25.99 17.99 33.00
N VAL A 996 25.56 17.00 32.23
CA VAL A 996 24.52 16.04 32.67
C VAL A 996 25.00 15.20 33.87
N CYS A 997 26.27 14.77 33.90
CA CYS A 997 26.82 14.06 35.04
C CYS A 997 26.88 14.94 36.31
N VAL A 998 27.25 16.21 36.20
CA VAL A 998 27.25 17.16 37.34
C VAL A 998 25.82 17.41 37.85
N PHE A 999 24.84 17.51 36.96
CA PHE A 999 23.43 17.69 37.33
C PHE A 999 22.85 16.48 38.07
N ALA A 1000 23.18 15.27 37.63
CA ALA A 1000 22.77 14.04 38.32
C ALA A 1000 23.35 13.95 39.76
N VAL A 1001 24.61 14.34 39.94
CA VAL A 1001 25.26 14.38 41.26
C VAL A 1001 24.64 15.46 42.17
N THR A 1002 24.36 16.66 41.66
CA THR A 1002 23.71 17.71 42.47
C THR A 1002 22.27 17.35 42.84
N CYS A 1003 21.50 16.70 41.95
CA CYS A 1003 20.18 16.16 42.31
C CYS A 1003 20.26 15.12 43.43
N TYR A 1004 21.22 14.18 43.38
CA TYR A 1004 21.43 13.18 44.44
C TYR A 1004 21.75 13.82 45.80
N HIS A 1005 22.61 14.85 45.81
CA HIS A 1005 22.92 15.61 47.03
C HIS A 1005 21.73 16.44 47.55
N LEU A 1006 20.88 17.01 46.69
CA LEU A 1006 19.66 17.71 47.11
C LEU A 1006 18.67 16.76 47.80
N THR A 1007 18.41 15.58 47.24
CA THR A 1007 17.56 14.57 47.90
C THR A 1007 18.09 14.16 49.27
N ARG A 1008 19.40 14.06 49.43
CA ARG A 1008 20.05 13.72 50.71
C ARG A 1008 19.95 14.83 51.75
N SER A 1009 19.69 16.08 51.34
CA SER A 1009 19.53 17.23 52.25
C SER A 1009 18.09 17.46 52.73
N LEU A 1010 17.10 16.77 52.16
CA LEU A 1010 15.67 16.96 52.45
C LEU A 1010 15.06 15.83 53.29
N CYS A 1011 15.71 14.68 53.39
CA CYS A 1011 15.28 13.54 54.22
C CYS A 1011 16.18 13.40 55.45
N GLY A 1012 15.92 14.18 56.50
CA GLY A 1012 16.76 14.23 57.70
C GLY A 1012 16.56 13.05 58.66
N THR A 1013 17.48 12.09 58.64
CA THR A 1013 17.74 11.13 59.74
C THR A 1013 19.25 10.89 59.91
N PRO A 1014 19.75 10.62 61.14
CA PRO A 1014 21.18 10.50 61.42
C PRO A 1014 21.76 9.10 61.12
N PRO A 1015 23.10 8.97 60.98
CA PRO A 1015 23.76 7.72 60.59
C PRO A 1015 24.26 6.88 61.79
N GLN A 1016 24.37 5.56 61.58
CA GLN A 1016 25.41 4.74 62.22
C GLN A 1016 26.01 3.71 61.21
N PRO A 1017 27.24 3.21 61.43
CA PRO A 1017 28.03 2.58 60.37
C PRO A 1017 28.38 1.10 60.62
N VAL A 1018 28.34 0.29 59.56
CA VAL A 1018 29.15 -0.94 59.45
C VAL A 1018 29.69 -1.05 58.02
N TRP A 1019 30.98 -0.80 57.85
CA TRP A 1019 31.73 -1.07 56.62
C TRP A 1019 33.14 -1.56 56.98
N GLU A 1020 33.23 -2.81 57.43
CA GLU A 1020 34.51 -3.53 57.51
C GLU A 1020 34.25 -5.04 57.63
N LEU A 1021 34.41 -5.78 56.53
CA LEU A 1021 35.30 -6.94 56.41
C LEU A 1021 35.23 -7.57 55.00
N VAL A 1022 36.30 -8.30 54.64
CA VAL A 1022 36.49 -9.14 53.43
C VAL A 1022 36.33 -8.43 52.07
N ALA A 1023 37.48 -8.07 51.48
CA ALA A 1023 37.60 -7.84 50.05
C ALA A 1023 37.81 -9.17 49.28
N GLY A 1024 37.26 -9.31 48.07
CA GLY A 1024 37.61 -10.44 47.18
C GLY A 1024 36.52 -10.99 46.25
N ALA A 1025 35.93 -10.18 45.36
CA ALA A 1025 35.09 -10.68 44.25
C ALA A 1025 35.05 -9.70 43.06
N PRO A 1026 34.88 -10.17 41.80
CA PRO A 1026 34.88 -9.32 40.61
C PRO A 1026 33.55 -8.57 40.36
N LYS A 1027 33.62 -7.50 39.55
CA LYS A 1027 32.55 -6.53 39.29
C LYS A 1027 31.42 -7.04 38.37
N ALA A 1028 30.63 -8.01 38.84
CA ALA A 1028 29.50 -8.56 38.07
C ALA A 1028 28.09 -8.11 38.53
N HIS A 1029 27.88 -7.83 39.83
CA HIS A 1029 26.52 -7.72 40.38
C HIS A 1029 25.87 -6.32 40.41
N PHE A 1030 26.60 -5.23 40.14
CA PHE A 1030 26.07 -3.87 40.30
C PHE A 1030 25.05 -3.45 39.23
N PHE A 1031 25.04 -4.12 38.06
CA PHE A 1031 24.10 -3.79 36.97
C PHE A 1031 22.72 -4.41 37.17
N CYS A 1032 22.64 -5.59 37.81
CA CYS A 1032 21.43 -6.39 37.89
C CYS A 1032 20.35 -5.80 38.83
N LEU A 1033 20.76 -5.04 39.85
CA LEU A 1033 19.84 -4.36 40.77
C LEU A 1033 19.20 -3.10 40.16
N PHE A 1034 19.90 -2.39 39.26
CA PHE A 1034 19.38 -1.15 38.67
C PHE A 1034 18.39 -1.42 37.53
N THR A 1035 18.63 -2.46 36.72
CA THR A 1035 17.68 -2.92 35.69
C THR A 1035 16.41 -3.48 36.31
N SER A 1036 16.54 -4.30 37.37
CA SER A 1036 15.39 -4.85 38.10
C SER A 1036 14.45 -3.77 38.66
N PHE A 1037 15.01 -2.65 39.14
CA PHE A 1037 14.21 -1.54 39.68
C PHE A 1037 13.48 -0.74 38.60
N GLN A 1038 14.03 -0.62 37.38
CA GLN A 1038 13.35 0.05 36.26
C GLN A 1038 12.28 -0.82 35.59
N LEU A 1039 12.54 -2.12 35.34
CA LEU A 1039 11.55 -3.00 34.73
C LEU A 1039 10.31 -3.15 35.60
N GLY A 1040 10.47 -3.28 36.93
CA GLY A 1040 9.36 -3.42 37.88
C GLY A 1040 8.40 -2.22 37.89
N PHE A 1041 8.89 -1.01 37.64
CA PHE A 1041 8.05 0.20 37.62
C PHE A 1041 7.37 0.42 36.25
N HIS A 1042 8.08 0.12 35.15
CA HIS A 1042 7.52 0.28 33.80
C HIS A 1042 6.42 -0.76 33.50
N ALA A 1043 6.58 -2.00 33.99
CA ALA A 1043 5.57 -3.05 33.84
C ALA A 1043 4.27 -2.71 34.57
N ARG A 1044 4.34 -2.18 35.80
CA ARG A 1044 3.15 -1.90 36.64
C ARG A 1044 2.28 -0.75 36.12
N LEU A 1045 2.80 0.14 35.28
CA LEU A 1045 2.03 1.24 34.69
C LEU A 1045 1.26 0.86 33.40
N ARG A 1046 1.48 -0.33 32.81
CA ARG A 1046 0.73 -0.77 31.62
C ARG A 1046 -0.65 -1.37 31.93
N CYS A 1047 -0.93 -1.80 33.16
CA CYS A 1047 -2.19 -2.49 33.50
C CYS A 1047 -3.41 -1.57 33.76
N MET A 1048 -3.32 -0.24 33.54
CA MET A 1048 -4.47 0.67 33.70
C MET A 1048 -4.51 1.80 32.65
N CYS A 1049 -5.01 1.52 31.43
CA CYS A 1049 -5.57 2.56 30.56
C CYS A 1049 -6.52 2.02 29.47
N THR A 1050 -7.82 1.92 29.80
CA THR A 1050 -8.95 1.98 28.86
C THR A 1050 -9.65 3.34 28.94
N CYS A 1051 -8.91 4.42 29.24
CA CYS A 1051 -9.45 5.75 29.52
C CYS A 1051 -8.57 6.87 28.93
N ASN A 1052 -9.20 7.89 28.34
CA ASN A 1052 -8.56 9.07 27.71
C ASN A 1052 -7.98 10.09 28.72
N ARG A 1053 -7.25 9.63 29.76
CA ARG A 1053 -6.77 10.48 30.87
C ARG A 1053 -5.31 10.26 31.30
N CYS A 1054 -4.47 9.59 30.50
CA CYS A 1054 -3.04 9.51 30.83
C CYS A 1054 -2.31 10.85 30.58
N THR A 1055 -1.27 11.14 31.38
CA THR A 1055 -0.51 12.40 31.31
C THR A 1055 0.05 12.70 29.92
N PHE A 1056 0.46 11.67 29.18
CA PHE A 1056 1.00 11.80 27.82
C PHE A 1056 -0.07 12.32 26.85
N CYS A 1057 -1.26 11.71 26.82
CA CYS A 1057 -2.37 12.17 25.98
C CYS A 1057 -2.88 13.57 26.40
N ILE A 1058 -2.87 13.90 27.70
CA ILE A 1058 -3.21 15.25 28.17
C ILE A 1058 -2.18 16.27 27.66
N CYS A 1059 -0.88 15.97 27.73
CA CYS A 1059 0.17 16.83 27.16
C CYS A 1059 0.02 16.97 25.64
N GLN A 1060 -0.25 15.86 24.93
CA GLN A 1060 -0.47 15.86 23.48
C GLN A 1060 -1.68 16.71 23.07
N ASN A 1061 -2.79 16.64 23.83
CA ASN A 1061 -3.99 17.43 23.57
C ASN A 1061 -3.82 18.91 23.95
N VAL A 1062 -3.00 19.25 24.96
CA VAL A 1062 -2.63 20.64 25.25
C VAL A 1062 -1.68 21.20 24.17
N LEU A 1063 -0.76 20.40 23.63
CA LEU A 1063 0.11 20.78 22.52
C LEU A 1063 -0.65 20.95 21.19
N ASN A 1064 -1.73 20.19 21.00
CA ASN A 1064 -2.62 20.27 19.83
C ASN A 1064 -3.80 21.25 20.01
N SER A 1065 -3.95 21.89 21.17
CA SER A 1065 -5.07 22.77 21.49
C SER A 1065 -5.05 24.06 20.66
N ASP A 1066 -6.22 24.48 20.17
CA ASP A 1066 -6.41 25.78 19.50
C ASP A 1066 -6.04 26.97 20.40
N LEU A 1067 -6.05 26.80 21.73
CA LEU A 1067 -5.56 27.81 22.66
C LEU A 1067 -4.06 28.06 22.45
N LEU A 1068 -3.26 27.00 22.24
CA LEU A 1068 -1.83 27.10 21.99
C LEU A 1068 -1.54 27.63 20.57
N GLN A 1069 -2.38 27.32 19.58
CA GLN A 1069 -2.31 27.95 18.25
C GLN A 1069 -2.68 29.44 18.30
N CYS A 1070 -3.70 29.82 19.05
CA CYS A 1070 -4.11 31.21 19.27
C CYS A 1070 -3.02 32.01 19.99
N VAL A 1071 -2.38 31.43 21.02
CA VAL A 1071 -1.21 32.02 21.69
C VAL A 1071 -0.02 32.13 20.74
N LYS A 1072 0.34 31.09 19.98
CA LYS A 1072 1.38 31.16 18.93
C LYS A 1072 1.12 32.28 17.95
N THR A 1073 -0.12 32.39 17.46
CA THR A 1073 -0.52 33.40 16.47
C THR A 1073 -0.45 34.80 17.06
N LYS A 1074 -0.98 35.02 18.28
CA LYS A 1074 -0.89 36.33 18.97
C LYS A 1074 0.54 36.74 19.29
N ILE A 1075 1.42 35.80 19.66
CA ILE A 1075 2.87 36.06 19.82
C ILE A 1075 3.50 36.41 18.48
N TYR A 1076 3.17 35.70 17.39
CA TYR A 1076 3.66 36.01 16.05
C TYR A 1076 3.23 37.41 15.58
N THR A 1077 1.98 37.80 15.84
CA THR A 1077 1.47 39.15 15.55
C THR A 1077 2.13 40.21 16.44
N ALA A 1078 2.38 39.93 17.71
CA ALA A 1078 3.09 40.85 18.61
C ALA A 1078 4.54 41.10 18.14
N VAL A 1079 5.26 40.03 17.75
CA VAL A 1079 6.64 40.12 17.22
C VAL A 1079 6.68 40.77 15.83
N LEU A 1080 5.70 40.52 14.97
CA LEU A 1080 5.60 41.22 13.67
C LEU A 1080 5.25 42.70 13.82
N ASN A 1081 4.48 43.07 14.85
CA ASN A 1081 4.15 44.45 15.14
C ASN A 1081 5.32 45.21 15.79
N SER A 1082 6.12 44.58 16.66
CA SER A 1082 7.33 45.22 17.22
C SER A 1082 8.43 45.41 16.18
N VAL A 1083 8.54 44.52 15.18
CA VAL A 1083 9.47 44.65 14.04
C VAL A 1083 8.96 45.64 12.96
N ARG A 1084 7.78 46.25 13.13
CA ARG A 1084 7.22 47.27 12.21
C ARG A 1084 7.00 48.66 12.82
N SER A 1085 7.97 49.13 13.61
CA SER A 1085 8.33 50.56 13.63
C SER A 1085 9.85 50.69 13.82
N PRO A 1086 10.52 51.61 13.12
CA PRO A 1086 10.49 53.02 13.54
C PRO A 1086 9.96 53.98 12.47
N LEU A 1087 9.90 55.27 12.83
CA LEU A 1087 9.53 56.42 11.98
C LEU A 1087 8.08 56.47 11.46
N LEU A 1088 7.12 56.68 12.36
CA LEU A 1088 5.99 57.58 12.07
C LEU A 1088 5.39 58.24 13.32
N LYS A 1089 6.15 59.18 13.91
CA LYS A 1089 5.61 60.19 14.84
C LYS A 1089 6.52 61.41 14.95
N TYR A 1090 6.48 62.27 13.94
CA TYR A 1090 6.95 63.66 14.08
C TYR A 1090 6.00 64.61 13.34
N ARG A 1091 5.05 65.18 14.11
CA ARG A 1091 3.99 66.11 13.67
C ARG A 1091 2.97 65.47 12.69
N SER A 1092 1.76 66.02 12.53
CA SER A 1092 1.20 67.27 13.07
C SER A 1092 -0.16 67.07 13.77
N CYS A 1093 -0.46 67.97 14.71
CA CYS A 1093 -1.83 68.47 14.85
C CYS A 1093 -1.95 69.71 13.96
N GLY A 1094 -3.05 69.87 13.23
CA GLY A 1094 -3.40 71.14 12.57
C GLY A 1094 -3.81 71.05 11.10
N ALA A 1095 -5.10 71.30 10.86
CA ALA A 1095 -5.70 71.97 9.69
C ALA A 1095 -5.64 71.34 8.27
N HIS A 1096 -6.86 71.06 7.77
CA HIS A 1096 -7.41 71.34 6.43
C HIS A 1096 -6.78 70.80 5.11
N ASP A 1097 -7.62 70.02 4.42
CA ASP A 1097 -7.93 70.01 2.97
C ASP A 1097 -6.83 69.93 1.88
N GLY A 1098 -7.09 69.14 0.82
CA GLY A 1098 -6.49 69.38 -0.51
C GLY A 1098 -5.95 68.17 -1.31
N HIS A 1099 -6.74 67.74 -2.30
CA HIS A 1099 -6.41 66.92 -3.48
C HIS A 1099 -4.93 66.63 -3.89
N ALA A 1100 -4.53 65.36 -3.73
CA ALA A 1100 -4.07 64.38 -4.77
C ALA A 1100 -3.27 64.76 -6.06
N ARG A 1101 -2.41 63.80 -6.49
CA ARG A 1101 -1.72 63.57 -7.81
C ARG A 1101 -0.38 64.32 -8.07
N LEU A 1102 0.59 63.84 -8.89
CA LEU A 1102 1.11 62.49 -9.28
C LEU A 1102 2.41 62.68 -10.16
N THR A 1103 3.13 61.61 -10.54
CA THR A 1103 4.24 61.48 -11.56
C THR A 1103 5.65 62.04 -11.22
N ARG A 1104 6.81 61.57 -11.76
CA ARG A 1104 7.31 60.29 -12.38
C ARG A 1104 8.84 60.40 -12.74
N PHE A 1105 9.58 59.28 -12.88
CA PHE A 1105 10.84 59.01 -13.69
C PHE A 1105 12.22 58.61 -13.06
N SER A 1106 12.84 57.57 -13.69
CA SER A 1106 14.27 57.30 -14.09
C SER A 1106 15.51 57.10 -13.16
N ALA A 1107 16.06 55.87 -13.19
CA ALA A 1107 17.42 55.42 -13.66
C ALA A 1107 18.77 55.52 -12.84
N TRP A 1108 19.51 54.38 -12.81
CA TRP A 1108 21.01 54.17 -12.87
C TRP A 1108 21.92 54.45 -11.63
N CYS A 1109 23.16 53.91 -11.45
CA CYS A 1109 23.84 52.62 -11.82
C CYS A 1109 25.30 52.47 -11.21
N VAL A 1110 25.94 51.27 -11.35
CA VAL A 1110 27.41 50.92 -11.19
C VAL A 1110 27.98 50.71 -9.75
N CYS A 1111 29.25 50.24 -9.62
CA CYS A 1111 29.85 49.40 -8.56
C CYS A 1111 31.01 50.03 -7.73
N ASP A 1112 31.39 49.39 -6.61
CA ASP A 1112 32.73 48.78 -6.30
C ASP A 1112 33.41 49.02 -4.91
N GLU A 1113 34.30 48.09 -4.53
CA GLU A 1113 35.43 48.00 -3.56
C GLU A 1113 35.44 48.51 -2.06
N GLN A 1114 36.03 47.61 -1.22
CA GLN A 1114 36.98 47.79 -0.10
C GLN A 1114 36.65 48.27 1.35
N GLN A 1115 37.20 47.46 2.28
CA GLN A 1115 37.88 47.75 3.57
C GLN A 1115 37.18 48.32 4.85
N SER A 1116 37.30 47.50 5.91
CA SER A 1116 37.87 47.81 7.25
C SER A 1116 36.99 47.82 8.53
N ARG A 1117 37.57 47.19 9.57
CA ARG A 1117 37.39 47.27 11.04
C ARG A 1117 36.05 47.74 11.65
N ILE A 1118 35.48 46.90 12.51
CA ILE A 1118 34.62 47.30 13.64
C ILE A 1118 35.19 46.69 14.94
N SER A 1119 35.27 47.49 16.00
CA SER A 1119 35.65 47.07 17.36
C SER A 1119 34.46 47.12 18.32
N LEU A 1120 34.50 46.29 19.37
CA LEU A 1120 33.38 46.10 20.31
C LEU A 1120 33.12 47.30 21.23
N VAL A 1121 31.83 47.50 21.54
CA VAL A 1121 31.35 48.20 22.75
C VAL A 1121 30.24 47.33 23.37
N PRO A 1122 30.30 47.01 24.68
CA PRO A 1122 29.25 46.25 25.36
C PRO A 1122 28.11 47.14 25.88
N LEU A 1123 26.89 46.60 25.95
CA LEU A 1123 25.78 47.16 26.74
C LEU A 1123 25.49 46.23 27.93
N SER A 1124 25.10 46.83 29.06
CA SER A 1124 24.93 46.14 30.34
C SER A 1124 23.55 45.44 30.50
N PRO A 1125 23.42 44.45 31.42
CA PRO A 1125 22.22 43.61 31.48
C PRO A 1125 20.96 44.25 32.10
N GLU A 1126 21.13 45.34 32.86
CA GLU A 1126 20.16 45.78 33.87
C GLU A 1126 18.88 46.45 33.31
N LEU A 1127 18.86 46.79 32.02
CA LEU A 1127 17.68 47.40 31.37
C LEU A 1127 16.58 46.38 30.98
N ILE A 1128 16.87 45.08 30.98
CA ILE A 1128 15.94 44.05 30.47
C ILE A 1128 14.93 43.58 31.53
N GLU A 1129 15.26 43.64 32.82
CA GLU A 1129 14.38 43.16 33.90
C GLU A 1129 13.18 44.11 34.18
N LEU A 1130 13.34 45.42 33.94
CA LEU A 1130 12.35 46.44 34.29
C LEU A 1130 11.12 46.49 33.36
N GLU A 1131 11.23 46.11 32.09
CA GLU A 1131 10.08 45.99 31.19
C GLU A 1131 9.29 44.70 31.43
N PHE A 1132 9.97 43.60 31.76
CA PHE A 1132 9.33 42.30 32.01
C PHE A 1132 8.34 42.34 33.19
N LEU A 1133 8.67 43.10 34.23
CA LEU A 1133 7.84 43.22 35.44
C LEU A 1133 6.51 43.95 35.16
N HIS A 1134 6.50 44.93 34.26
CA HIS A 1134 5.30 45.68 33.88
C HIS A 1134 4.28 44.83 33.12
N CYS A 1135 4.72 43.99 32.18
CA CYS A 1135 3.83 43.07 31.47
C CYS A 1135 3.14 42.06 32.42
N PHE A 1136 3.81 41.63 33.48
CA PHE A 1136 3.26 40.65 34.42
C PHE A 1136 2.10 41.20 35.27
N HIS A 1137 2.09 42.51 35.55
CA HIS A 1137 1.04 43.16 36.32
C HIS A 1137 -0.28 43.34 35.55
N ALA A 1138 -0.23 43.43 34.21
CA ALA A 1138 -1.42 43.64 33.37
C ALA A 1138 -2.35 42.41 33.28
N LEU A 1139 -1.82 41.19 33.45
CA LEU A 1139 -2.57 39.94 33.27
C LEU A 1139 -3.46 39.55 34.46
N LYS A 1140 -3.40 40.27 35.58
CA LYS A 1140 -4.10 39.94 36.84
C LYS A 1140 -5.58 40.37 36.92
N ARG A 1141 -6.23 40.71 35.80
CA ARG A 1141 -7.54 41.43 35.80
C ARG A 1141 -8.66 40.92 34.87
N TYR A 1142 -8.55 39.72 34.28
CA TYR A 1142 -9.63 39.14 33.47
C TYR A 1142 -10.33 37.94 34.13
N PRO A 1143 -11.61 38.07 34.53
CA PRO A 1143 -12.40 36.95 35.07
C PRO A 1143 -13.02 36.13 33.93
N ILE A 1144 -12.54 34.91 33.72
CA ILE A 1144 -13.07 33.95 32.72
C ILE A 1144 -13.42 32.59 33.36
N VAL A 1145 -13.14 32.40 34.65
CA VAL A 1145 -13.34 31.11 35.36
C VAL A 1145 -14.82 30.78 35.55
N ASP A 1146 -15.67 31.78 35.83
CA ASP A 1146 -17.10 31.56 36.13
C ASP A 1146 -18.00 31.48 34.88
N ALA A 1147 -17.49 31.84 33.69
CA ALA A 1147 -18.27 31.87 32.45
C ALA A 1147 -18.35 30.51 31.73
N LEU A 1148 -17.48 29.55 32.05
CA LEU A 1148 -17.42 28.24 31.39
C LEU A 1148 -18.30 27.16 32.06
N GLY A 1149 -18.94 27.47 33.20
CA GLY A 1149 -19.87 26.56 33.88
C GLY A 1149 -21.28 26.51 33.26
N ALA A 1150 -21.61 27.42 32.34
CA ALA A 1150 -22.99 27.67 31.89
C ALA A 1150 -23.27 27.32 30.40
N LEU A 1151 -22.35 26.63 29.72
CA LEU A 1151 -22.38 26.43 28.26
C LEU A 1151 -22.43 24.97 27.79
N LEU A 1152 -22.95 24.07 28.63
CA LEU A 1152 -23.09 22.63 28.35
C LEU A 1152 -24.50 22.06 28.61
N LEU A 1153 -25.53 22.91 28.75
CA LEU A 1153 -26.93 22.50 28.92
C LEU A 1153 -27.90 23.43 28.17
N ALA A 1154 -28.10 23.16 26.87
CA ALA A 1154 -29.26 23.63 26.10
C ALA A 1154 -29.44 22.82 24.78
N SER A 1155 -30.65 22.28 24.66
CA SER A 1155 -31.57 22.12 23.50
C SER A 1155 -31.38 23.06 22.27
N GLU A 1156 -32.02 22.89 21.09
CA GLU A 1156 -32.90 21.89 20.40
C GLU A 1156 -33.05 22.37 18.91
N ASP A 1157 -33.63 21.68 17.92
CA ASP A 1157 -33.60 20.24 17.50
C ASP A 1157 -34.24 20.11 16.07
N GLY A 1158 -34.09 18.95 15.41
CA GLY A 1158 -34.81 18.55 14.17
C GLY A 1158 -34.20 19.04 12.84
N SER A 1159 -34.43 18.41 11.69
CA SER A 1159 -35.09 17.13 11.30
C SER A 1159 -34.62 16.79 9.85
N LEU A 1160 -34.89 15.68 9.13
CA LEU A 1160 -35.88 14.57 9.11
C LEU A 1160 -35.12 13.22 8.94
N VAL A 1161 -35.62 12.02 9.29
CA VAL A 1161 -36.59 11.12 8.60
C VAL A 1161 -36.24 10.86 7.12
N HIS A 1162 -35.99 9.63 6.62
CA HIS A 1162 -36.47 8.26 6.93
C HIS A 1162 -35.31 7.22 6.81
N GLN A 1163 -35.36 5.94 7.22
CA GLN A 1163 -36.31 5.16 8.03
C GLN A 1163 -35.54 4.23 9.02
N VAL A 1164 -36.03 4.03 10.25
CA VAL A 1164 -35.97 2.78 11.05
C VAL A 1164 -37.10 2.86 12.10
N HIS A 1165 -38.04 1.91 12.16
CA HIS A 1165 -38.66 1.41 13.42
C HIS A 1165 -39.75 0.35 13.19
N ALA A 1166 -39.32 -0.92 13.19
CA ALA A 1166 -40.08 -2.12 13.58
C ALA A 1166 -39.01 -3.19 13.91
N VAL A 1167 -39.12 -4.07 14.91
CA VAL A 1167 -40.25 -4.46 15.76
C VAL A 1167 -39.84 -4.42 17.24
N SER A 1168 -40.76 -4.07 18.14
CA SER A 1168 -40.67 -4.40 19.56
C SER A 1168 -42.04 -4.79 20.12
N SER A 1169 -42.40 -6.07 19.95
CA SER A 1169 -43.65 -6.64 20.46
C SER A 1169 -43.47 -8.13 20.79
N LEU A 1170 -43.33 -8.42 22.08
CA LEU A 1170 -43.99 -9.59 22.68
C LEU A 1170 -45.45 -9.15 22.98
N GLU A 1171 -46.45 -10.01 23.17
CA GLU A 1171 -46.47 -11.48 23.35
C GLU A 1171 -47.84 -12.04 22.90
N ASP A 1172 -48.07 -13.35 23.06
CA ASP A 1172 -49.36 -14.08 22.97
C ASP A 1172 -50.10 -14.20 21.61
N SER A 1173 -51.05 -15.14 21.42
CA SER A 1173 -51.02 -16.62 21.56
C SER A 1173 -52.36 -17.26 21.09
N THR A 1174 -52.47 -18.60 21.10
CA THR A 1174 -53.67 -19.45 20.82
C THR A 1174 -54.14 -19.50 19.36
N PHE A 1175 -54.89 -20.50 18.86
CA PHE A 1175 -55.40 -21.80 19.37
C PHE A 1175 -54.93 -22.93 18.38
N LEU A 1176 -55.40 -24.19 18.25
CA LEU A 1176 -56.48 -25.06 18.80
C LEU A 1176 -56.04 -26.54 18.54
N GLY A 1177 -56.38 -27.61 19.28
CA GLY A 1177 -57.08 -27.78 20.56
C GLY A 1177 -57.96 -29.06 20.59
N SER A 1178 -57.53 -30.16 21.23
CA SER A 1178 -58.35 -31.39 21.35
C SER A 1178 -58.39 -32.00 22.77
N THR A 1179 -59.60 -32.40 23.15
CA THR A 1179 -60.16 -32.98 24.40
C THR A 1179 -59.60 -34.40 24.76
N VAL A 1180 -59.71 -34.99 25.98
CA VAL A 1180 -60.33 -34.65 27.30
C VAL A 1180 -59.82 -35.59 28.45
N ASP A 1181 -59.87 -35.16 29.73
CA ASP A 1181 -59.79 -35.92 31.03
C ASP A 1181 -58.51 -36.74 31.41
N THR A 1182 -58.10 -36.99 32.70
CA THR A 1182 -58.63 -36.69 34.07
C THR A 1182 -57.53 -36.62 35.19
N CYS A 1183 -57.83 -36.00 36.36
CA CYS A 1183 -57.35 -36.26 37.76
C CYS A 1183 -55.86 -36.07 38.29
N VAL A 1184 -55.56 -34.90 38.92
CA VAL A 1184 -55.36 -34.64 40.41
C VAL A 1184 -54.55 -35.64 41.31
N PRO A 1185 -53.69 -35.25 42.32
CA PRO A 1185 -52.73 -34.13 42.59
C PRO A 1185 -51.39 -34.65 43.28
N PRO A 1186 -50.70 -34.11 44.36
CA PRO A 1186 -50.38 -32.74 44.86
C PRO A 1186 -48.89 -32.43 45.34
N GLY A 1187 -48.31 -31.27 44.99
CA GLY A 1187 -47.40 -30.41 45.83
C GLY A 1187 -45.99 -30.88 46.32
N PRO A 1188 -45.28 -30.13 47.24
CA PRO A 1188 -45.20 -28.65 47.40
C PRO A 1188 -43.83 -28.03 47.91
N ARG A 1189 -43.66 -26.68 47.78
CA ARG A 1189 -42.75 -25.72 48.54
C ARG A 1189 -41.21 -25.73 48.22
N ARG A 1190 -40.40 -24.63 48.15
CA ARG A 1190 -40.20 -23.29 48.84
C ARG A 1190 -39.24 -23.36 50.08
N PRO A 1191 -38.56 -22.25 50.56
CA PRO A 1191 -37.82 -21.14 49.89
C PRO A 1191 -36.60 -20.51 50.70
N LEU A 1192 -35.97 -19.44 50.17
CA LEU A 1192 -35.41 -18.21 50.85
C LEU A 1192 -34.11 -18.11 51.72
N SER A 1193 -33.50 -16.90 51.61
CA SER A 1193 -32.92 -15.96 52.63
C SER A 1193 -31.52 -16.08 53.31
N SER A 1194 -30.65 -15.10 52.96
CA SER A 1194 -29.93 -14.10 53.82
C SER A 1194 -28.85 -14.43 54.90
N ALA A 1195 -27.65 -13.87 54.65
CA ALA A 1195 -26.85 -12.95 55.51
C ALA A 1195 -26.03 -13.43 56.75
N LEU A 1196 -24.95 -12.65 57.03
CA LEU A 1196 -24.08 -12.59 58.23
C LEU A 1196 -23.16 -13.81 58.52
N CYS A 1197 -22.10 -13.73 59.37
CA CYS A 1197 -21.01 -12.75 59.52
C CYS A 1197 -19.92 -13.33 60.50
N LEU A 1198 -18.68 -12.80 60.50
CA LEU A 1198 -17.60 -13.02 61.51
C LEU A 1198 -17.03 -14.48 61.58
N LEU A 1199 -15.86 -14.82 62.17
CA LEU A 1199 -14.53 -14.19 62.41
C LEU A 1199 -13.54 -15.30 62.88
N THR A 1200 -12.26 -15.28 62.45
CA THR A 1200 -11.04 -15.76 63.21
C THR A 1200 -10.92 -17.28 63.59
N VAL A 1201 -9.78 -17.95 63.91
CA VAL A 1201 -8.30 -17.73 63.90
C VAL A 1201 -7.52 -19.06 64.16
N LEU A 1202 -6.35 -19.29 63.51
CA LEU A 1202 -5.23 -20.25 63.83
C LEU A 1202 -5.56 -21.78 64.02
N SER A 1203 -4.60 -22.71 64.29
CA SER A 1203 -3.47 -23.17 63.43
C SER A 1203 -2.79 -24.51 63.86
N VAL A 1204 -2.71 -25.52 62.95
CA VAL A 1204 -1.64 -26.56 62.72
C VAL A 1204 -1.03 -27.42 63.88
N ARG A 1205 -1.12 -28.79 63.81
CA ARG A 1205 -0.01 -29.80 63.94
C ARG A 1205 -0.46 -31.29 63.77
N CYS A 1206 0.44 -32.30 63.93
CA CYS A 1206 0.38 -33.63 63.28
C CYS A 1206 0.74 -34.89 64.16
N LEU A 1207 0.46 -36.09 63.59
CA LEU A 1207 1.10 -37.46 63.58
C LEU A 1207 2.54 -37.66 64.16
N PRO A 1208 3.18 -38.88 64.22
CA PRO A 1208 2.84 -40.24 63.71
C PRO A 1208 2.70 -41.27 64.86
N PRO A 1209 3.40 -42.44 65.07
CA PRO A 1209 4.52 -43.21 64.40
C PRO A 1209 3.98 -44.45 63.62
N SER A 1210 4.62 -45.63 63.33
CA SER A 1210 5.94 -46.32 63.53
C SER A 1210 6.05 -47.48 62.46
N CYS A 1211 7.02 -48.41 62.32
CA CYS A 1211 8.36 -48.72 62.87
C CYS A 1211 9.15 -49.74 61.96
N MET A 1212 10.40 -50.08 62.34
CA MET A 1212 11.25 -51.26 61.98
C MET A 1212 11.70 -51.51 60.51
N PRO A 1213 12.98 -51.93 60.24
CA PRO A 1213 14.20 -51.84 61.07
C PRO A 1213 15.50 -51.39 60.34
N ALA A 1214 16.65 -51.07 60.97
CA ALA A 1214 16.91 -50.46 62.29
C ALA A 1214 18.42 -50.05 62.48
N SER A 1215 19.08 -49.41 61.51
CA SER A 1215 20.53 -49.10 61.56
C SER A 1215 20.95 -47.94 60.64
N LEU A 1216 22.12 -47.30 60.68
CA LEU A 1216 23.14 -46.83 61.67
C LEU A 1216 24.11 -45.98 60.77
N ILE A 1217 24.74 -44.84 61.07
CA ILE A 1217 24.85 -43.84 62.17
C ILE A 1217 25.31 -42.54 61.45
N SER A 1218 24.94 -41.29 61.74
CA SER A 1218 23.94 -40.66 62.62
C SER A 1218 23.70 -39.21 62.12
N SER A 1219 22.98 -38.36 62.90
CA SER A 1219 23.04 -36.86 62.90
C SER A 1219 22.82 -36.05 61.58
N SER A 1220 21.94 -35.05 61.50
CA SER A 1220 21.01 -34.48 62.50
C SER A 1220 19.98 -33.46 61.93
N CYS A 1221 18.68 -33.75 62.11
CA CYS A 1221 17.54 -32.83 62.40
C CYS A 1221 17.03 -31.75 61.39
N PRO A 1222 15.73 -31.30 61.50
CA PRO A 1222 14.88 -31.21 60.29
C PRO A 1222 13.80 -30.08 60.12
N ARG A 1223 13.27 -29.97 58.89
CA ARG A 1223 11.89 -29.65 58.37
C ARG A 1223 10.96 -28.53 58.95
N LEU A 1224 10.23 -27.88 58.03
CA LEU A 1224 9.04 -27.02 58.24
C LEU A 1224 7.98 -27.18 57.10
N PRO A 1225 6.66 -26.94 57.30
CA PRO A 1225 5.60 -27.07 56.26
C PRO A 1225 4.87 -25.75 55.88
N ALA A 1226 3.79 -25.84 55.09
CA ALA A 1226 3.20 -24.78 54.24
C ALA A 1226 2.09 -23.86 54.84
N PHE A 1227 1.70 -22.83 54.07
CA PHE A 1227 0.51 -21.96 54.29
C PHE A 1227 -0.05 -21.38 52.96
N CYS A 1228 -1.25 -20.78 52.99
CA CYS A 1228 -1.96 -20.25 51.80
C CYS A 1228 -2.33 -18.75 51.90
N ALA A 1229 -2.48 -18.14 50.71
CA ALA A 1229 -3.30 -16.97 50.35
C ALA A 1229 -3.11 -15.58 51.02
N ALA A 1230 -3.00 -14.53 50.18
CA ALA A 1230 -3.71 -13.26 50.32
C ALA A 1230 -3.55 -12.38 49.04
N SER A 1231 -4.59 -11.61 48.68
CA SER A 1231 -4.46 -10.49 47.73
C SER A 1231 -4.38 -9.18 48.51
N ALA A 1232 -3.45 -8.29 48.12
CA ALA A 1232 -3.23 -7.01 48.79
C ALA A 1232 -3.33 -5.86 47.77
N ALA A 1233 -4.53 -5.31 47.62
CA ALA A 1233 -4.74 -4.07 46.86
C ALA A 1233 -4.26 -2.88 47.69
N VAL A 1234 -3.17 -2.22 47.25
CA VAL A 1234 -2.68 -0.99 47.89
C VAL A 1234 -3.57 0.18 47.45
N HIS A 1235 -4.43 0.66 48.35
CA HIS A 1235 -5.18 1.90 48.13
C HIS A 1235 -4.23 3.10 48.10
N VAL A 1236 -4.15 3.79 46.96
CA VAL A 1236 -3.46 5.08 46.83
C VAL A 1236 -4.20 6.11 47.67
N THR A 1237 -3.49 6.82 48.56
CA THR A 1237 -4.13 7.82 49.43
C THR A 1237 -4.33 9.16 48.71
N GLN A 1238 -5.23 9.99 49.22
CA GLN A 1238 -5.46 11.32 48.68
C GLN A 1238 -4.25 12.28 48.87
N ALA A 1239 -3.27 11.92 49.72
CA ALA A 1239 -2.01 12.65 49.87
C ALA A 1239 -1.03 12.32 48.73
N ASP A 1240 -0.92 11.05 48.34
CA ASP A 1240 -0.02 10.58 47.27
C ASP A 1240 -0.40 11.21 45.91
N LEU A 1241 -1.70 11.37 45.66
CA LEU A 1241 -2.25 12.07 44.50
C LEU A 1241 -1.90 13.58 44.50
N LYS A 1242 -1.86 14.23 45.66
CA LYS A 1242 -1.43 15.64 45.79
C LYS A 1242 0.08 15.80 45.54
N SER A 1243 0.89 14.91 46.08
CA SER A 1243 2.34 14.88 45.78
C SER A 1243 2.60 14.64 44.29
N SER A 1244 1.95 13.63 43.70
CA SER A 1244 2.11 13.28 42.28
C SER A 1244 1.71 14.43 41.36
N THR A 1245 0.63 15.15 41.66
CA THR A 1245 0.20 16.32 40.85
C THR A 1245 1.10 17.54 40.99
N PHE A 1246 1.82 17.70 42.10
CA PHE A 1246 2.86 18.73 42.24
C PHE A 1246 4.07 18.44 41.33
N TRP A 1247 4.62 17.22 41.38
CA TRP A 1247 5.75 16.82 40.53
C TRP A 1247 5.41 16.80 39.03
N LEU A 1248 4.17 16.48 38.67
CA LEU A 1248 3.65 16.62 37.29
C LEU A 1248 3.74 18.08 36.81
N ARG A 1249 3.26 19.03 37.62
CA ARG A 1249 3.25 20.47 37.30
C ARG A 1249 4.67 21.03 37.22
N ALA A 1250 5.57 20.63 38.12
CA ALA A 1250 6.99 21.00 38.07
C ALA A 1250 7.66 20.49 36.77
N SER A 1251 7.42 19.23 36.40
CA SER A 1251 8.01 18.61 35.19
C SER A 1251 7.50 19.26 33.89
N VAL A 1252 6.20 19.55 33.81
CA VAL A 1252 5.61 20.29 32.68
C VAL A 1252 6.16 21.72 32.62
N GLY A 1253 6.25 22.42 33.75
CA GLY A 1253 6.83 23.76 33.83
C GLY A 1253 8.28 23.82 33.34
N ALA A 1254 9.13 22.90 33.81
CA ALA A 1254 10.52 22.79 33.37
C ALA A 1254 10.64 22.47 31.86
N THR A 1255 9.77 21.60 31.33
CA THR A 1255 9.73 21.27 29.90
C THR A 1255 9.34 22.48 29.05
N VAL A 1256 8.33 23.25 29.47
CA VAL A 1256 7.91 24.49 28.78
C VAL A 1256 9.03 25.53 28.83
N PHE A 1257 9.71 25.72 29.97
CA PHE A 1257 10.86 26.61 30.07
C PHE A 1257 12.01 26.20 29.14
N ALA A 1258 12.33 24.90 29.06
CA ALA A 1258 13.38 24.40 28.17
C ALA A 1258 13.05 24.64 26.68
N VAL A 1259 11.79 24.41 26.28
CA VAL A 1259 11.34 24.63 24.89
C VAL A 1259 11.31 26.12 24.53
N LEU A 1260 10.85 27.00 25.44
CA LEU A 1260 10.89 28.45 25.25
C LEU A 1260 12.33 28.98 25.20
N GLY A 1261 13.20 28.54 26.10
CA GLY A 1261 14.62 28.89 26.10
C GLY A 1261 15.31 28.46 24.80
N PHE A 1262 15.06 27.25 24.31
CA PHE A 1262 15.61 26.75 23.04
C PHE A 1262 15.06 27.52 21.81
N ALA A 1263 13.79 27.95 21.86
CA ALA A 1263 13.20 28.80 20.83
C ALA A 1263 13.80 30.22 20.82
N MET A 1264 13.99 30.84 21.98
CA MET A 1264 14.65 32.15 22.12
C MET A 1264 16.12 32.08 21.72
N TYR A 1265 16.84 31.03 22.11
CA TYR A 1265 18.22 30.77 21.69
C TYR A 1265 18.34 30.67 20.17
N ARG A 1266 17.41 29.95 19.49
CA ARG A 1266 17.34 29.89 18.02
C ARG A 1266 16.92 31.21 17.36
N ALA A 1267 16.18 32.08 18.04
CA ALA A 1267 15.85 33.41 17.52
C ALA A 1267 17.05 34.36 17.60
N LEU A 1268 17.71 34.42 18.76
CA LEU A 1268 18.86 35.29 19.02
C LEU A 1268 20.10 34.89 18.18
N LEU A 1269 20.32 33.60 17.95
CA LEU A 1269 21.38 33.12 17.04
C LEU A 1269 21.13 33.43 15.56
N LYS A 1270 20.03 34.11 15.20
CA LYS A 1270 19.71 34.49 13.82
C LYS A 1270 19.93 35.98 13.52
N GLN A 1271 20.54 36.73 14.45
CA GLN A 1271 20.99 38.12 14.30
C GLN A 1271 22.46 38.29 14.73
N ARG A 1272 23.30 37.31 14.40
CA ARG A 1272 24.78 37.39 14.40
C ARG A 1272 25.31 36.81 13.10
#